data_AF-A0A0A2VYV0-F1
#
_entry.id   AF-A0A0A2VYV0-F1
#
_cell.length_a   1.000
_cell.length_b   1.000
_cell.length_c   1.000
_cell.angle_alpha   90.00
_cell.angle_beta   90.00
_cell.angle_gamma   90.00
#
_symmetry.space_group_name_H-M   'P 1'
#
loop_
_entity.id
_entity.type
_entity.pdbx_description
1 polymer ?
#
loop_
_entity_poly.entity_id
_entity_poly.type
_entity_poly.pdbx_seq_one_letter_code
_entity_poly.pdbx_strand_id
1 'polypeptide(L)'
;MEITRILNNNVVVILDEHQREQVVMGKGLGFQKQPGDSLDRSKIEKVFALQSDELVARLSELLNQIPLEVMTTCDRIIQLARERLGKLQESLYISLTDHCHFAIERQKKGMAIRNVLLWEIKRLYPKEFALGVEALGIIDRRLGVRLAEDEAGFIALHLVTAQLEGEMPEVMDVTRVMQEILHIVKYQLQIEYQEESLSYQRFVTHLKFFAQRMLNRTTVADDDETLHAAVKDNYPLAWRCAEKLQRHLAKSYQRELTNEEIMFLAIHIERAAGISEEATPQEGQGEKSNLLNRLIDIVSAIFTPFLGVMAASGILKGMLALSVVCGWLNTESATYKIWFAASDSLFYFFPLVLGYTAGKKFGGSPFLTMAIGGALTHPLITQALEVTAQPERFLGIPVTFINYSSSVIPIIFAAWASCWLEKRCNRIFPSAMKNFFTPLVCLGVVVPLTFLIIGPAATWLSQMLAYGYQAIYAFAPWLAGTVMGAIWQICVIFGLHWGLVPIMINNLSVLGYDTLMPLLLPAVMGQVGAALGVFLSTRDAKLKVLSGSAVTAGIFGITEPAVYGVTLPNRRPFIFGCIAGGIGGAIVGFSQSNLYSFGLASIFSLAQMLPPGGMNSTVWGAIIGTGLSLVLACGLTWAFGLPRSAQSASLPTAIAGDEDILAPMSGTVLAMDQVPDATFAGGLLGKGAAIIPLNNEVRAPFYGEVASLFQTRHAIGLLSDSGIEVLIHIGIDTVKLDGQYFTAHVRPGDKIKPGDLLIEFDREAILAAGYDLATPVIISNSDDYRDVTRVTQQPTINSAFPKTFLWGGAIAANQVEGAWQEDGKGISTSDVQPQGVFGPVKERVPGDCGLKDIAIDFYHRYPQDIALFAEMGFSCLRVSIAWTRIFPQGDELVPNEAGLAFYDKLFDELARHGIQPMVTLSHYEMPWGLVKQYGGWGNRKVIDCFERYARCVFTRYQHKVKLWLTFNEINMSLHAPLTGVGLEGEPEKGAIYQAIHHQLVASSLAVKACHDIIPDAKIGNMLLGGLMYPLTCKPDDVLETLQENRSWLFFGDVQCRGSYPGYMLRYFRDNGIQLEISEHDRAILKNTVDFISFSYYMTGCVTADEELNAKARGNILSMVPNPHLASSEWGWQIDPVGLRILLNTLWDRYQKPLFIVENGLGAKDKPEGDGTINDDYRISYLNDHLVQVGEAIEDGVEMMGYTSWGPIDLVSASKAELSKRYGFIYVDRDDQGNGSLSRSRKKSFHWYKEVIATNGGSLKP
;
A
#
# COMPACT_ATOMS: atom_id res chain seq x y z
N MET A 1 -42.15 -27.44 29.70
CA MET A 1 -40.73 -27.60 29.39
C MET A 1 -40.22 -28.76 30.22
N GLU A 2 -40.07 -29.91 29.58
CA GLU A 2 -39.59 -31.14 30.21
C GLU A 2 -38.10 -31.29 29.96
N ILE A 3 -37.37 -31.72 30.99
CA ILE A 3 -35.93 -31.99 30.89
C ILE A 3 -35.73 -33.24 30.03
N THR A 4 -35.08 -33.10 28.88
CA THR A 4 -34.73 -34.24 28.04
C THR A 4 -33.37 -34.82 28.41
N ARG A 5 -32.44 -33.99 28.88
CA ARG A 5 -31.10 -34.43 29.27
C ARG A 5 -30.50 -33.50 30.31
N ILE A 6 -29.82 -34.06 31.32
CA ILE A 6 -29.10 -33.26 32.31
C ILE A 6 -27.63 -33.32 31.96
N LEU A 7 -27.03 -32.16 31.66
CA LEU A 7 -25.61 -32.07 31.29
C LEU A 7 -24.75 -31.87 32.54
N ASN A 8 -25.23 -31.09 33.51
CA ASN A 8 -24.69 -30.98 34.86
C ASN A 8 -25.72 -30.34 35.81
N ASN A 9 -25.35 -30.10 37.07
CA ASN A 9 -26.25 -29.54 38.09
C ASN A 9 -26.83 -28.15 37.74
N ASN A 10 -26.26 -27.42 36.79
CA ASN A 10 -26.70 -26.07 36.40
C ASN A 10 -27.12 -25.98 34.93
N VAL A 11 -27.00 -27.06 34.15
CA VAL A 11 -27.28 -27.04 32.71
C VAL A 11 -28.09 -28.28 32.34
N VAL A 12 -29.25 -28.03 31.74
CA VAL A 12 -30.18 -29.06 31.28
C VAL A 12 -30.61 -28.76 29.85
N VAL A 13 -30.87 -29.80 29.08
CA VAL A 13 -31.54 -29.71 27.78
C VAL A 13 -33.02 -29.96 28.02
N ILE A 14 -33.87 -29.13 27.44
CA ILE A 14 -35.33 -29.25 27.51
C ILE A 14 -35.95 -29.24 26.12
N LEU A 15 -37.19 -29.69 26.03
CA LEU A 15 -38.05 -29.40 24.89
C LEU A 15 -38.99 -28.25 25.22
N ASP A 16 -39.07 -27.27 24.32
CA ASP A 16 -40.03 -26.18 24.41
C ASP A 16 -41.47 -26.63 24.05
N GLU A 17 -42.42 -25.72 24.11
CA GLU A 17 -43.84 -26.01 23.81
C GLU A 17 -44.07 -26.44 22.35
N HIS A 18 -43.06 -26.28 21.49
CA HIS A 18 -43.06 -26.68 20.07
C HIS A 18 -42.17 -27.90 19.79
N GLN A 19 -41.78 -28.66 20.82
CA GLN A 19 -40.91 -29.86 20.70
C GLN A 19 -39.51 -29.56 20.15
N ARG A 20 -38.97 -28.37 20.39
CA ARG A 20 -37.60 -28.00 19.97
C ARG A 20 -36.62 -28.09 21.13
N GLU A 21 -35.46 -28.68 20.88
CA GLU A 21 -34.41 -28.80 21.89
C GLU A 21 -33.77 -27.43 22.18
N GLN A 22 -33.77 -27.07 23.46
CA GLN A 22 -33.11 -25.87 23.96
C GLN A 22 -32.19 -26.23 25.11
N VAL A 23 -31.00 -25.65 25.13
CA VAL A 23 -30.07 -25.79 26.25
C VAL A 23 -30.32 -24.65 27.22
N VAL A 24 -30.60 -25.00 28.48
CA VAL A 24 -31.02 -24.06 29.49
C VAL A 24 -30.07 -24.13 30.68
N MET A 25 -29.61 -22.96 31.12
CA MET A 25 -28.59 -22.81 32.15
C MET A 25 -29.07 -21.92 33.29
N GLY A 26 -28.71 -22.28 34.52
CA GLY A 26 -29.10 -21.58 35.74
C GLY A 26 -28.79 -22.40 36.99
N LYS A 27 -28.54 -21.72 38.11
CA LYS A 27 -27.98 -22.33 39.33
C LYS A 27 -28.90 -23.39 39.94
N GLY A 28 -28.46 -24.66 39.94
CA GLY A 28 -29.17 -25.79 40.54
C GLY A 28 -30.32 -26.38 39.70
N LEU A 29 -30.45 -26.03 38.41
CA LEU A 29 -31.51 -26.53 37.52
C LEU A 29 -31.53 -28.06 37.35
N GLY A 30 -30.36 -28.69 37.34
CA GLY A 30 -30.19 -30.14 37.19
C GLY A 30 -30.00 -30.88 38.51
N PHE A 31 -29.96 -30.19 39.65
CA PHE A 31 -29.69 -30.79 40.95
C PHE A 31 -30.92 -31.56 41.46
N GLN A 32 -30.76 -32.88 41.69
CA GLN A 32 -31.83 -33.81 42.09
C GLN A 32 -33.01 -33.92 41.10
N LYS A 33 -32.76 -33.65 39.82
CA LYS A 33 -33.75 -33.83 38.74
C LYS A 33 -33.39 -35.04 37.87
N GLN A 34 -34.35 -35.59 37.15
CA GLN A 34 -34.17 -36.66 36.16
C GLN A 34 -34.76 -36.25 34.80
N PRO A 35 -34.28 -36.81 33.67
CA PRO A 35 -34.95 -36.67 32.38
C PRO A 35 -36.42 -37.07 32.47
N GLY A 36 -37.32 -36.18 32.02
CA GLY A 36 -38.77 -36.27 32.17
C GLY A 36 -39.35 -35.32 33.22
N ASP A 37 -38.51 -34.81 34.14
CA ASP A 37 -38.98 -33.87 35.16
C ASP A 37 -39.29 -32.49 34.57
N SER A 38 -40.28 -31.82 35.18
CA SER A 38 -40.60 -30.43 34.86
C SER A 38 -39.54 -29.46 35.41
N LEU A 39 -39.17 -28.51 34.56
CA LEU A 39 -38.20 -27.47 34.86
C LEU A 39 -38.89 -26.22 35.44
N ASP A 40 -38.37 -25.70 36.55
CA ASP A 40 -38.80 -24.45 37.15
C ASP A 40 -38.23 -23.25 36.38
N ARG A 41 -39.10 -22.49 35.69
CA ARG A 41 -38.71 -21.41 34.78
C ARG A 41 -38.03 -20.24 35.51
N SER A 42 -38.33 -20.00 36.79
CA SER A 42 -37.74 -18.86 37.50
C SER A 42 -36.26 -19.06 37.86
N LYS A 43 -35.72 -20.27 37.69
CA LYS A 43 -34.30 -20.58 37.93
C LYS A 43 -33.47 -20.57 36.64
N ILE A 44 -34.08 -20.25 35.51
CA ILE A 44 -33.42 -20.16 34.21
C ILE A 44 -32.73 -18.81 34.09
N GLU A 45 -31.41 -18.84 33.97
CA GLU A 45 -30.59 -17.64 33.76
C GLU A 45 -30.34 -17.38 32.27
N LYS A 46 -30.15 -18.44 31.47
CA LYS A 46 -29.91 -18.36 30.02
C LYS A 46 -30.55 -19.51 29.26
N VAL A 47 -31.05 -19.22 28.06
CA VAL A 47 -31.59 -20.19 27.10
C VAL A 47 -30.81 -20.06 25.79
N PHE A 48 -30.34 -21.19 25.27
CA PHE A 48 -29.64 -21.29 24.00
C PHE A 48 -30.48 -22.14 23.05
N ALA A 49 -30.84 -21.56 21.89
CA ALA A 49 -31.55 -22.22 20.81
C ALA A 49 -30.73 -22.08 19.51
N LEU A 50 -30.88 -23.04 18.59
CA LEU A 50 -30.20 -23.03 17.30
C LEU A 50 -30.79 -21.96 16.36
N GLN A 51 -29.93 -21.14 15.76
CA GLN A 51 -30.27 -19.96 14.94
C GLN A 51 -30.92 -20.29 13.57
N SER A 52 -30.98 -21.56 13.18
CA SER A 52 -31.43 -22.02 11.86
C SER A 52 -32.95 -21.95 11.64
N ASP A 53 -33.76 -22.05 12.70
CA ASP A 53 -35.19 -22.37 12.53
C ASP A 53 -36.07 -21.15 12.20
N GLU A 54 -35.67 -19.93 12.60
CA GLU A 54 -36.48 -18.72 12.38
C GLU A 54 -36.41 -18.23 10.91
N LEU A 55 -35.26 -18.38 10.27
CA LEU A 55 -35.09 -18.10 8.84
C LEU A 55 -35.88 -19.10 8.00
N VAL A 56 -35.84 -20.38 8.38
CA VAL A 56 -36.58 -21.48 7.72
C VAL A 56 -38.10 -21.29 7.86
N ALA A 57 -38.59 -20.78 8.99
CA ALA A 57 -40.00 -20.48 9.21
C ALA A 57 -40.53 -19.37 8.28
N ARG A 58 -39.79 -18.26 8.12
CA ARG A 58 -40.18 -17.17 7.22
C ARG A 58 -40.12 -17.56 5.74
N LEU A 59 -39.14 -18.38 5.36
CA LEU A 59 -39.02 -18.87 3.99
C LEU A 59 -40.11 -19.91 3.66
N SER A 60 -40.58 -20.68 4.64
CA SER A 60 -41.73 -21.59 4.49
C SER A 60 -43.06 -20.85 4.26
N GLU A 61 -43.22 -19.66 4.86
CA GLU A 61 -44.42 -18.82 4.66
C GLU A 61 -44.48 -18.20 3.25
N LEU A 62 -43.32 -17.82 2.69
CA LEU A 62 -43.20 -17.34 1.29
C LEU A 62 -43.47 -18.45 0.27
N LEU A 63 -42.97 -19.67 0.50
CA LEU A 63 -43.19 -20.80 -0.40
C LEU A 63 -44.66 -21.27 -0.46
N ASN A 64 -45.46 -21.02 0.59
CA ASN A 64 -46.90 -21.38 0.61
C ASN A 64 -47.74 -20.64 -0.45
N GLN A 65 -47.22 -19.57 -1.06
CA GLN A 65 -47.90 -18.82 -2.12
C GLN A 65 -47.58 -19.37 -3.53
N ILE A 66 -46.62 -20.28 -3.66
CA ILE A 66 -46.19 -20.84 -4.94
C ILE A 66 -46.95 -22.14 -5.22
N PRO A 67 -47.49 -22.35 -6.44
CA PRO A 67 -48.19 -23.59 -6.77
C PRO A 67 -47.32 -24.84 -6.56
N LEU A 68 -47.89 -25.88 -5.95
CA LEU A 68 -47.20 -27.15 -5.65
C LEU A 68 -46.55 -27.79 -6.89
N GLU A 69 -47.16 -27.60 -8.07
CA GLU A 69 -46.64 -28.08 -9.34
C GLU A 69 -45.30 -27.41 -9.70
N VAL A 70 -45.13 -26.12 -9.40
CA VAL A 70 -43.87 -25.39 -9.60
C VAL A 70 -42.82 -25.89 -8.61
N MET A 71 -43.19 -26.03 -7.34
CA MET A 71 -42.28 -26.52 -6.28
C MET A 71 -41.73 -27.92 -6.59
N THR A 72 -42.61 -28.86 -6.96
CA THR A 72 -42.19 -30.23 -7.32
C THR A 72 -41.43 -30.30 -8.64
N THR A 73 -41.59 -29.29 -9.51
CA THR A 73 -40.80 -29.15 -10.74
C THR A 73 -39.39 -28.67 -10.42
N CYS A 74 -39.24 -27.66 -9.56
CA CYS A 74 -37.94 -27.19 -9.08
C CYS A 74 -37.20 -28.24 -8.26
N ASP A 75 -37.89 -29.02 -7.43
CA ASP A 75 -37.28 -30.15 -6.70
C ASP A 75 -36.57 -31.13 -7.64
N ARG A 76 -37.21 -31.45 -8.77
CA ARG A 76 -36.63 -32.34 -9.79
C ARG A 76 -35.41 -31.73 -10.48
N ILE A 77 -35.43 -30.42 -10.74
CA ILE A 77 -34.30 -29.67 -11.31
C ILE A 77 -33.12 -29.69 -10.33
N ILE A 78 -33.38 -29.50 -9.03
CA ILE A 78 -32.35 -29.52 -7.98
C ILE A 78 -31.77 -30.92 -7.79
N GLN A 79 -32.61 -31.96 -7.82
CA GLN A 79 -32.13 -33.34 -7.77
C GLN A 79 -31.17 -33.65 -8.92
N LEU A 80 -31.55 -33.27 -10.15
CA LEU A 80 -30.69 -33.43 -11.33
C LEU A 80 -29.38 -32.62 -11.19
N ALA A 81 -29.47 -31.41 -10.66
CA ALA A 81 -28.29 -30.57 -10.41
C ALA A 81 -27.35 -31.20 -9.37
N ARG A 82 -27.88 -31.76 -8.26
CA ARG A 82 -27.09 -32.45 -7.22
C ARG A 82 -26.35 -33.67 -7.78
N GLU A 83 -26.99 -34.45 -8.66
CA GLU A 83 -26.38 -35.61 -9.29
C GLU A 83 -25.17 -35.24 -10.18
N ARG A 84 -25.24 -34.10 -10.88
CA ARG A 84 -24.18 -33.68 -11.83
C ARG A 84 -23.13 -32.74 -11.27
N LEU A 85 -23.51 -31.87 -10.34
CA LEU A 85 -22.66 -30.82 -9.78
C LEU A 85 -22.15 -31.14 -8.36
N GLY A 86 -22.69 -32.16 -7.71
CA GLY A 86 -22.29 -32.58 -6.37
C GLY A 86 -23.05 -31.84 -5.26
N LYS A 87 -22.34 -31.47 -4.18
CA LYS A 87 -22.93 -30.84 -2.99
C LYS A 87 -23.44 -29.43 -3.32
N LEU A 88 -24.72 -29.16 -3.05
CA LEU A 88 -25.38 -27.86 -3.22
C LEU A 88 -26.08 -27.46 -1.91
N GLN A 89 -26.06 -26.18 -1.56
CA GLN A 89 -26.74 -25.66 -0.37
C GLN A 89 -28.26 -25.89 -0.40
N GLU A 90 -28.87 -26.05 0.78
CA GLU A 90 -30.31 -26.29 0.92
C GLU A 90 -31.17 -25.06 0.59
N SER A 91 -30.61 -23.85 0.75
CA SER A 91 -31.23 -22.57 0.39
C SER A 91 -31.54 -22.43 -1.12
N LEU A 92 -30.90 -23.25 -1.97
CA LEU A 92 -31.20 -23.32 -3.41
C LEU A 92 -32.66 -23.65 -3.68
N TYR A 93 -33.27 -24.50 -2.84
CA TYR A 93 -34.66 -24.89 -3.00
C TYR A 93 -35.59 -23.67 -2.99
N ILE A 94 -35.34 -22.75 -2.08
CA ILE A 94 -36.20 -21.58 -1.89
C ILE A 94 -35.97 -20.58 -3.03
N SER A 95 -34.69 -20.25 -3.29
CA SER A 95 -34.34 -19.23 -4.29
C SER A 95 -34.69 -19.64 -5.73
N LEU A 96 -34.47 -20.90 -6.11
CA LEU A 96 -34.80 -21.39 -7.45
C LEU A 96 -36.31 -21.51 -7.66
N THR A 97 -37.05 -21.92 -6.62
CA THR A 97 -38.50 -22.07 -6.68
C THR A 97 -39.18 -20.71 -6.84
N ASP A 98 -38.73 -19.71 -6.08
CA ASP A 98 -39.22 -18.33 -6.20
C ASP A 98 -38.94 -17.75 -7.60
N HIS A 99 -37.70 -17.88 -8.09
CA HIS A 99 -37.32 -17.43 -9.42
C HIS A 99 -38.14 -18.08 -10.54
N CYS A 100 -38.28 -19.41 -10.53
CA CYS A 100 -39.03 -20.13 -11.55
C CYS A 100 -40.52 -19.73 -11.54
N HIS A 101 -41.11 -19.54 -10.35
CA HIS A 101 -42.49 -19.07 -10.24
C HIS A 101 -42.68 -17.72 -10.93
N PHE A 102 -41.84 -16.73 -10.61
CA PHE A 102 -41.93 -15.41 -11.22
C PHE A 102 -41.59 -15.43 -12.72
N ALA A 103 -40.61 -16.23 -13.16
CA ALA A 103 -40.29 -16.39 -14.58
C ALA A 103 -41.50 -16.93 -15.37
N ILE A 104 -42.20 -17.93 -14.82
CA ILE A 104 -43.41 -18.50 -15.42
C ILE A 104 -44.54 -17.45 -15.48
N GLU A 105 -44.79 -16.73 -14.38
CA GLU A 105 -45.83 -15.70 -14.35
C GLU A 105 -45.54 -14.53 -15.28
N ARG A 106 -44.27 -14.14 -15.44
CA ARG A 106 -43.85 -13.13 -16.42
C ARG A 106 -44.07 -13.60 -17.85
N GLN A 107 -43.73 -14.85 -18.14
CA GLN A 107 -43.92 -15.43 -19.47
C GLN A 107 -45.40 -15.50 -19.85
N LYS A 108 -46.29 -15.88 -18.92
CA LYS A 108 -47.75 -15.85 -19.12
C LYS A 108 -48.28 -14.45 -19.43
N LYS A 109 -47.62 -13.41 -18.90
CA LYS A 109 -47.96 -12.00 -19.13
C LYS A 109 -47.24 -11.39 -20.34
N GLY A 110 -46.47 -12.18 -21.10
CA GLY A 110 -45.74 -11.72 -22.29
C GLY A 110 -44.53 -10.81 -21.99
N MET A 111 -44.01 -10.84 -20.76
CA MET A 111 -42.91 -9.98 -20.32
C MET A 111 -41.60 -10.78 -20.19
N ALA A 112 -40.93 -11.03 -21.31
CA ALA A 112 -39.62 -11.70 -21.29
C ALA A 112 -38.52 -10.75 -20.80
N ILE A 113 -37.67 -11.23 -19.88
CA ILE A 113 -36.49 -10.48 -19.41
C ILE A 113 -35.25 -10.99 -20.11
N ARG A 114 -34.46 -10.06 -20.64
CA ARG A 114 -33.17 -10.36 -21.25
C ARG A 114 -32.10 -10.51 -20.17
N ASN A 115 -31.34 -11.59 -20.22
CA ASN A 115 -30.16 -11.78 -19.39
C ASN A 115 -28.95 -11.14 -20.09
N VAL A 116 -28.47 -10.04 -19.52
CA VAL A 116 -27.36 -9.25 -20.08
C VAL A 116 -26.05 -10.05 -20.07
N LEU A 117 -25.92 -11.02 -19.16
CA LEU A 117 -24.73 -11.87 -18.99
C LEU A 117 -24.89 -13.26 -19.64
N LEU A 118 -25.92 -13.49 -20.47
CA LEU A 118 -26.23 -14.81 -21.00
C LEU A 118 -25.05 -15.44 -21.76
N TRP A 119 -24.32 -14.64 -22.52
CA TRP A 119 -23.18 -15.12 -23.30
C TRP A 119 -22.01 -15.50 -22.40
N GLU A 120 -21.77 -14.72 -21.36
CA GLU A 120 -20.73 -14.93 -20.34
C GLU A 120 -21.03 -16.18 -19.51
N ILE A 121 -22.28 -16.36 -19.08
CA ILE A 121 -22.72 -17.51 -18.31
C ILE A 121 -22.54 -18.80 -19.12
N LYS A 122 -22.88 -18.80 -20.42
CA LYS A 122 -22.66 -19.94 -21.32
C LYS A 122 -21.19 -20.37 -21.37
N ARG A 123 -20.28 -19.40 -21.30
CA ARG A 123 -18.84 -19.62 -21.47
C ARG A 123 -18.12 -19.94 -20.16
N LEU A 124 -18.47 -19.25 -19.08
CA LEU A 124 -17.81 -19.37 -17.78
C LEU A 124 -18.39 -20.52 -16.95
N TYR A 125 -19.66 -20.84 -17.13
CA TYR A 125 -20.39 -21.88 -16.38
C TYR A 125 -21.14 -22.84 -17.34
N PRO A 126 -20.44 -23.50 -18.28
CA PRO A 126 -21.08 -24.28 -19.34
C PRO A 126 -21.87 -25.48 -18.81
N LYS A 127 -21.46 -26.06 -17.68
CA LYS A 127 -22.15 -27.22 -17.07
C LYS A 127 -23.46 -26.81 -16.41
N GLU A 128 -23.44 -25.70 -15.68
CA GLU A 128 -24.58 -25.10 -15.00
C GLU A 128 -25.57 -24.53 -16.01
N PHE A 129 -25.08 -23.91 -17.09
CA PHE A 129 -25.92 -23.45 -18.19
C PHE A 129 -26.60 -24.60 -18.94
N ALA A 130 -25.88 -25.69 -19.24
CA ALA A 130 -26.48 -26.88 -19.86
C ALA A 130 -27.60 -27.46 -18.99
N LEU A 131 -27.40 -27.49 -17.66
CA LEU A 131 -28.44 -27.87 -16.70
C LEU A 131 -29.61 -26.87 -16.69
N GLY A 132 -29.34 -25.57 -16.81
CA GLY A 132 -30.37 -24.54 -16.97
C GLY A 132 -31.24 -24.76 -18.21
N VAL A 133 -30.63 -25.12 -19.36
CA VAL A 133 -31.37 -25.45 -20.58
C VAL A 133 -32.21 -26.72 -20.41
N GLU A 134 -31.67 -27.75 -19.76
CA GLU A 134 -32.43 -28.95 -19.40
C GLU A 134 -33.58 -28.65 -18.43
N ALA A 135 -33.36 -27.74 -17.48
CA ALA A 135 -34.37 -27.25 -16.54
C ALA A 135 -35.54 -26.58 -17.27
N LEU A 136 -35.28 -25.76 -18.30
CA LEU A 136 -36.34 -25.20 -19.14
C LEU A 136 -37.15 -26.30 -19.83
N GLY A 137 -36.50 -27.36 -20.31
CA GLY A 137 -37.19 -28.52 -20.90
C GLY A 137 -38.00 -29.35 -19.89
N ILE A 138 -37.62 -29.34 -18.60
CA ILE A 138 -38.41 -29.94 -17.52
C ILE A 138 -39.64 -29.07 -17.22
N ILE A 139 -39.48 -27.74 -17.15
CA ILE A 139 -40.56 -26.77 -16.94
C ILE A 139 -41.58 -26.83 -18.07
N ASP A 140 -41.12 -26.86 -19.33
CA ASP A 140 -42.00 -26.94 -20.51
C ASP A 140 -42.85 -28.23 -20.49
N ARG A 141 -42.22 -29.38 -20.22
CA ARG A 141 -42.93 -30.68 -20.18
C ARG A 141 -43.91 -30.83 -19.02
N ARG A 142 -43.58 -30.28 -17.85
CA ARG A 142 -44.38 -30.48 -16.63
C ARG A 142 -45.44 -29.41 -16.41
N LEU A 143 -45.15 -28.17 -16.82
CA LEU A 143 -45.99 -27.00 -16.55
C LEU A 143 -46.58 -26.39 -17.83
N GLY A 144 -46.18 -26.87 -19.02
CA GLY A 144 -46.71 -26.41 -20.31
C GLY A 144 -46.30 -24.98 -20.67
N VAL A 145 -45.26 -24.44 -20.03
CA VAL A 145 -44.79 -23.06 -20.23
C VAL A 145 -43.37 -23.08 -20.79
N ARG A 146 -43.24 -22.61 -22.04
CA ARG A 146 -41.95 -22.47 -22.71
C ARG A 146 -41.31 -21.13 -22.35
N LEU A 147 -40.28 -21.19 -21.52
CA LEU A 147 -39.46 -20.03 -21.14
C LEU A 147 -38.39 -19.73 -22.19
N ALA A 148 -37.93 -18.47 -22.23
CA ALA A 148 -36.85 -18.02 -23.10
C ALA A 148 -35.49 -18.57 -22.64
N GLU A 149 -34.51 -18.64 -23.55
CA GLU A 149 -33.15 -19.11 -23.24
C GLU A 149 -32.46 -18.27 -22.15
N ASP A 150 -32.79 -16.98 -22.06
CA ASP A 150 -32.31 -16.08 -21.00
C ASP A 150 -32.59 -16.60 -19.58
N GLU A 151 -33.71 -17.31 -19.37
CA GLU A 151 -34.07 -17.92 -18.09
C GLU A 151 -33.16 -19.12 -17.76
N ALA A 152 -32.59 -19.82 -18.76
CA ALA A 152 -31.56 -20.83 -18.51
C ALA A 152 -30.30 -20.19 -17.90
N GLY A 153 -29.98 -18.95 -18.30
CA GLY A 153 -28.88 -18.18 -17.72
C GLY A 153 -29.12 -17.82 -16.25
N PHE A 154 -30.34 -17.40 -15.89
CA PHE A 154 -30.67 -17.09 -14.50
C PHE A 154 -30.72 -18.34 -13.61
N ILE A 155 -31.26 -19.45 -14.11
CA ILE A 155 -31.22 -20.74 -13.42
C ILE A 155 -29.77 -21.19 -13.19
N ALA A 156 -28.89 -21.04 -14.19
CA ALA A 156 -27.48 -21.34 -14.04
C ALA A 156 -26.81 -20.51 -12.93
N LEU A 157 -27.14 -19.22 -12.82
CA LEU A 157 -26.64 -18.38 -11.73
C LEU A 157 -27.09 -18.87 -10.35
N HIS A 158 -28.37 -19.26 -10.18
CA HIS A 158 -28.85 -19.87 -8.93
C HIS A 158 -28.05 -21.13 -8.56
N LEU A 159 -27.71 -21.97 -9.54
CA LEU A 159 -26.90 -23.17 -9.32
C LEU A 159 -25.46 -22.82 -8.91
N VAL A 160 -24.86 -21.82 -9.55
CA VAL A 160 -23.50 -21.34 -9.21
C VAL A 160 -23.47 -20.74 -7.80
N THR A 161 -24.47 -19.94 -7.44
CA THR A 161 -24.66 -19.39 -6.09
C THR A 161 -24.71 -20.50 -5.04
N ALA A 162 -25.45 -21.58 -5.31
CA ALA A 162 -25.57 -22.71 -4.41
C ALA A 162 -24.29 -23.56 -4.27
N GLN A 163 -23.39 -23.54 -5.25
CA GLN A 163 -22.08 -24.20 -5.17
C GLN A 163 -21.04 -23.35 -4.41
N LEU A 164 -21.14 -22.02 -4.51
CA LEU A 164 -20.16 -21.08 -3.96
C LEU A 164 -20.43 -20.66 -2.52
N GLU A 165 -21.58 -21.05 -1.96
CA GLU A 165 -22.00 -20.66 -0.61
C GLU A 165 -22.13 -19.13 -0.40
N GLY A 166 -22.45 -18.38 -1.46
CA GLY A 166 -22.59 -16.91 -1.45
C GLY A 166 -23.97 -16.41 -1.88
N GLU A 167 -24.14 -15.09 -2.04
CA GLU A 167 -25.38 -14.48 -2.54
C GLU A 167 -25.35 -14.22 -4.05
N MET A 168 -26.52 -14.12 -4.71
CA MET A 168 -26.59 -13.91 -6.17
C MET A 168 -25.90 -12.61 -6.65
N PRO A 169 -26.03 -11.45 -5.98
CA PRO A 169 -25.30 -10.24 -6.37
C PRO A 169 -23.78 -10.44 -6.37
N GLU A 170 -23.25 -11.15 -5.37
CA GLU A 170 -21.82 -11.45 -5.27
C GLU A 170 -21.35 -12.31 -6.44
N VAL A 171 -22.13 -13.34 -6.81
CA VAL A 171 -21.80 -14.19 -7.97
C VAL A 171 -21.84 -13.41 -9.29
N MET A 172 -22.76 -12.46 -9.42
CA MET A 172 -22.83 -11.59 -10.60
C MET A 172 -21.60 -10.68 -10.70
N ASP A 173 -21.12 -10.16 -9.58
CA ASP A 173 -19.91 -9.33 -9.54
C ASP A 173 -18.65 -10.16 -9.77
N VAL A 174 -18.55 -11.37 -9.21
CA VAL A 174 -17.49 -12.35 -9.54
C VAL A 174 -17.46 -12.61 -11.05
N THR A 175 -18.62 -12.86 -11.66
CA THR A 175 -18.73 -13.14 -13.09
C THR A 175 -18.26 -11.95 -13.95
N ARG A 176 -18.63 -10.73 -13.55
CA ARG A 176 -18.21 -9.49 -14.23
C ARG A 176 -16.70 -9.27 -14.15
N VAL A 177 -16.12 -9.43 -12.96
CA VAL A 177 -14.67 -9.32 -12.75
C VAL A 177 -13.91 -10.33 -13.61
N MET A 178 -14.35 -11.59 -13.60
CA MET A 178 -13.74 -12.63 -14.43
C MET A 178 -13.79 -12.29 -15.93
N GLN A 179 -14.92 -11.75 -16.40
CA GLN A 179 -15.07 -11.30 -17.79
C GLN A 179 -14.09 -10.17 -18.14
N GLU A 180 -14.00 -9.14 -17.30
CA GLU A 180 -13.11 -8.01 -17.52
C GLU A 180 -11.65 -8.46 -17.56
N ILE A 181 -11.25 -9.34 -16.64
CA ILE A 181 -9.90 -9.91 -16.61
C ILE A 181 -9.62 -10.67 -17.91
N LEU A 182 -10.52 -11.56 -18.34
CA LEU A 182 -10.36 -12.31 -19.59
C LEU A 182 -10.30 -11.37 -20.80
N HIS A 183 -11.07 -10.29 -20.82
CA HIS A 183 -11.08 -9.34 -21.93
C HIS A 183 -9.77 -8.54 -22.00
N ILE A 184 -9.29 -8.06 -20.86
CA ILE A 184 -8.02 -7.32 -20.78
C ILE A 184 -6.87 -8.22 -21.17
N VAL A 185 -6.83 -9.47 -20.69
CA VAL A 185 -5.79 -10.43 -21.07
C VAL A 185 -5.82 -10.73 -22.56
N LYS A 186 -7.02 -10.99 -23.11
CA LYS A 186 -7.22 -11.22 -24.55
C LYS A 186 -6.68 -10.05 -25.39
N TYR A 187 -7.06 -8.82 -25.03
CA TYR A 187 -6.66 -7.61 -25.77
C TYR A 187 -5.18 -7.28 -25.59
N GLN A 188 -4.65 -7.41 -24.37
CA GLN A 188 -3.29 -7.02 -24.04
C GLN A 188 -2.24 -7.96 -24.65
N LEU A 189 -2.57 -9.25 -24.75
CA LEU A 189 -1.68 -10.27 -25.31
C LEU A 189 -2.03 -10.67 -26.75
N GLN A 190 -3.12 -10.13 -27.32
CA GLN A 190 -3.58 -10.42 -28.69
C GLN A 190 -3.79 -11.92 -28.94
N ILE A 191 -4.34 -12.62 -27.95
CA ILE A 191 -4.56 -14.07 -27.98
C ILE A 191 -6.02 -14.42 -28.29
N GLU A 192 -6.26 -15.61 -28.85
CA GLU A 192 -7.59 -16.23 -28.90
C GLU A 192 -7.62 -17.43 -27.96
N TYR A 193 -8.61 -17.48 -27.07
CA TYR A 193 -8.72 -18.57 -26.09
C TYR A 193 -9.20 -19.85 -26.75
N GLN A 194 -8.47 -20.94 -26.54
CA GLN A 194 -8.96 -22.28 -26.85
C GLN A 194 -9.84 -22.78 -25.70
N GLU A 195 -11.14 -22.58 -25.80
CA GLU A 195 -12.11 -22.81 -24.72
C GLU A 195 -12.18 -24.29 -24.26
N GLU A 196 -11.86 -25.23 -25.15
CA GLU A 196 -11.81 -26.66 -24.85
C GLU A 196 -10.49 -27.10 -24.21
N SER A 197 -9.49 -26.21 -24.13
CA SER A 197 -8.19 -26.54 -23.57
C SER A 197 -8.23 -26.64 -22.05
N LEU A 198 -7.50 -27.61 -21.50
CA LEU A 198 -7.35 -27.78 -20.05
C LEU A 198 -6.74 -26.54 -19.39
N SER A 199 -5.85 -25.82 -20.09
CA SER A 199 -5.22 -24.58 -19.62
C SER A 199 -6.24 -23.46 -19.44
N TYR A 200 -7.16 -23.29 -20.39
CA TYR A 200 -8.25 -22.32 -20.28
C TYR A 200 -9.22 -22.68 -19.14
N GLN A 201 -9.63 -23.95 -19.04
CA GLN A 201 -10.52 -24.42 -17.97
C GLN A 201 -9.91 -24.21 -16.57
N ARG A 202 -8.61 -24.49 -16.42
CA ARG A 202 -7.88 -24.20 -15.18
C ARG A 202 -7.82 -22.70 -14.91
N PHE A 203 -7.52 -21.89 -15.92
CA PHE A 203 -7.45 -20.44 -15.76
C PHE A 203 -8.77 -19.85 -15.27
N VAL A 204 -9.89 -20.22 -15.89
CA VAL A 204 -11.24 -19.79 -15.45
C VAL A 204 -11.53 -20.26 -14.02
N THR A 205 -11.14 -21.48 -13.67
CA THR A 205 -11.30 -22.01 -12.30
C THR A 205 -10.49 -21.18 -11.28
N HIS A 206 -9.24 -20.86 -11.59
CA HIS A 206 -8.40 -20.03 -10.72
C HIS A 206 -8.91 -18.58 -10.63
N LEU A 207 -9.39 -18.00 -11.74
CA LEU A 207 -10.01 -16.68 -11.75
C LEU A 207 -11.27 -16.63 -10.89
N LYS A 208 -12.07 -17.70 -10.85
CA LYS A 208 -13.25 -17.80 -9.97
C LYS A 208 -12.87 -17.63 -8.50
N PHE A 209 -11.90 -18.41 -8.02
CA PHE A 209 -11.43 -18.32 -6.64
C PHE A 209 -10.70 -17.01 -6.35
N PHE A 210 -9.96 -16.49 -7.32
CA PHE A 210 -9.30 -15.19 -7.21
C PHE A 210 -10.32 -14.05 -7.07
N ALA A 211 -11.31 -13.98 -7.96
CA ALA A 211 -12.38 -12.98 -7.94
C ALA A 211 -13.26 -13.08 -6.68
N GLN A 212 -13.43 -14.29 -6.13
CA GLN A 212 -14.07 -14.49 -4.84
C GLN A 212 -13.22 -13.97 -3.68
N ARG A 213 -11.91 -14.30 -3.63
CA ARG A 213 -11.00 -13.81 -2.56
C ARG A 213 -10.82 -12.29 -2.59
N MET A 214 -10.45 -11.76 -3.75
CA MET A 214 -11.26 -10.78 -4.47
C MET A 214 -12.16 -9.84 -3.65
N LEU A 215 -13.44 -10.10 -3.86
CA LEU A 215 -14.58 -9.39 -3.27
C LEU A 215 -14.70 -9.64 -1.76
N ASN A 216 -14.25 -10.80 -1.26
CA ASN A 216 -14.30 -11.15 0.17
C ASN A 216 -13.14 -10.55 0.99
N ARG A 217 -12.26 -9.75 0.37
CA ARG A 217 -11.10 -9.07 0.98
C ARG A 217 -10.16 -10.01 1.75
N THR A 218 -10.00 -11.25 1.29
CA THR A 218 -9.04 -12.21 1.88
C THR A 218 -7.70 -12.14 1.16
N THR A 219 -6.61 -11.91 1.90
CA THR A 219 -5.24 -11.80 1.36
C THR A 219 -4.50 -13.13 1.43
N VAL A 220 -3.55 -13.33 0.50
CA VAL A 220 -2.58 -14.44 0.55
C VAL A 220 -1.30 -13.89 1.17
N ALA A 221 -0.77 -14.58 2.19
CA ALA A 221 0.44 -14.17 2.89
C ALA A 221 1.67 -14.18 1.95
N ASP A 222 2.59 -13.26 2.20
CA ASP A 222 3.79 -13.04 1.38
C ASP A 222 4.97 -13.81 1.99
N ASP A 223 5.36 -14.92 1.37
CA ASP A 223 6.29 -15.89 1.98
C ASP A 223 7.69 -15.91 1.32
N ASP A 224 7.91 -15.34 0.12
CA ASP A 224 9.23 -15.39 -0.56
C ASP A 224 9.45 -14.38 -1.72
N GLU A 225 10.11 -13.24 -1.44
CA GLU A 225 10.43 -12.21 -2.45
C GLU A 225 11.31 -12.71 -3.61
N THR A 226 12.08 -13.78 -3.40
CA THR A 226 12.99 -14.32 -4.43
C THR A 226 12.24 -14.96 -5.60
N LEU A 227 11.03 -15.47 -5.35
CA LEU A 227 10.20 -16.12 -6.36
C LEU A 227 9.53 -15.09 -7.29
N HIS A 228 9.22 -13.90 -6.78
CA HIS A 228 8.57 -12.82 -7.54
C HIS A 228 9.47 -12.28 -8.64
N ALA A 229 10.73 -11.99 -8.30
CA ALA A 229 11.74 -11.55 -9.27
C ALA A 229 11.91 -12.59 -10.39
N ALA A 230 11.96 -13.88 -10.02
CA ALA A 230 12.09 -14.96 -10.99
C ALA A 230 10.89 -15.05 -11.95
N VAL A 231 9.66 -14.88 -11.48
CA VAL A 231 8.46 -14.92 -12.36
C VAL A 231 8.39 -13.66 -13.23
N LYS A 232 8.71 -12.49 -12.69
CA LYS A 232 8.75 -11.21 -13.42
C LYS A 232 9.78 -11.25 -14.56
N ASP A 233 10.95 -11.83 -14.31
CA ASP A 233 12.01 -11.95 -15.31
C ASP A 233 11.73 -13.03 -16.35
N ASN A 234 11.12 -14.16 -15.94
CA ASN A 234 10.83 -15.27 -16.86
C ASN A 234 9.58 -15.03 -17.72
N TYR A 235 8.59 -14.27 -17.24
CA TYR A 235 7.31 -14.04 -17.94
C TYR A 235 6.95 -12.54 -18.02
N PRO A 236 7.80 -11.70 -18.61
CA PRO A 236 7.66 -10.24 -18.55
C PRO A 236 6.38 -9.72 -19.24
N LEU A 237 5.90 -10.42 -20.28
CA LEU A 237 4.65 -10.06 -20.97
C LEU A 237 3.42 -10.36 -20.11
N ALA A 238 3.35 -11.55 -19.52
CA ALA A 238 2.28 -11.90 -18.59
C ALA A 238 2.33 -11.09 -17.30
N TRP A 239 3.53 -10.77 -16.79
CA TRP A 239 3.71 -9.89 -15.64
C TRP A 239 3.24 -8.47 -15.92
N ARG A 240 3.62 -7.86 -17.06
CA ARG A 240 3.08 -6.55 -17.48
C ARG A 240 1.57 -6.58 -17.67
N CYS A 241 1.02 -7.70 -18.15
CA CYS A 241 -0.42 -7.89 -18.24
C CYS A 241 -1.06 -7.94 -16.84
N ALA A 242 -0.44 -8.64 -15.88
CA ALA A 242 -0.87 -8.69 -14.49
C ALA A 242 -0.78 -7.32 -13.80
N GLU A 243 0.26 -6.52 -14.03
CA GLU A 243 0.39 -5.14 -13.52
C GLU A 243 -0.66 -4.19 -14.15
N LYS A 244 -1.06 -4.43 -15.39
CA LYS A 244 -2.18 -3.69 -16.02
C LYS A 244 -3.52 -4.10 -15.42
N LEU A 245 -3.71 -5.39 -15.16
CA LEU A 245 -4.89 -5.89 -14.45
C LEU A 245 -4.94 -5.33 -13.03
N GLN A 246 -3.83 -5.29 -12.30
CA GLN A 246 -3.74 -4.64 -10.99
C GLN A 246 -4.19 -3.18 -11.08
N ARG A 247 -3.71 -2.41 -12.06
CA ARG A 247 -4.15 -1.03 -12.26
C ARG A 247 -5.64 -0.92 -12.60
N HIS A 248 -6.17 -1.81 -13.43
CA HIS A 248 -7.60 -1.84 -13.76
C HIS A 248 -8.45 -2.21 -12.54
N LEU A 249 -8.02 -3.20 -11.76
CA LEU A 249 -8.71 -3.66 -10.56
C LEU A 249 -8.63 -2.63 -9.43
N ALA A 250 -7.49 -1.97 -9.26
CA ALA A 250 -7.33 -0.85 -8.34
C ALA A 250 -8.24 0.33 -8.73
N LYS A 251 -8.36 0.63 -10.03
CA LYS A 251 -9.23 1.72 -10.51
C LYS A 251 -10.72 1.40 -10.44
N SER A 252 -11.11 0.19 -10.82
CA SER A 252 -12.52 -0.19 -11.01
C SER A 252 -13.15 -0.82 -9.77
N TYR A 253 -12.34 -1.45 -8.91
CA TYR A 253 -12.78 -2.18 -7.72
C TYR A 253 -12.04 -1.79 -6.43
N GLN A 254 -11.16 -0.78 -6.48
CA GLN A 254 -10.40 -0.28 -5.31
C GLN A 254 -9.62 -1.35 -4.55
N ARG A 255 -9.12 -2.38 -5.25
CA ARG A 255 -8.30 -3.45 -4.66
C ARG A 255 -6.93 -3.52 -5.32
N GLU A 256 -5.89 -3.29 -4.53
CA GLU A 256 -4.52 -3.58 -4.92
C GLU A 256 -4.21 -5.06 -4.72
N LEU A 257 -3.52 -5.65 -5.69
CA LEU A 257 -3.08 -7.03 -5.63
C LEU A 257 -1.72 -7.09 -4.94
N THR A 258 -1.51 -8.08 -4.07
CA THR A 258 -0.18 -8.34 -3.51
C THR A 258 0.77 -8.85 -4.58
N ASN A 259 2.09 -8.79 -4.33
CA ASN A 259 3.07 -9.33 -5.27
C ASN A 259 2.87 -10.83 -5.53
N GLU A 260 2.42 -11.57 -4.52
CA GLU A 260 2.04 -12.98 -4.63
C GLU A 260 0.83 -13.18 -5.56
N GLU A 261 -0.21 -12.34 -5.44
CA GLU A 261 -1.38 -12.39 -6.33
C GLU A 261 -1.04 -12.00 -7.76
N ILE A 262 -0.16 -11.01 -7.97
CA ILE A 262 0.35 -10.60 -9.28
C ILE A 262 1.16 -11.74 -9.91
N MET A 263 2.01 -12.40 -9.11
CA MET A 263 2.78 -13.56 -9.54
C MET A 263 1.87 -14.71 -9.97
N PHE A 264 0.88 -15.09 -9.15
CA PHE A 264 -0.06 -16.13 -9.52
C PHE A 264 -0.85 -15.77 -10.77
N LEU A 265 -1.30 -14.53 -10.89
CA LEU A 265 -2.03 -14.06 -12.06
C LEU A 265 -1.15 -14.10 -13.31
N ALA A 266 0.11 -13.66 -13.23
CA ALA A 266 1.09 -13.73 -14.32
C ALA A 266 1.35 -15.17 -14.77
N ILE A 267 1.53 -16.12 -13.85
CA ILE A 267 1.74 -17.55 -14.17
C ILE A 267 0.53 -18.13 -14.93
N HIS A 268 -0.69 -17.82 -14.49
CA HIS A 268 -1.90 -18.36 -15.11
C HIS A 268 -2.23 -17.69 -16.44
N ILE A 269 -1.96 -16.39 -16.57
CA ILE A 269 -2.05 -15.65 -17.83
C ILE A 269 -1.09 -16.25 -18.85
N GLU A 270 0.17 -16.49 -18.47
CA GLU A 270 1.16 -17.07 -19.37
C GLU A 270 0.75 -18.46 -19.89
N ARG A 271 0.22 -19.30 -18.99
CA ARG A 271 -0.28 -20.65 -19.34
C ARG A 271 -1.53 -20.60 -20.22
N ALA A 272 -2.43 -19.66 -19.98
CA ALA A 272 -3.65 -19.48 -20.76
C ALA A 272 -3.39 -18.84 -22.13
N ALA A 273 -2.37 -18.00 -22.24
CA ALA A 273 -1.95 -17.33 -23.46
C ALA A 273 -1.13 -18.23 -24.41
N GLY A 274 -0.69 -19.40 -23.94
CA GLY A 274 0.13 -20.31 -24.74
C GLY A 274 1.53 -19.76 -25.07
N ILE A 275 1.96 -18.69 -24.39
CA ILE A 275 3.22 -17.97 -24.66
C ILE A 275 4.44 -18.84 -24.25
N SER A 276 4.24 -19.83 -23.38
CA SER A 276 5.27 -20.73 -22.87
C SER A 276 5.51 -22.02 -23.68
N GLU A 277 4.92 -22.19 -24.86
CA GLU A 277 5.30 -23.32 -25.75
C GLU A 277 6.27 -22.98 -26.89
N GLU A 278 6.53 -21.69 -27.22
CA GLU A 278 7.53 -21.35 -28.25
C GLU A 278 8.25 -20.02 -27.96
N ALA A 279 9.13 -19.98 -26.95
CA ALA A 279 10.01 -18.83 -26.75
C ALA A 279 11.12 -18.79 -27.83
N THR A 280 10.91 -17.99 -28.88
CA THR A 280 11.99 -17.54 -29.78
C THR A 280 12.54 -16.22 -29.23
N PRO A 281 13.85 -16.06 -28.96
CA PRO A 281 14.38 -14.80 -28.45
C PRO A 281 14.35 -13.72 -29.54
N GLN A 282 13.81 -12.54 -29.23
CA GLN A 282 14.00 -11.34 -30.04
C GLN A 282 15.35 -10.68 -29.72
N GLU A 283 16.10 -10.40 -30.79
CA GLU A 283 17.40 -9.75 -30.82
C GLU A 283 17.29 -8.27 -30.39
N GLY A 284 18.04 -7.90 -29.35
CA GLY A 284 18.29 -6.50 -29.00
C GLY A 284 19.27 -5.86 -29.97
N GLN A 285 18.90 -4.71 -30.53
CA GLN A 285 19.76 -3.88 -31.37
C GLN A 285 20.89 -3.23 -30.54
N GLY A 286 22.07 -3.84 -30.57
CA GLY A 286 23.31 -3.20 -31.03
C GLY A 286 23.92 -2.03 -30.26
N GLU A 287 24.54 -2.30 -29.11
CA GLU A 287 25.90 -1.78 -28.85
C GLU A 287 26.93 -2.80 -29.35
N LYS A 288 28.03 -2.32 -29.96
CA LYS A 288 29.14 -3.17 -30.41
C LYS A 288 29.91 -3.70 -29.20
N SER A 289 29.34 -4.67 -28.49
CA SER A 289 30.08 -5.46 -27.51
C SER A 289 31.07 -6.35 -28.24
N ASN A 290 32.33 -6.33 -27.79
CA ASN A 290 33.40 -7.17 -28.32
C ASN A 290 32.96 -8.64 -28.32
N LEU A 291 33.36 -9.40 -29.34
CA LEU A 291 33.10 -10.85 -29.47
C LEU A 291 33.43 -11.62 -28.18
N LEU A 292 34.48 -11.20 -27.48
CA LEU A 292 34.90 -11.75 -26.19
C LEU A 292 33.84 -11.54 -25.09
N ASN A 293 33.24 -10.35 -24.99
CA ASN A 293 32.21 -10.06 -23.98
C ASN A 293 30.95 -10.89 -24.24
N ARG A 294 30.54 -11.04 -25.51
CA ARG A 294 29.41 -11.91 -25.87
C ARG A 294 29.65 -13.37 -25.52
N LEU A 295 30.88 -13.85 -25.72
CA LEU A 295 31.26 -15.21 -25.34
C LEU A 295 31.20 -15.40 -23.82
N ILE A 296 31.72 -14.44 -23.06
CA ILE A 296 31.67 -14.45 -21.59
C ILE A 296 30.22 -14.43 -21.10
N ASP A 297 29.35 -13.58 -21.66
CA ASP A 297 27.94 -13.52 -21.31
C ASP A 297 27.19 -14.83 -21.59
N ILE A 298 27.57 -15.54 -22.67
CA ILE A 298 27.02 -16.86 -22.99
C ILE A 298 27.44 -17.88 -21.95
N VAL A 299 28.74 -17.94 -21.63
CA VAL A 299 29.28 -18.90 -20.67
C VAL A 299 28.72 -18.64 -19.27
N SER A 300 28.74 -17.39 -18.79
CA SER A 300 28.21 -17.02 -17.48
C SER A 300 26.74 -17.42 -17.33
N ALA A 301 25.89 -17.06 -18.30
CA ALA A 301 24.45 -17.38 -18.25
C ALA A 301 24.15 -18.90 -18.25
N ILE A 302 25.04 -19.72 -18.83
CA ILE A 302 24.90 -21.18 -18.83
C ILE A 302 25.21 -21.76 -17.45
N PHE A 303 26.19 -21.21 -16.71
CA PHE A 303 26.69 -21.77 -15.44
C PHE A 303 26.05 -21.17 -14.18
N THR A 304 25.66 -19.89 -14.19
CA THR A 304 25.07 -19.20 -13.02
C THR A 304 23.89 -19.94 -12.36
N PRO A 305 22.92 -20.53 -13.10
CA PRO A 305 21.69 -21.08 -12.50
C PRO A 305 21.89 -22.23 -11.50
N PHE A 306 23.04 -22.91 -11.48
CA PHE A 306 23.30 -24.05 -10.60
C PHE A 306 24.58 -23.90 -9.76
N LEU A 307 25.08 -22.66 -9.61
CA LEU A 307 26.31 -22.35 -8.89
C LEU A 307 26.31 -22.83 -7.43
N GLY A 308 25.22 -22.59 -6.69
CA GLY A 308 25.09 -23.02 -5.30
C GLY A 308 25.19 -24.55 -5.15
N VAL A 309 24.61 -25.29 -6.09
CA VAL A 309 24.67 -26.76 -6.12
C VAL A 309 26.08 -27.24 -6.46
N MET A 310 26.80 -26.54 -7.34
CA MET A 310 28.23 -26.81 -7.62
C MET A 310 29.10 -26.60 -6.39
N ALA A 311 28.87 -25.52 -5.65
CA ALA A 311 29.60 -25.21 -4.42
C ALA A 311 29.39 -26.31 -3.37
N ALA A 312 28.14 -26.66 -3.10
CA ALA A 312 27.78 -27.72 -2.14
C ALA A 312 28.38 -29.08 -2.54
N SER A 313 28.28 -29.45 -3.82
CA SER A 313 28.84 -30.70 -4.35
C SER A 313 30.37 -30.74 -4.22
N GLY A 314 31.04 -29.62 -4.52
CA GLY A 314 32.50 -29.49 -4.37
C GLY A 314 32.98 -29.53 -2.91
N ILE A 315 32.28 -28.88 -2.00
CA ILE A 315 32.57 -28.90 -0.55
C ILE A 315 32.43 -30.33 -0.01
N LEU A 316 31.30 -30.99 -0.30
CA LEU A 316 31.06 -32.37 0.12
C LEU A 316 32.14 -33.32 -0.42
N LYS A 317 32.51 -33.17 -1.70
CA LYS A 317 33.57 -33.97 -2.33
C LYS A 317 34.94 -33.73 -1.66
N GLY A 318 35.24 -32.49 -1.30
CA GLY A 318 36.43 -32.11 -0.54
C GLY A 318 36.46 -32.71 0.88
N MET A 319 35.33 -32.68 1.60
CA MET A 319 35.19 -33.31 2.92
C MET A 319 35.35 -34.82 2.87
N LEU A 320 34.83 -35.48 1.83
CA LEU A 320 35.00 -36.92 1.63
C LEU A 320 36.45 -37.29 1.33
N ALA A 321 37.13 -36.52 0.48
CA ALA A 321 38.55 -36.71 0.22
C ALA A 321 39.38 -36.59 1.51
N LEU A 322 39.12 -35.56 2.32
CA LEU A 322 39.76 -35.39 3.62
C LEU A 322 39.45 -36.56 4.58
N SER A 323 38.20 -37.01 4.62
CA SER A 323 37.79 -38.13 5.48
C SER A 323 38.47 -39.44 5.12
N VAL A 324 38.71 -39.68 3.83
CA VAL A 324 39.47 -40.85 3.36
C VAL A 324 40.94 -40.73 3.78
N VAL A 325 41.54 -39.55 3.62
CA VAL A 325 42.96 -39.30 3.93
C VAL A 325 43.22 -39.34 5.43
N CYS A 326 42.29 -38.86 6.25
CA CYS A 326 42.34 -38.96 7.71
C CYS A 326 42.02 -40.38 8.23
N GLY A 327 41.68 -41.33 7.35
CA GLY A 327 41.31 -42.70 7.72
C GLY A 327 39.92 -42.84 8.38
N TRP A 328 39.07 -41.82 8.29
CA TRP A 328 37.72 -41.81 8.87
C TRP A 328 36.71 -42.59 8.02
N LEU A 329 36.91 -42.65 6.70
CA LEU A 329 36.05 -43.36 5.76
C LEU A 329 36.86 -44.23 4.80
N ASN A 330 36.35 -45.43 4.51
CA ASN A 330 36.91 -46.34 3.52
C ASN A 330 36.17 -46.18 2.18
N THR A 331 36.89 -46.11 1.07
CA THR A 331 36.33 -45.98 -0.29
C THR A 331 35.44 -47.15 -0.71
N GLU A 332 35.59 -48.33 -0.11
CA GLU A 332 34.72 -49.48 -0.39
C GLU A 332 33.39 -49.46 0.37
N SER A 333 33.29 -48.63 1.43
CA SER A 333 32.11 -48.55 2.29
C SER A 333 30.89 -48.02 1.54
N ALA A 334 29.70 -48.52 1.90
CA ALA A 334 28.44 -48.02 1.35
C ALA A 334 28.24 -46.52 1.64
N THR A 335 28.65 -46.08 2.85
CA THR A 335 28.62 -44.66 3.25
C THR A 335 29.44 -43.80 2.28
N TYR A 336 30.69 -44.17 2.00
CA TYR A 336 31.50 -43.43 1.03
C TYR A 336 30.85 -43.43 -0.36
N LYS A 337 30.37 -44.58 -0.84
CA LYS A 337 29.75 -44.69 -2.17
C LYS A 337 28.51 -43.79 -2.33
N ILE A 338 27.65 -43.72 -1.31
CA ILE A 338 26.44 -42.88 -1.32
C ILE A 338 26.82 -41.39 -1.30
N TRP A 339 27.69 -40.98 -0.39
CA TRP A 339 28.09 -39.58 -0.28
C TRP A 339 28.93 -39.12 -1.48
N PHE A 340 29.79 -40.00 -2.00
CA PHE A 340 30.55 -39.74 -3.22
C PHE A 340 29.61 -39.57 -4.40
N ALA A 341 28.63 -40.48 -4.59
CA ALA A 341 27.61 -40.34 -5.63
C ALA A 341 26.81 -39.04 -5.50
N ALA A 342 26.41 -38.66 -4.27
CA ALA A 342 25.74 -37.38 -4.03
C ALA A 342 26.63 -36.19 -4.44
N SER A 343 27.91 -36.21 -4.07
CA SER A 343 28.88 -35.14 -4.38
C SER A 343 29.32 -35.10 -5.85
N ASP A 344 29.28 -36.23 -6.56
CA ASP A 344 29.79 -36.38 -7.91
C ASP A 344 28.70 -36.30 -8.98
N SER A 345 27.44 -36.55 -8.62
CA SER A 345 26.29 -36.60 -9.53
C SER A 345 26.19 -35.39 -10.46
N LEU A 346 26.32 -34.18 -9.91
CA LEU A 346 26.26 -32.95 -10.70
C LEU A 346 27.37 -32.89 -11.75
N PHE A 347 28.60 -33.24 -11.35
CA PHE A 347 29.78 -33.20 -12.22
C PHE A 347 29.70 -34.27 -13.30
N TYR A 348 29.30 -35.49 -12.94
CA TYR A 348 29.15 -36.61 -13.86
C TYR A 348 28.08 -36.34 -14.93
N PHE A 349 26.92 -35.80 -14.52
CA PHE A 349 25.80 -35.48 -15.40
C PHE A 349 25.81 -34.03 -15.92
N PHE A 350 26.99 -33.40 -16.00
CA PHE A 350 27.13 -32.06 -16.57
C PHE A 350 26.48 -31.90 -17.95
N PRO A 351 26.61 -32.83 -18.90
CA PRO A 351 25.89 -32.73 -20.17
C PRO A 351 24.37 -32.58 -20.01
N LEU A 352 23.76 -33.22 -19.03
CA LEU A 352 22.32 -33.12 -18.81
C LEU A 352 21.93 -31.74 -18.28
N VAL A 353 22.65 -31.26 -17.26
CA VAL A 353 22.39 -29.96 -16.60
C VAL A 353 22.72 -28.79 -17.54
N LEU A 354 23.87 -28.84 -18.22
CA LEU A 354 24.29 -27.83 -19.19
C LEU A 354 23.42 -27.85 -20.45
N GLY A 355 22.92 -29.01 -20.87
CA GLY A 355 21.96 -29.09 -21.96
C GLY A 355 20.71 -28.26 -21.66
N TYR A 356 20.19 -28.34 -20.44
CA TYR A 356 19.03 -27.55 -20.00
C TYR A 356 19.33 -26.05 -20.00
N THR A 357 20.42 -25.61 -19.35
CA THR A 357 20.73 -24.17 -19.25
C THR A 357 21.17 -23.56 -20.58
N ALA A 358 21.90 -24.31 -21.42
CA ALA A 358 22.25 -23.89 -22.77
C ALA A 358 21.04 -23.80 -23.70
N GLY A 359 20.06 -24.71 -23.58
CA GLY A 359 18.80 -24.63 -24.32
C GLY A 359 18.04 -23.34 -24.02
N LYS A 360 17.92 -23.00 -22.73
CA LYS A 360 17.36 -21.70 -22.30
C LYS A 360 18.14 -20.52 -22.88
N LYS A 361 19.48 -20.56 -22.83
CA LYS A 361 20.32 -19.45 -23.31
C LYS A 361 20.27 -19.23 -24.82
N PHE A 362 20.23 -20.30 -25.61
CA PHE A 362 20.13 -20.20 -27.07
C PHE A 362 18.70 -20.04 -27.59
N GLY A 363 17.70 -20.14 -26.70
CA GLY A 363 16.29 -19.93 -27.00
C GLY A 363 15.67 -21.06 -27.81
N GLY A 364 15.92 -22.29 -27.40
CA GLY A 364 15.19 -23.49 -27.82
C GLY A 364 14.65 -24.24 -26.60
N SER A 365 14.01 -25.38 -26.81
CA SER A 365 13.39 -26.18 -25.75
C SER A 365 14.45 -26.73 -24.77
N PRO A 366 14.43 -26.31 -23.49
CA PRO A 366 15.42 -26.76 -22.50
C PRO A 366 15.37 -28.27 -22.23
N PHE A 367 14.17 -28.86 -22.28
CA PHE A 367 13.99 -30.30 -22.07
C PHE A 367 14.51 -31.12 -23.25
N LEU A 368 14.41 -30.58 -24.46
CA LEU A 368 14.92 -31.22 -25.67
C LEU A 368 16.45 -31.27 -25.65
N THR A 369 17.10 -30.15 -25.34
CA THR A 369 18.57 -30.09 -25.23
C THR A 369 19.09 -30.84 -24.00
N MET A 370 18.32 -30.91 -22.91
CA MET A 370 18.60 -31.79 -21.77
C MET A 370 18.54 -33.27 -22.16
N ALA A 371 17.57 -33.68 -22.98
CA ALA A 371 17.49 -35.05 -23.49
C ALA A 371 18.67 -35.41 -24.40
N ILE A 372 19.17 -34.46 -25.21
CA ILE A 372 20.42 -34.63 -25.97
C ILE A 372 21.60 -34.83 -25.02
N GLY A 373 21.69 -34.05 -23.93
CA GLY A 373 22.68 -34.24 -22.87
C GLY A 373 22.58 -35.62 -22.20
N GLY A 374 21.37 -36.10 -21.93
CA GLY A 374 21.12 -37.43 -21.41
C GLY A 374 21.55 -38.55 -22.36
N ALA A 375 21.46 -38.34 -23.68
CA ALA A 375 21.98 -39.31 -24.66
C ALA A 375 23.52 -39.43 -24.60
N LEU A 376 24.23 -38.33 -24.33
CA LEU A 376 25.69 -38.34 -24.18
C LEU A 376 26.18 -39.09 -22.94
N THR A 377 25.38 -39.11 -21.87
CA THR A 377 25.70 -39.81 -20.62
C THR A 377 24.92 -41.12 -20.46
N HIS A 378 24.28 -41.62 -21.52
CA HIS A 378 23.42 -42.79 -21.42
C HIS A 378 24.27 -44.05 -21.16
N PRO A 379 23.87 -44.96 -20.23
CA PRO A 379 24.64 -46.15 -19.87
C PRO A 379 25.06 -47.02 -21.06
N LEU A 380 24.21 -47.15 -22.08
CA LEU A 380 24.54 -47.91 -23.30
C LEU A 380 25.72 -47.29 -24.08
N ILE A 381 25.81 -45.95 -24.13
CA ILE A 381 26.91 -45.26 -24.81
C ILE A 381 28.19 -45.39 -23.99
N THR A 382 28.11 -45.23 -22.66
CA THR A 382 29.26 -45.38 -21.76
C THR A 382 29.77 -46.82 -21.70
N GLN A 383 28.91 -47.83 -21.87
CA GLN A 383 29.30 -49.24 -21.95
C GLN A 383 29.85 -49.62 -23.34
N ALA A 384 29.32 -49.03 -24.42
CA ALA A 384 29.83 -49.26 -25.77
C ALA A 384 31.31 -48.86 -25.91
N LEU A 385 31.76 -47.86 -25.13
CA LEU A 385 33.16 -47.45 -25.00
C LEU A 385 34.09 -48.53 -24.40
N GLU A 386 33.59 -49.36 -23.47
CA GLU A 386 34.41 -50.34 -22.76
C GLU A 386 34.60 -51.64 -23.55
N VAL A 387 33.78 -51.88 -24.58
CA VAL A 387 33.65 -53.20 -25.23
C VAL A 387 34.32 -53.28 -26.61
N THR A 388 34.61 -52.16 -27.30
CA THR A 388 34.98 -52.22 -28.73
C THR A 388 36.39 -51.74 -29.07
N ALA A 389 37.23 -52.69 -29.52
CA ALA A 389 38.48 -52.43 -30.25
C ALA A 389 38.26 -52.20 -31.76
N GLN A 390 37.01 -52.22 -32.25
CA GLN A 390 36.66 -51.97 -33.65
C GLN A 390 35.63 -50.84 -33.77
N PRO A 391 35.74 -49.97 -34.80
CA PRO A 391 34.82 -48.85 -34.99
C PRO A 391 33.42 -49.35 -35.36
N GLU A 392 32.44 -49.03 -34.52
CA GLU A 392 31.03 -49.29 -34.81
C GLU A 392 30.51 -48.39 -35.94
N ARG A 393 29.41 -48.80 -36.59
CA ARG A 393 28.85 -48.07 -37.74
C ARG A 393 27.40 -47.66 -37.48
N PHE A 394 27.09 -46.37 -37.64
CA PHE A 394 25.73 -45.84 -37.67
C PHE A 394 25.31 -45.65 -39.13
N LEU A 395 24.30 -46.40 -39.61
CA LEU A 395 23.84 -46.38 -41.00
C LEU A 395 24.98 -46.55 -42.03
N GLY A 396 26.01 -47.36 -41.70
CA GLY A 396 27.17 -47.60 -42.54
C GLY A 396 28.33 -46.60 -42.39
N ILE A 397 28.15 -45.52 -41.62
CA ILE A 397 29.17 -44.49 -41.33
C ILE A 397 29.94 -44.88 -40.06
N PRO A 398 31.28 -44.90 -40.05
CA PRO A 398 32.06 -45.20 -38.85
C PRO A 398 31.84 -44.14 -37.76
N VAL A 399 31.61 -44.58 -36.52
CA VAL A 399 31.41 -43.73 -35.34
C VAL A 399 32.48 -44.06 -34.31
N THR A 400 33.10 -43.02 -33.76
CA THR A 400 33.99 -43.13 -32.60
C THR A 400 33.21 -42.72 -31.36
N PHE A 401 32.88 -43.68 -30.50
CA PHE A 401 32.32 -43.36 -29.20
C PHE A 401 33.42 -42.74 -28.32
N ILE A 402 33.13 -41.59 -27.71
CA ILE A 402 34.00 -40.85 -26.79
C ILE A 402 33.24 -40.72 -25.48
N ASN A 403 33.93 -40.82 -24.34
CA ASN A 403 33.29 -40.59 -23.05
C ASN A 403 32.99 -39.10 -22.90
N TYR A 404 31.70 -38.75 -22.89
CA TYR A 404 31.23 -37.39 -22.72
C TYR A 404 30.75 -37.08 -21.30
N SER A 405 30.83 -38.03 -20.37
CA SER A 405 30.55 -37.78 -18.95
C SER A 405 31.47 -36.69 -18.43
N SER A 406 30.92 -35.74 -17.67
CA SER A 406 31.62 -34.54 -17.19
C SER A 406 32.13 -33.57 -18.26
N SER A 407 31.77 -33.76 -19.55
CA SER A 407 32.16 -32.84 -20.63
C SER A 407 31.20 -31.63 -20.72
N VAL A 408 31.76 -30.47 -21.06
CA VAL A 408 31.03 -29.18 -21.13
C VAL A 408 30.85 -28.72 -22.57
N ILE A 409 31.91 -28.78 -23.38
CA ILE A 409 31.96 -28.16 -24.70
C ILE A 409 31.03 -28.86 -25.72
N PRO A 410 31.02 -30.20 -25.85
CA PRO A 410 30.21 -30.90 -26.85
C PRO A 410 28.71 -30.63 -26.70
N ILE A 411 28.20 -30.61 -25.47
CA ILE A 411 26.78 -30.37 -25.22
C ILE A 411 26.38 -28.92 -25.52
N ILE A 412 27.23 -27.92 -25.26
CA ILE A 412 26.91 -26.52 -25.56
C ILE A 412 26.73 -26.35 -27.07
N PHE A 413 27.60 -26.95 -27.89
CA PHE A 413 27.47 -26.93 -29.34
C PHE A 413 26.26 -27.74 -29.84
N ALA A 414 25.99 -28.91 -29.24
CA ALA A 414 24.82 -29.72 -29.58
C ALA A 414 23.51 -29.00 -29.23
N ALA A 415 23.45 -28.32 -28.09
CA ALA A 415 22.32 -27.49 -27.68
C ALA A 415 22.12 -26.31 -28.65
N TRP A 416 23.20 -25.62 -29.04
CA TRP A 416 23.15 -24.56 -30.05
C TRP A 416 22.62 -25.06 -31.40
N ALA A 417 23.14 -26.20 -31.89
CA ALA A 417 22.69 -26.82 -33.13
C ALA A 417 21.21 -27.25 -33.07
N SER A 418 20.77 -27.81 -31.93
CA SER A 418 19.38 -28.17 -31.68
C SER A 418 18.46 -26.96 -31.67
N CYS A 419 18.83 -25.89 -30.96
CA CYS A 419 18.04 -24.65 -30.91
C CYS A 419 17.96 -23.99 -32.30
N TRP A 420 19.02 -24.06 -33.09
CA TRP A 420 19.02 -23.59 -34.48
C TRP A 420 18.07 -24.42 -35.36
N LEU A 421 18.13 -25.75 -35.26
CA LEU A 421 17.28 -26.66 -36.04
C LEU A 421 15.81 -26.53 -35.62
N GLU A 422 15.53 -26.43 -34.32
CA GLU A 422 14.20 -26.24 -33.75
C GLU A 422 13.53 -24.98 -34.30
N LYS A 423 14.23 -23.84 -34.32
CA LYS A 423 13.72 -22.58 -34.91
C LYS A 423 13.42 -22.71 -36.40
N ARG A 424 14.14 -23.57 -37.13
CA ARG A 424 13.89 -23.83 -38.55
C ARG A 424 12.67 -24.75 -38.74
N CYS A 425 12.57 -25.83 -37.97
CA CYS A 425 11.42 -26.74 -37.97
C CYS A 425 10.12 -26.01 -37.60
N ASN A 426 10.15 -25.14 -36.57
CA ASN A 426 8.97 -24.37 -36.13
C ASN A 426 8.50 -23.31 -37.15
N ARG A 427 9.34 -22.94 -38.11
CA ARG A 427 8.94 -22.10 -39.27
C ARG A 427 8.33 -22.92 -40.41
N ILE A 428 8.63 -24.22 -40.50
CA ILE A 428 8.20 -25.09 -41.60
C ILE A 428 6.92 -25.85 -41.23
N PHE A 429 6.81 -26.33 -39.99
CA PHE A 429 5.67 -27.14 -39.56
C PHE A 429 4.45 -26.28 -39.15
N PRO A 430 3.22 -26.66 -39.56
CA PRO A 430 1.98 -26.06 -39.05
C PRO A 430 1.83 -26.25 -37.53
N SER A 431 1.18 -25.29 -36.85
CA SER A 431 1.05 -25.25 -35.38
C SER A 431 0.59 -26.56 -34.73
N ALA A 432 -0.36 -27.28 -35.35
CA ALA A 432 -0.87 -28.55 -34.85
C ALA A 432 0.17 -29.71 -34.83
N MET A 433 1.26 -29.58 -35.60
CA MET A 433 2.27 -30.63 -35.76
C MET A 433 3.57 -30.33 -34.99
N LYS A 434 3.82 -29.07 -34.62
CA LYS A 434 5.09 -28.63 -34.04
C LYS A 434 5.45 -29.38 -32.76
N ASN A 435 4.48 -29.57 -31.87
CA ASN A 435 4.67 -30.19 -30.56
C ASN A 435 5.13 -31.66 -30.63
N PHE A 436 4.93 -32.34 -31.76
CA PHE A 436 5.36 -33.73 -31.96
C PHE A 436 6.55 -33.84 -32.92
N PHE A 437 6.50 -33.16 -34.06
CA PHE A 437 7.49 -33.35 -35.13
C PHE A 437 8.78 -32.55 -34.90
N THR A 438 8.72 -31.37 -34.28
CA THR A 438 9.94 -30.60 -34.02
C THR A 438 10.87 -31.32 -33.04
N PRO A 439 10.41 -31.79 -31.85
CA PRO A 439 11.26 -32.56 -30.95
C PRO A 439 11.80 -33.85 -31.57
N LEU A 440 10.98 -34.56 -32.38
CA LEU A 440 11.37 -35.78 -33.08
C LEU A 440 12.53 -35.53 -34.06
N VAL A 441 12.42 -34.49 -34.89
CA VAL A 441 13.46 -34.13 -35.87
C VAL A 441 14.74 -33.68 -35.15
N CYS A 442 14.62 -32.86 -34.10
CA CYS A 442 15.78 -32.41 -33.35
C CYS A 442 16.54 -33.58 -32.69
N LEU A 443 15.87 -34.51 -32.02
CA LEU A 443 16.53 -35.70 -31.46
C LEU A 443 17.10 -36.62 -32.56
N GLY A 444 16.30 -36.89 -33.60
CA GLY A 444 16.69 -37.79 -34.69
C GLY A 444 17.87 -37.29 -35.53
N VAL A 445 18.10 -35.97 -35.60
CA VAL A 445 19.20 -35.37 -36.35
C VAL A 445 20.37 -35.00 -35.45
N VAL A 446 20.13 -34.30 -34.33
CA VAL A 446 21.20 -33.71 -33.53
C VAL A 446 21.93 -34.77 -32.71
N VAL A 447 21.26 -35.81 -32.20
CA VAL A 447 21.95 -36.87 -31.45
C VAL A 447 22.97 -37.62 -32.33
N PRO A 448 22.60 -38.15 -33.53
CA PRO A 448 23.59 -38.75 -34.43
C PRO A 448 24.65 -37.77 -34.91
N LEU A 449 24.27 -36.52 -35.24
CA LEU A 449 25.21 -35.48 -35.64
C LEU A 449 26.24 -35.18 -34.54
N THR A 450 25.81 -35.29 -33.28
CA THR A 450 26.70 -35.07 -32.13
C THR A 450 27.75 -36.16 -32.03
N PHE A 451 27.41 -37.43 -32.20
CA PHE A 451 28.40 -38.51 -32.18
C PHE A 451 29.29 -38.55 -33.43
N LEU A 452 28.76 -38.16 -34.60
CA LEU A 452 29.48 -38.22 -35.87
C LEU A 452 30.44 -37.05 -36.10
N ILE A 453 30.02 -35.83 -35.71
CA ILE A 453 30.70 -34.59 -36.12
C ILE A 453 30.94 -33.66 -34.94
N ILE A 454 29.89 -33.24 -34.21
CA ILE A 454 30.03 -32.16 -33.20
C ILE A 454 30.92 -32.61 -32.05
N GLY A 455 30.74 -33.83 -31.56
CA GLY A 455 31.51 -34.44 -30.49
C GLY A 455 32.99 -34.52 -30.84
N PRO A 456 33.40 -35.24 -31.90
CA PRO A 456 34.79 -35.31 -32.32
C PRO A 456 35.44 -33.93 -32.58
N ALA A 457 34.71 -32.99 -33.21
CA ALA A 457 35.21 -31.64 -33.45
C ALA A 457 35.38 -30.82 -32.15
N ALA A 458 34.41 -30.90 -31.24
CA ALA A 458 34.45 -30.25 -29.93
C ALA A 458 35.56 -30.84 -29.06
N THR A 459 35.77 -32.15 -29.09
CA THR A 459 36.86 -32.84 -28.40
C THR A 459 38.22 -32.42 -28.97
N TRP A 460 38.36 -32.31 -30.29
CA TRP A 460 39.59 -31.79 -30.90
C TRP A 460 39.88 -30.34 -30.47
N LEU A 461 38.86 -29.47 -30.47
CA LEU A 461 38.99 -28.10 -29.98
C LEU A 461 39.37 -28.05 -28.49
N SER A 462 38.70 -28.88 -27.69
CA SER A 462 38.96 -29.08 -26.26
C SER A 462 40.41 -29.48 -25.99
N GLN A 463 40.96 -30.40 -26.79
CA GLN A 463 42.36 -30.82 -26.72
C GLN A 463 43.31 -29.68 -27.10
N MET A 464 43.02 -28.92 -28.16
CA MET A 464 43.83 -27.76 -28.55
C MET A 464 43.86 -26.67 -27.47
N LEU A 465 42.73 -26.40 -26.81
CA LEU A 465 42.66 -25.45 -25.70
C LEU A 465 43.47 -25.93 -24.48
N ALA A 466 43.34 -27.22 -24.11
CA ALA A 466 44.10 -27.82 -23.02
C ALA A 466 45.62 -27.77 -23.30
N TYR A 467 46.05 -28.20 -24.49
CA TYR A 467 47.46 -28.17 -24.87
C TYR A 467 48.01 -26.75 -25.05
N GLY A 468 47.21 -25.81 -25.54
CA GLY A 468 47.59 -24.40 -25.66
C GLY A 468 47.82 -23.75 -24.29
N TYR A 469 46.90 -23.97 -23.34
CA TYR A 469 47.09 -23.55 -21.95
C TYR A 469 48.32 -24.22 -21.32
N GLN A 470 48.47 -25.54 -21.50
CA GLN A 470 49.59 -26.30 -20.95
C GLN A 470 50.94 -25.84 -21.52
N ALA A 471 51.01 -25.42 -22.79
CA ALA A 471 52.22 -24.85 -23.39
C ALA A 471 52.63 -23.52 -22.72
N ILE A 472 51.66 -22.65 -22.42
CA ILE A 472 51.90 -21.39 -21.70
C ILE A 472 52.34 -21.68 -20.25
N TYR A 473 51.64 -22.60 -19.58
CA TYR A 473 51.96 -22.99 -18.21
C TYR A 473 53.33 -23.66 -18.11
N ALA A 474 53.70 -24.54 -19.05
CA ALA A 474 54.99 -25.22 -19.07
C ALA A 474 56.18 -24.29 -19.35
N PHE A 475 55.96 -23.18 -20.08
CA PHE A 475 57.01 -22.21 -20.39
C PHE A 475 57.48 -21.44 -19.14
N ALA A 476 56.55 -20.97 -18.32
CA ALA A 476 56.87 -20.25 -17.08
C ALA A 476 55.81 -20.46 -15.99
N PRO A 477 55.80 -21.61 -15.29
CA PRO A 477 54.78 -21.95 -14.28
C PRO A 477 54.68 -20.92 -13.14
N TRP A 478 55.83 -20.42 -12.67
CA TRP A 478 55.89 -19.42 -11.61
C TRP A 478 55.32 -18.06 -12.05
N LEU A 479 55.51 -17.68 -13.33
CA LEU A 479 54.99 -16.43 -13.88
C LEU A 479 53.48 -16.53 -14.10
N ALA A 480 53.01 -17.65 -14.64
CA ALA A 480 51.58 -17.95 -14.77
C ALA A 480 50.89 -17.89 -13.41
N GLY A 481 51.48 -18.51 -12.38
CA GLY A 481 50.99 -18.43 -11.00
C GLY A 481 50.99 -17.01 -10.44
N THR A 482 52.02 -16.21 -10.70
CA THR A 482 52.09 -14.80 -10.25
C THR A 482 50.97 -13.96 -10.86
N VAL A 483 50.79 -14.06 -12.18
CA VAL A 483 49.80 -13.28 -12.92
C VAL A 483 48.38 -13.68 -12.51
N MET A 484 48.09 -14.98 -12.51
CA MET A 484 46.77 -15.48 -12.13
C MET A 484 46.47 -15.18 -10.66
N GLY A 485 47.44 -15.35 -9.76
CA GLY A 485 47.29 -15.04 -8.34
C GLY A 485 46.98 -13.57 -8.04
N ALA A 486 47.52 -12.64 -8.83
CA ALA A 486 47.30 -11.19 -8.65
C ALA A 486 46.03 -10.67 -9.32
N ILE A 487 45.67 -11.22 -10.49
CA ILE A 487 44.59 -10.68 -11.34
C ILE A 487 43.27 -11.41 -11.10
N TRP A 488 43.27 -12.61 -10.50
CA TRP A 488 42.04 -13.39 -10.32
C TRP A 488 40.92 -12.62 -9.64
N GLN A 489 41.23 -11.89 -8.56
CA GLN A 489 40.20 -11.13 -7.83
C GLN A 489 39.69 -9.91 -8.61
N ILE A 490 40.50 -9.37 -9.51
CA ILE A 490 40.07 -8.36 -10.47
C ILE A 490 39.11 -8.99 -11.49
N CYS A 491 39.38 -10.23 -11.92
CA CYS A 491 38.47 -11.00 -12.78
C CYS A 491 37.17 -11.39 -12.06
N VAL A 492 37.20 -11.56 -10.74
CA VAL A 492 35.98 -11.76 -9.92
C VAL A 492 35.13 -10.50 -9.92
N ILE A 493 35.74 -9.33 -9.71
CA ILE A 493 35.05 -8.03 -9.74
C ILE A 493 34.35 -7.79 -11.08
N PHE A 494 35.05 -8.03 -12.19
CA PHE A 494 34.48 -7.81 -13.53
C PHE A 494 33.68 -9.02 -14.07
N GLY A 495 33.48 -10.07 -13.28
CA GLY A 495 32.77 -11.29 -13.73
C GLY A 495 33.50 -12.11 -14.80
N LEU A 496 34.70 -11.69 -15.22
CA LEU A 496 35.50 -12.30 -16.29
C LEU A 496 36.01 -13.71 -15.94
N HIS A 497 36.06 -14.05 -14.65
CA HIS A 497 36.53 -15.34 -14.16
C HIS A 497 35.68 -16.53 -14.66
N TRP A 498 34.40 -16.33 -14.96
CA TRP A 498 33.52 -17.37 -15.53
C TRP A 498 33.97 -17.87 -16.90
N GLY A 499 34.66 -17.04 -17.68
CA GLY A 499 35.25 -17.47 -18.96
C GLY A 499 36.38 -18.50 -18.80
N LEU A 500 37.00 -18.59 -17.61
CA LEU A 500 38.14 -19.47 -17.34
C LEU A 500 37.72 -20.81 -16.71
N VAL A 501 36.54 -20.88 -16.09
CA VAL A 501 36.02 -22.10 -15.44
C VAL A 501 35.85 -23.29 -16.41
N PRO A 502 35.30 -23.11 -17.64
CA PRO A 502 35.21 -24.21 -18.60
C PRO A 502 36.57 -24.80 -18.97
N ILE A 503 37.65 -24.01 -18.96
CA ILE A 503 39.01 -24.48 -19.26
C ILE A 503 39.49 -25.43 -18.15
N MET A 504 39.21 -25.13 -16.89
CA MET A 504 39.58 -25.98 -15.75
C MET A 504 38.86 -27.34 -15.79
N ILE A 505 37.55 -27.31 -16.06
CA ILE A 505 36.74 -28.54 -16.19
C ILE A 505 37.23 -29.35 -17.40
N ASN A 506 37.57 -28.67 -18.49
CA ASN A 506 38.13 -29.29 -19.67
C ASN A 506 39.47 -29.97 -19.40
N ASN A 507 40.38 -29.33 -18.66
CA ASN A 507 41.66 -29.90 -18.26
C ASN A 507 41.47 -31.18 -17.44
N LEU A 508 40.54 -31.17 -16.47
CA LEU A 508 40.19 -32.38 -15.70
C LEU A 508 39.67 -33.51 -16.59
N SER A 509 38.83 -33.20 -17.58
CA SER A 509 38.27 -34.20 -18.49
C SER A 509 39.31 -34.78 -19.46
N VAL A 510 40.23 -33.96 -19.98
CA VAL A 510 41.20 -34.36 -21.02
C VAL A 510 42.51 -34.89 -20.42
N LEU A 511 43.05 -34.20 -19.41
CA LEU A 511 44.36 -34.51 -18.81
C LEU A 511 44.24 -35.34 -17.52
N GLY A 512 43.03 -35.45 -16.94
CA GLY A 512 42.80 -36.09 -15.64
C GLY A 512 43.19 -35.22 -14.45
N TYR A 513 43.70 -34.01 -14.68
CA TYR A 513 44.05 -33.02 -13.65
C TYR A 513 43.98 -31.60 -14.21
N ASP A 514 43.82 -30.61 -13.34
CA ASP A 514 43.90 -29.19 -13.69
C ASP A 514 45.02 -28.47 -12.93
N THR A 515 45.73 -27.58 -13.62
CA THR A 515 46.80 -26.77 -13.02
C THR A 515 46.38 -25.33 -12.76
N LEU A 516 45.25 -24.87 -13.30
CA LEU A 516 44.84 -23.46 -13.17
C LEU A 516 44.22 -23.20 -11.80
N MET A 517 43.27 -24.02 -11.36
CA MET A 517 42.61 -23.92 -10.06
C MET A 517 43.58 -23.83 -8.87
N PRO A 518 44.63 -24.67 -8.80
CA PRO A 518 45.64 -24.54 -7.75
C PRO A 518 46.27 -23.16 -7.64
N LEU A 519 46.50 -22.47 -8.77
CA LEU A 519 47.09 -21.12 -8.78
C LEU A 519 46.16 -20.05 -8.22
N LEU A 520 44.85 -20.31 -8.19
CA LEU A 520 43.83 -19.36 -7.76
C LEU A 520 43.55 -19.42 -6.27
N LEU A 521 43.84 -20.57 -5.64
CA LEU A 521 43.65 -20.75 -4.20
C LEU A 521 44.43 -19.70 -3.36
N PRO A 522 45.70 -19.37 -3.68
CA PRO A 522 46.39 -18.25 -3.04
C PRO A 522 45.71 -16.89 -3.23
N ALA A 523 45.04 -16.63 -4.36
CA ALA A 523 44.33 -15.37 -4.62
C ALA A 523 43.07 -15.23 -3.75
N VAL A 524 42.35 -16.33 -3.54
CA VAL A 524 41.21 -16.42 -2.61
C VAL A 524 41.70 -16.18 -1.18
N MET A 525 42.69 -16.94 -0.74
CA MET A 525 43.19 -16.88 0.63
C MET A 525 43.95 -15.58 0.94
N GLY A 526 44.48 -14.90 -0.08
CA GLY A 526 45.05 -13.56 0.04
C GLY A 526 43.99 -12.51 0.42
N GLN A 527 42.80 -12.56 -0.18
CA GLN A 527 41.71 -11.63 0.21
C GLN A 527 41.10 -11.98 1.57
N VAL A 528 40.99 -13.27 1.90
CA VAL A 528 40.62 -13.73 3.25
C VAL A 528 41.63 -13.22 4.28
N GLY A 529 42.93 -13.34 3.99
CA GLY A 529 44.00 -12.83 4.83
C GLY A 529 43.92 -11.30 5.01
N ALA A 530 43.66 -10.55 3.94
CA ALA A 530 43.48 -9.10 4.02
C ALA A 530 42.26 -8.72 4.88
N ALA A 531 41.12 -9.38 4.70
CA ALA A 531 39.93 -9.16 5.53
C ALA A 531 40.19 -9.51 7.01
N LEU A 532 40.94 -10.58 7.29
CA LEU A 532 41.37 -10.94 8.65
C LEU A 532 42.31 -9.87 9.23
N GLY A 533 43.20 -9.31 8.43
CA GLY A 533 44.05 -8.19 8.83
C GLY A 533 43.25 -6.94 9.22
N VAL A 534 42.16 -6.64 8.50
CA VAL A 534 41.21 -5.56 8.86
C VAL A 534 40.51 -5.89 10.18
N PHE A 535 40.01 -7.12 10.33
CA PHE A 535 39.37 -7.59 11.57
C PHE A 535 40.26 -7.43 12.82
N LEU A 536 41.57 -7.72 12.67
CA LEU A 536 42.54 -7.63 13.76
C LEU A 536 43.05 -6.21 14.03
N SER A 537 43.03 -5.32 13.03
CA SER A 537 43.54 -3.94 13.17
C SER A 537 42.47 -2.91 13.50
N THR A 538 41.22 -3.13 13.09
CA THR A 538 40.15 -2.16 13.28
C THR A 538 39.62 -2.13 14.72
N ARG A 539 39.27 -0.93 15.17
CA ARG A 539 38.53 -0.68 16.43
C ARG A 539 37.05 -0.38 16.20
N ASP A 540 36.64 -0.19 14.95
CA ASP A 540 35.25 0.03 14.56
C ASP A 540 34.46 -1.28 14.73
N ALA A 541 33.40 -1.24 15.53
CA ALA A 541 32.58 -2.41 15.85
C ALA A 541 31.84 -2.97 14.61
N LYS A 542 31.35 -2.12 13.71
CA LYS A 542 30.63 -2.53 12.49
C LYS A 542 31.60 -3.14 11.49
N LEU A 543 32.73 -2.49 11.23
CA LEU A 543 33.75 -3.02 10.31
C LEU A 543 34.34 -4.33 10.83
N LYS A 544 34.44 -4.49 12.15
CA LYS A 544 34.88 -5.73 12.79
C LYS A 544 33.88 -6.87 12.60
N VAL A 545 32.59 -6.63 12.78
CA VAL A 545 31.54 -7.64 12.53
C VAL A 545 31.52 -8.04 11.05
N LEU A 546 31.55 -7.04 10.14
CA LEU A 546 31.56 -7.26 8.70
C LEU A 546 32.79 -8.07 8.26
N SER A 547 33.98 -7.68 8.73
CA SER A 547 35.24 -8.38 8.43
C SER A 547 35.24 -9.82 8.94
N GLY A 548 34.70 -10.09 10.13
CA GLY A 548 34.60 -11.45 10.67
C GLY A 548 33.68 -12.37 9.85
N SER A 549 32.53 -11.86 9.43
CA SER A 549 31.59 -12.61 8.57
C SER A 549 32.19 -12.89 7.19
N ALA A 550 32.89 -11.92 6.61
CA ALA A 550 33.53 -12.04 5.30
C ALA A 550 34.72 -13.01 5.28
N VAL A 551 35.52 -13.06 6.36
CA VAL A 551 36.57 -14.08 6.53
C VAL A 551 35.95 -15.48 6.52
N THR A 552 34.85 -15.66 7.23
CA THR A 552 34.16 -16.96 7.31
C THR A 552 33.68 -17.42 5.93
N ALA A 553 33.01 -16.55 5.17
CA ALA A 553 32.54 -16.86 3.82
C ALA A 553 33.71 -17.13 2.84
N GLY A 554 34.77 -16.33 2.90
CA GLY A 554 35.91 -16.44 2.00
C GLY A 554 36.74 -17.71 2.18
N ILE A 555 36.80 -18.28 3.39
CA ILE A 555 37.46 -19.58 3.63
C ILE A 555 36.80 -20.71 2.80
N PHE A 556 35.49 -20.62 2.60
CA PHE A 556 34.70 -21.57 1.81
C PHE A 556 34.64 -21.23 0.32
N GLY A 557 35.42 -20.25 -0.14
CA GLY A 557 35.53 -19.89 -1.55
C GLY A 557 34.53 -18.86 -2.05
N ILE A 558 33.75 -18.24 -1.16
CA ILE A 558 32.85 -17.11 -1.47
C ILE A 558 33.58 -15.82 -1.12
N THR A 559 34.24 -15.21 -2.11
CA THR A 559 35.13 -14.06 -1.89
C THR A 559 34.43 -12.72 -2.00
N GLU A 560 33.22 -12.66 -2.54
CA GLU A 560 32.46 -11.44 -2.78
C GLU A 560 32.23 -10.61 -1.49
N PRO A 561 31.84 -11.21 -0.34
CA PRO A 561 31.72 -10.45 0.92
C PRO A 561 33.05 -9.86 1.40
N ALA A 562 34.18 -10.56 1.18
CA ALA A 562 35.51 -10.08 1.55
C ALA A 562 36.03 -9.00 0.59
N VAL A 563 35.75 -9.14 -0.70
CA VAL A 563 36.12 -8.16 -1.73
C VAL A 563 35.27 -6.90 -1.58
N TYR A 564 33.95 -6.99 -1.75
CA TYR A 564 33.07 -5.83 -1.75
C TYR A 564 32.83 -5.23 -0.37
N GLY A 565 32.72 -6.07 0.67
CA GLY A 565 32.38 -5.60 2.01
C GLY A 565 33.57 -5.03 2.79
N VAL A 566 34.80 -5.48 2.52
CA VAL A 566 35.92 -5.23 3.44
C VAL A 566 37.15 -4.70 2.74
N THR A 567 37.64 -5.42 1.72
CA THR A 567 38.97 -5.15 1.17
C THR A 567 38.93 -4.10 0.06
N LEU A 568 37.94 -4.10 -0.84
CA LEU A 568 37.83 -3.12 -1.93
C LEU A 568 37.52 -1.69 -1.43
N PRO A 569 36.61 -1.47 -0.46
CA PRO A 569 36.41 -0.15 0.14
C PRO A 569 37.70 0.41 0.76
N ASN A 570 38.51 -0.48 1.34
CA ASN A 570 39.81 -0.15 1.91
C ASN A 570 40.93 -0.48 0.91
N ARG A 571 41.20 0.44 -0.04
CA ARG A 571 42.13 0.23 -1.19
C ARG A 571 43.43 -0.53 -0.87
N ARG A 572 44.06 -0.28 0.28
CA ARG A 572 45.32 -0.94 0.69
C ARG A 572 45.14 -2.43 0.98
N PRO A 573 44.22 -2.86 1.85
CA PRO A 573 43.86 -4.27 2.03
C PRO A 573 43.64 -5.05 0.74
N PHE A 574 42.87 -4.52 -0.22
CA PHE A 574 42.65 -5.21 -1.51
C PHE A 574 43.94 -5.41 -2.30
N ILE A 575 44.78 -4.37 -2.39
CA ILE A 575 46.07 -4.42 -3.07
C ILE A 575 47.01 -5.43 -2.38
N PHE A 576 47.06 -5.44 -1.04
CA PHE A 576 47.86 -6.40 -0.29
C PHE A 576 47.38 -7.84 -0.49
N GLY A 577 46.07 -8.07 -0.57
CA GLY A 577 45.50 -9.36 -0.93
C GLY A 577 45.91 -9.82 -2.34
N CYS A 578 45.92 -8.92 -3.33
CA CYS A 578 46.36 -9.25 -4.70
C CYS A 578 47.87 -9.52 -4.78
N ILE A 579 48.70 -8.73 -4.10
CA ILE A 579 50.17 -8.93 -4.07
C ILE A 579 50.51 -10.25 -3.40
N ALA A 580 49.91 -10.53 -2.24
CA ALA A 580 50.12 -11.79 -1.53
C ALA A 580 49.60 -12.99 -2.34
N GLY A 581 48.45 -12.83 -3.01
CA GLY A 581 47.90 -13.80 -3.94
C GLY A 581 48.84 -14.12 -5.10
N GLY A 582 49.47 -13.12 -5.69
CA GLY A 582 50.50 -13.29 -6.73
C GLY A 582 51.74 -14.03 -6.23
N ILE A 583 52.27 -13.66 -5.05
CA ILE A 583 53.44 -14.34 -4.46
C ILE A 583 53.12 -15.81 -4.13
N GLY A 584 51.96 -16.06 -3.50
CA GLY A 584 51.52 -17.42 -3.21
C GLY A 584 51.29 -18.23 -4.49
N GLY A 585 50.65 -17.62 -5.50
CA GLY A 585 50.45 -18.22 -6.82
C GLY A 585 51.76 -18.61 -7.51
N ALA A 586 52.81 -17.80 -7.39
CA ALA A 586 54.13 -18.09 -7.92
C ALA A 586 54.73 -19.38 -7.32
N ILE A 587 54.58 -19.57 -6.00
CA ILE A 587 55.04 -20.76 -5.29
C ILE A 587 54.27 -21.99 -5.74
N VAL A 588 52.94 -21.89 -5.82
CA VAL A 588 52.08 -23.01 -6.27
C VAL A 588 52.38 -23.39 -7.72
N GLY A 589 52.61 -22.41 -8.59
CA GLY A 589 53.03 -22.63 -9.97
C GLY A 589 54.40 -23.28 -10.06
N PHE A 590 55.37 -22.83 -9.25
CA PHE A 590 56.70 -23.43 -9.19
C PHE A 590 56.68 -24.88 -8.70
N SER A 591 55.81 -25.21 -7.72
CA SER A 591 55.64 -26.57 -7.23
C SER A 591 54.84 -27.49 -8.17
N GLN A 592 54.34 -26.96 -9.29
CA GLN A 592 53.54 -27.69 -10.29
C GLN A 592 52.37 -28.45 -9.65
N SER A 593 51.64 -27.78 -8.75
CA SER A 593 50.50 -28.38 -8.06
C SER A 593 49.36 -28.67 -9.03
N ASN A 594 48.77 -29.86 -8.89
CA ASN A 594 47.68 -30.36 -9.72
C ASN A 594 46.42 -30.57 -8.86
N LEU A 595 45.25 -30.31 -9.44
CA LEU A 595 43.95 -30.62 -8.88
C LEU A 595 43.37 -31.84 -9.60
N TYR A 596 42.87 -32.85 -8.87
CA TYR A 596 42.34 -34.09 -9.46
C TYR A 596 40.81 -34.18 -9.43
N SER A 597 40.15 -33.24 -8.77
CA SER A 597 38.69 -33.15 -8.74
C SER A 597 38.26 -31.69 -8.74
N PHE A 598 37.24 -31.36 -9.52
CA PHE A 598 36.70 -30.01 -9.56
C PHE A 598 35.98 -29.63 -8.26
N GLY A 599 36.11 -28.35 -7.88
CA GLY A 599 35.41 -27.68 -6.80
C GLY A 599 35.76 -26.19 -6.81
N LEU A 600 35.00 -25.36 -6.09
CA LEU A 600 35.36 -23.94 -5.93
C LEU A 600 36.66 -23.81 -5.13
N ALA A 601 37.45 -22.77 -5.46
CA ALA A 601 38.72 -22.48 -4.80
C ALA A 601 38.47 -22.12 -3.34
N SER A 602 38.74 -23.07 -2.45
CA SER A 602 38.46 -22.99 -1.02
C SER A 602 39.54 -23.73 -0.23
N ILE A 603 39.48 -23.70 1.10
CA ILE A 603 40.41 -24.47 1.93
C ILE A 603 40.40 -25.98 1.59
N PHE A 604 39.26 -26.51 1.13
CA PHE A 604 39.13 -27.91 0.74
C PHE A 604 39.79 -28.24 -0.60
N SER A 605 40.17 -27.24 -1.41
CA SER A 605 40.92 -27.48 -2.64
C SER A 605 42.27 -28.12 -2.37
N LEU A 606 42.87 -27.92 -1.19
CA LEU A 606 44.10 -28.64 -0.78
C LEU A 606 43.89 -30.15 -0.71
N ALA A 607 42.71 -30.61 -0.26
CA ALA A 607 42.36 -32.02 -0.25
C ALA A 607 42.11 -32.56 -1.67
N GLN A 608 41.59 -31.72 -2.56
CA GLN A 608 41.38 -32.06 -3.98
C GLN A 608 42.68 -32.12 -4.80
N MET A 609 43.79 -31.58 -4.27
CA MET A 609 45.13 -31.65 -4.86
C MET A 609 45.89 -32.92 -4.48
N LEU A 610 45.33 -33.77 -3.61
CA LEU A 610 46.00 -34.99 -3.17
C LEU A 610 46.07 -36.00 -4.32
N PRO A 611 47.28 -36.40 -4.75
CA PRO A 611 47.42 -37.43 -5.77
C PRO A 611 47.11 -38.82 -5.20
N PRO A 612 46.81 -39.82 -6.06
CA PRO A 612 46.51 -41.19 -5.63
C PRO A 612 47.60 -41.86 -4.76
N GLY A 613 48.84 -41.36 -4.82
CA GLY A 613 49.98 -41.85 -4.02
C GLY A 613 50.18 -41.17 -2.66
N GLY A 614 49.28 -40.28 -2.22
CA GLY A 614 49.39 -39.55 -0.95
C GLY A 614 50.10 -38.19 -1.05
N MET A 615 50.39 -37.53 0.08
CA MET A 615 51.02 -36.20 0.08
C MET A 615 52.44 -36.23 -0.50
N ASN A 616 52.73 -35.33 -1.44
CA ASN A 616 54.05 -35.16 -2.06
C ASN A 616 54.48 -33.67 -2.06
N SER A 617 55.61 -33.36 -2.71
CA SER A 617 56.15 -32.00 -2.81
C SER A 617 55.19 -31.00 -3.48
N THR A 618 54.32 -31.46 -4.38
CA THR A 618 53.35 -30.61 -5.10
C THR A 618 52.22 -30.14 -4.16
N VAL A 619 51.79 -30.99 -3.22
CA VAL A 619 50.78 -30.64 -2.20
C VAL A 619 51.39 -29.72 -1.15
N TRP A 620 52.62 -29.98 -0.72
CA TRP A 620 53.34 -29.10 0.21
C TRP A 620 53.57 -27.71 -0.37
N GLY A 621 53.90 -27.61 -1.66
CA GLY A 621 54.00 -26.32 -2.36
C GLY A 621 52.68 -25.55 -2.38
N ALA A 622 51.56 -26.23 -2.60
CA ALA A 622 50.22 -25.64 -2.52
C ALA A 622 49.89 -25.13 -1.10
N ILE A 623 50.19 -25.92 -0.07
CA ILE A 623 49.98 -25.54 1.34
C ILE A 623 50.83 -24.32 1.71
N ILE A 624 52.12 -24.33 1.37
CA ILE A 624 53.06 -23.25 1.68
C ILE A 624 52.67 -21.97 0.93
N GLY A 625 52.39 -22.05 -0.37
CA GLY A 625 51.99 -20.88 -1.18
C GLY A 625 50.69 -20.26 -0.70
N THR A 626 49.69 -21.09 -0.37
CA THR A 626 48.39 -20.63 0.13
C THR A 626 48.51 -20.02 1.53
N GLY A 627 49.21 -20.68 2.45
CA GLY A 627 49.44 -20.20 3.80
C GLY A 627 50.24 -18.90 3.83
N LEU A 628 51.28 -18.79 2.98
CA LEU A 628 52.05 -17.55 2.84
C LEU A 628 51.17 -16.41 2.35
N SER A 629 50.31 -16.62 1.35
CA SER A 629 49.40 -15.59 0.85
C SER A 629 48.48 -15.05 1.95
N LEU A 630 47.87 -15.96 2.73
CA LEU A 630 47.00 -15.58 3.84
C LEU A 630 47.74 -14.79 4.92
N VAL A 631 48.89 -15.29 5.37
CA VAL A 631 49.66 -14.67 6.47
C VAL A 631 50.27 -13.33 6.03
N LEU A 632 50.79 -13.26 4.80
CA LEU A 632 51.39 -12.05 4.25
C LEU A 632 50.33 -10.96 4.06
N ALA A 633 49.18 -11.28 3.46
CA ALA A 633 48.07 -10.34 3.31
C ALA A 633 47.55 -9.84 4.66
N CYS A 634 47.39 -10.75 5.63
CA CYS A 634 46.96 -10.41 6.98
C CYS A 634 47.97 -9.50 7.68
N GLY A 635 49.26 -9.82 7.63
CA GLY A 635 50.32 -9.04 8.27
C GLY A 635 50.49 -7.65 7.65
N LEU A 636 50.50 -7.55 6.32
CA LEU A 636 50.59 -6.26 5.61
C LEU A 636 49.36 -5.39 5.90
N THR A 637 48.18 -6.01 5.91
CA THR A 637 46.93 -5.30 6.19
C THR A 637 46.84 -4.87 7.65
N TRP A 638 47.24 -5.71 8.59
CA TRP A 638 47.29 -5.36 10.00
C TRP A 638 48.27 -4.23 10.31
N ALA A 639 49.44 -4.23 9.65
CA ALA A 639 50.48 -3.23 9.88
C ALA A 639 50.26 -1.90 9.15
N PHE A 640 49.73 -1.94 7.91
CA PHE A 640 49.71 -0.79 6.99
C PHE A 640 48.37 -0.58 6.26
N GLY A 641 47.39 -1.46 6.49
CA GLY A 641 46.14 -1.51 5.72
C GLY A 641 45.15 -0.41 6.07
N LEU A 642 45.11 0.02 7.34
CA LEU A 642 44.29 1.13 7.80
C LEU A 642 45.17 2.33 8.19
N PRO A 643 44.79 3.58 7.86
CA PRO A 643 45.53 4.75 8.33
C PRO A 643 45.48 4.82 9.86
N ARG A 644 46.66 4.86 10.51
CA ARG A 644 46.74 5.14 11.95
C ARG A 644 46.30 6.58 12.17
N SER A 645 45.33 6.81 13.06
CA SER A 645 44.83 8.15 13.36
C SER A 645 46.00 9.07 13.70
N ALA A 646 46.24 10.09 12.87
CA ALA A 646 47.01 11.23 13.31
C ALA A 646 46.23 11.89 14.45
N GLN A 647 46.88 12.08 15.60
CA GLN A 647 46.45 13.10 16.55
C GLN A 647 46.48 14.43 15.79
N SER A 648 45.32 14.90 15.33
CA SER A 648 45.17 16.29 14.91
C SER A 648 45.07 17.16 16.16
N ALA A 649 45.86 18.21 16.15
CA ALA A 649 46.03 19.16 17.23
C ALA A 649 44.70 19.79 17.68
N SER A 650 44.59 19.99 18.98
CA SER A 650 43.52 20.75 19.63
C SER A 650 43.47 22.18 19.09
N LEU A 651 42.43 22.49 18.31
CA LEU A 651 41.90 23.84 18.14
C LEU A 651 40.66 23.97 19.05
N PRO A 652 40.37 25.19 19.53
CA PRO A 652 39.53 25.38 20.71
C PRO A 652 38.11 24.87 20.47
N THR A 653 37.61 24.17 21.47
CA THR A 653 36.22 23.74 21.58
C THR A 653 35.31 24.96 21.46
N ALA A 654 34.76 25.18 20.26
CA ALA A 654 33.57 25.99 20.11
C ALA A 654 32.41 25.19 20.73
N ILE A 655 31.71 25.83 21.64
CA ILE A 655 30.52 25.30 22.29
C ILE A 655 29.42 25.36 21.24
N ALA A 656 29.01 24.20 20.71
CA ALA A 656 27.91 24.09 19.76
C ALA A 656 26.57 24.40 20.44
N GLY A 657 25.83 25.34 19.85
CA GLY A 657 24.39 25.51 20.03
C GLY A 657 23.68 25.14 18.72
N ASP A 658 22.45 24.64 18.84
CA ASP A 658 21.48 24.17 17.83
C ASP A 658 22.01 24.01 16.38
N GLU A 659 22.53 22.83 16.08
CA GLU A 659 23.07 22.41 14.77
C GLU A 659 22.05 21.60 13.94
N ASP A 660 20.88 22.19 13.66
CA ASP A 660 19.86 21.54 12.83
C ASP A 660 20.10 21.78 11.33
N ILE A 661 20.10 20.70 10.54
CA ILE A 661 20.12 20.75 9.07
C ILE A 661 18.68 20.59 8.58
N LEU A 662 18.11 21.64 8.01
CA LEU A 662 16.76 21.57 7.44
C LEU A 662 16.76 20.68 6.18
N ALA A 663 15.61 20.09 5.86
CA ALA A 663 15.49 19.36 4.61
C ALA A 663 15.64 20.32 3.42
N PRO A 664 16.55 20.06 2.47
CA PRO A 664 16.79 20.96 1.35
C PRO A 664 15.69 20.89 0.28
N MET A 665 14.78 19.91 0.38
CA MET A 665 13.67 19.73 -0.54
C MET A 665 12.54 18.96 0.11
N SER A 666 11.37 19.11 -0.47
CA SER A 666 10.15 18.37 -0.16
C SER A 666 10.17 17.02 -0.86
N GLY A 667 9.80 15.92 -0.19
CA GLY A 667 9.79 14.60 -0.80
C GLY A 667 9.61 13.44 0.17
N THR A 668 9.51 12.21 -0.35
CA THR A 668 9.49 11.00 0.49
C THR A 668 10.90 10.69 0.97
N VAL A 669 11.09 10.50 2.28
CA VAL A 669 12.38 10.13 2.85
C VAL A 669 12.62 8.66 2.63
N LEU A 670 13.73 8.36 1.96
CA LEU A 670 14.27 7.03 1.88
C LEU A 670 15.35 6.84 2.96
N ALA A 671 15.34 5.67 3.58
CA ALA A 671 16.53 5.21 4.28
C ALA A 671 17.68 5.11 3.27
N MET A 672 18.91 5.42 3.69
CA MET A 672 20.01 5.54 2.73
C MET A 672 20.27 4.18 2.04
N ASP A 673 20.08 3.08 2.76
CA ASP A 673 20.16 1.69 2.28
C ASP A 673 19.08 1.29 1.26
N GLN A 674 18.02 2.08 1.11
CA GLN A 674 16.96 1.90 0.10
C GLN A 674 17.22 2.67 -1.20
N VAL A 675 18.28 3.48 -1.25
CA VAL A 675 18.67 4.19 -2.48
C VAL A 675 19.17 3.17 -3.52
N PRO A 676 18.69 3.20 -4.77
CA PRO A 676 19.08 2.27 -5.83
C PRO A 676 20.47 2.57 -6.41
N ASP A 677 21.42 2.93 -5.55
CA ASP A 677 22.84 3.13 -5.84
C ASP A 677 23.69 2.65 -4.66
N ALA A 678 24.59 1.70 -4.92
CA ALA A 678 25.39 1.06 -3.88
C ALA A 678 26.39 2.01 -3.19
N THR A 679 26.78 3.11 -3.84
CA THR A 679 27.74 4.08 -3.29
C THR A 679 27.06 4.94 -2.21
N PHE A 680 25.86 5.40 -2.51
CA PHE A 680 25.04 6.15 -1.55
C PHE A 680 24.50 5.22 -0.45
N ALA A 681 23.96 4.05 -0.81
CA ALA A 681 23.43 3.08 0.15
C ALA A 681 24.47 2.52 1.12
N GLY A 682 25.73 2.41 0.67
CA GLY A 682 26.85 1.97 1.51
C GLY A 682 27.35 3.00 2.53
N GLY A 683 26.86 4.25 2.50
CA GLY A 683 27.29 5.32 3.41
C GLY A 683 28.74 5.78 3.20
N LEU A 684 29.36 5.47 2.06
CA LEU A 684 30.77 5.76 1.76
C LEU A 684 31.09 7.26 1.65
N LEU A 685 30.08 8.08 1.39
CA LEU A 685 30.20 9.53 1.21
C LEU A 685 29.79 10.32 2.46
N GLY A 686 29.45 9.63 3.56
CA GLY A 686 28.99 10.23 4.81
C GLY A 686 27.60 9.74 5.24
N LYS A 687 27.22 10.03 6.48
CA LYS A 687 25.85 9.76 6.98
C LYS A 687 24.86 10.77 6.41
N GLY A 688 23.61 10.36 6.19
CA GLY A 688 22.57 11.25 5.66
C GLY A 688 21.23 10.59 5.41
N ALA A 689 20.40 11.23 4.59
CA ALA A 689 19.13 10.72 4.10
C ALA A 689 18.95 10.96 2.61
N ALA A 690 18.16 10.13 1.94
CA ALA A 690 17.75 10.41 0.57
C ALA A 690 16.30 10.87 0.54
N ILE A 691 15.99 11.76 -0.38
CA ILE A 691 14.65 12.33 -0.53
C ILE A 691 14.22 12.09 -1.98
N ILE A 692 13.06 11.46 -2.22
CA ILE A 692 12.44 11.47 -3.55
C ILE A 692 11.67 12.80 -3.68
N PRO A 693 12.15 13.76 -4.48
CA PRO A 693 11.59 15.10 -4.52
C PRO A 693 10.13 15.11 -5.01
N LEU A 694 9.30 15.91 -4.33
CA LEU A 694 7.91 16.25 -4.67
C LEU A 694 7.79 17.65 -5.29
N ASN A 695 8.85 18.46 -5.25
CA ASN A 695 8.99 19.75 -5.93
C ASN A 695 10.23 19.75 -6.84
N ASN A 696 10.35 20.78 -7.67
CA ASN A 696 11.37 20.92 -8.72
C ASN A 696 12.56 21.80 -8.26
N GLU A 697 12.82 21.86 -6.95
CA GLU A 697 13.76 22.83 -6.38
C GLU A 697 14.57 22.26 -5.21
N VAL A 698 15.81 22.72 -5.10
CA VAL A 698 16.72 22.51 -3.97
C VAL A 698 16.93 23.84 -3.28
N ARG A 699 16.72 23.88 -1.97
CA ARG A 699 16.90 25.07 -1.12
C ARG A 699 18.00 24.87 -0.08
N ALA A 700 18.58 25.97 0.37
CA ALA A 700 19.63 25.98 1.37
C ALA A 700 19.10 25.46 2.72
N PRO A 701 19.77 24.47 3.34
CA PRO A 701 19.31 23.86 4.59
C PRO A 701 19.78 24.58 5.87
N PHE A 702 20.74 25.50 5.77
CA PHE A 702 21.33 26.25 6.89
C PHE A 702 21.98 27.56 6.42
N TYR A 703 22.47 28.36 7.37
CA TYR A 703 23.36 29.49 7.10
C TYR A 703 24.77 29.01 6.76
N GLY A 704 25.36 29.53 5.68
CA GLY A 704 26.69 29.13 5.25
C GLY A 704 27.10 29.68 3.89
N GLU A 705 27.87 28.88 3.15
CA GLU A 705 28.30 29.19 1.79
C GLU A 705 28.25 27.99 0.84
N VAL A 706 28.15 28.27 -0.46
CA VAL A 706 28.26 27.26 -1.50
C VAL A 706 29.74 26.88 -1.66
N ALA A 707 30.13 25.74 -1.10
CA ALA A 707 31.51 25.25 -1.17
C ALA A 707 31.88 24.79 -2.59
N SER A 708 30.96 24.11 -3.28
CA SER A 708 31.20 23.63 -4.64
C SER A 708 29.89 23.44 -5.42
N LEU A 709 29.95 23.67 -6.74
CA LEU A 709 28.87 23.39 -7.67
C LEU A 709 29.43 22.55 -8.82
N PHE A 710 28.82 21.40 -9.09
CA PHE A 710 29.30 20.47 -10.10
C PHE A 710 28.98 21.00 -11.51
N GLN A 711 29.84 20.71 -12.50
CA GLN A 711 29.70 21.26 -13.87
C GLN A 711 28.33 20.95 -14.51
N THR A 712 27.82 19.74 -14.30
CA THR A 712 26.53 19.28 -14.81
C THR A 712 25.36 19.61 -13.87
N ARG A 713 25.58 20.37 -12.78
CA ARG A 713 24.56 20.90 -11.86
C ARG A 713 23.63 19.89 -11.19
N HIS A 714 23.88 18.60 -11.35
CA HIS A 714 23.18 17.52 -10.68
C HIS A 714 23.52 17.43 -9.18
N ALA A 715 24.58 18.08 -8.73
CA ALA A 715 25.00 18.07 -7.33
C ALA A 715 25.55 19.43 -6.88
N ILE A 716 25.42 19.70 -5.58
CA ILE A 716 25.93 20.90 -4.91
C ILE A 716 26.48 20.56 -3.53
N GLY A 717 27.65 21.12 -3.20
CA GLY A 717 28.28 21.02 -1.89
C GLY A 717 28.18 22.34 -1.14
N LEU A 718 27.74 22.28 0.12
CA LEU A 718 27.50 23.42 1.00
C LEU A 718 28.38 23.29 2.26
N LEU A 719 28.83 24.42 2.80
CA LEU A 719 29.56 24.49 4.06
C LEU A 719 28.80 25.42 5.01
N SER A 720 28.37 24.93 6.17
CA SER A 720 27.69 25.76 7.17
C SER A 720 28.67 26.69 7.89
N ASP A 721 28.15 27.78 8.46
CA ASP A 721 28.96 28.67 9.32
C ASP A 721 29.46 27.96 10.60
N SER A 722 28.84 26.82 10.98
CA SER A 722 29.28 25.94 12.07
C SER A 722 30.30 24.87 11.64
N GLY A 723 30.62 24.76 10.34
CA GLY A 723 31.60 23.83 9.79
C GLY A 723 31.05 22.48 9.31
N ILE A 724 29.73 22.32 9.19
CA ILE A 724 29.09 21.12 8.62
C ILE A 724 29.19 21.18 7.09
N GLU A 725 29.70 20.11 6.49
CA GLU A 725 29.76 19.96 5.04
C GLU A 725 28.60 19.09 4.55
N VAL A 726 27.74 19.63 3.68
CA VAL A 726 26.60 18.90 3.11
C VAL A 726 26.69 18.80 1.60
N LEU A 727 26.58 17.59 1.08
CA LEU A 727 26.45 17.28 -0.34
C LEU A 727 25.00 16.90 -0.67
N ILE A 728 24.40 17.60 -1.63
CA ILE A 728 23.07 17.29 -2.17
C ILE A 728 23.25 16.82 -3.61
N HIS A 729 22.80 15.60 -3.92
CA HIS A 729 22.93 14.99 -5.24
C HIS A 729 21.55 14.67 -5.85
N ILE A 730 21.09 15.47 -6.80
CA ILE A 730 19.73 15.43 -7.35
C ILE A 730 19.55 14.25 -8.31
N GLY A 731 18.84 13.22 -7.88
CA GLY A 731 18.61 11.98 -8.62
C GLY A 731 19.85 11.08 -8.73
N ILE A 732 19.63 9.81 -9.07
CA ILE A 732 20.71 8.82 -9.26
C ILE A 732 21.10 8.77 -10.74
N ASP A 733 22.41 8.72 -11.00
CA ASP A 733 22.99 8.68 -12.34
C ASP A 733 22.67 9.90 -13.24
N THR A 734 22.07 10.95 -12.69
CA THR A 734 21.66 12.18 -13.40
C THR A 734 22.84 13.01 -13.94
N VAL A 735 24.07 12.73 -13.49
CA VAL A 735 25.29 13.26 -14.13
C VAL A 735 25.35 12.93 -15.63
N LYS A 736 24.76 11.79 -16.06
CA LYS A 736 24.70 11.36 -17.47
C LYS A 736 23.80 12.23 -18.34
N LEU A 737 22.98 13.11 -17.74
CA LEU A 737 22.16 14.10 -18.44
C LEU A 737 22.98 15.31 -18.91
N ASP A 738 24.27 15.40 -18.56
CA ASP A 738 25.20 16.45 -19.00
C ASP A 738 24.68 17.89 -18.76
N GLY A 739 24.00 18.09 -17.62
CA GLY A 739 23.42 19.38 -17.23
C GLY A 739 22.09 19.74 -17.89
N GLN A 740 21.52 18.86 -18.72
CA GLN A 740 20.15 19.02 -19.18
C GLN A 740 19.19 18.91 -18.01
N TYR A 741 18.15 19.75 -18.01
CA TYR A 741 17.09 19.80 -17.00
C TYR A 741 17.50 20.38 -15.64
N PHE A 742 18.68 21.02 -15.51
CA PHE A 742 19.14 21.66 -14.27
C PHE A 742 19.51 23.15 -14.46
N THR A 743 18.98 24.00 -13.59
CA THR A 743 19.25 25.44 -13.54
C THR A 743 19.79 25.82 -12.17
N ALA A 744 21.04 26.25 -12.09
CA ALA A 744 21.65 26.71 -10.83
C ALA A 744 21.46 28.22 -10.66
N HIS A 745 21.08 28.64 -9.46
CA HIS A 745 20.83 30.05 -9.09
C HIS A 745 21.95 30.66 -8.24
N VAL A 746 22.97 29.85 -7.90
CA VAL A 746 24.09 30.21 -7.04
C VAL A 746 25.43 29.85 -7.67
N ARG A 747 26.52 30.45 -7.18
CA ARG A 747 27.91 30.18 -7.59
C ARG A 747 28.76 29.78 -6.38
N PRO A 748 29.86 29.01 -6.59
CA PRO A 748 30.81 28.72 -5.51
C PRO A 748 31.32 30.01 -4.84
N GLY A 749 31.28 30.04 -3.52
CA GLY A 749 31.62 31.19 -2.68
C GLY A 749 30.45 32.13 -2.35
N ASP A 750 29.26 31.94 -2.92
CA ASP A 750 28.08 32.71 -2.53
C ASP A 750 27.63 32.33 -1.11
N LYS A 751 27.28 33.35 -0.30
CA LYS A 751 26.68 33.17 1.02
C LYS A 751 25.21 32.81 0.90
N ILE A 752 24.75 31.85 1.71
CA ILE A 752 23.39 31.31 1.68
C ILE A 752 22.74 31.39 3.06
N LYS A 753 21.43 31.54 3.07
CA LYS A 753 20.56 31.50 4.25
C LYS A 753 19.55 30.37 4.09
N PRO A 754 19.04 29.77 5.19
CA PRO A 754 18.04 28.72 5.11
C PRO A 754 16.85 29.14 4.26
N GLY A 755 16.45 28.31 3.29
CA GLY A 755 15.35 28.56 2.35
C GLY A 755 15.74 29.24 1.03
N ASP A 756 16.96 29.75 0.88
CA ASP A 756 17.44 30.32 -0.38
C ASP A 756 17.41 29.27 -1.51
N LEU A 757 16.97 29.67 -2.71
CA LEU A 757 16.89 28.77 -3.87
C LEU A 757 18.29 28.50 -4.43
N LEU A 758 18.68 27.23 -4.52
CA LEU A 758 20.00 26.80 -4.99
C LEU A 758 19.97 26.29 -6.43
N ILE A 759 19.14 25.26 -6.69
CA ILE A 759 19.04 24.59 -8.00
C ILE A 759 17.57 24.29 -8.29
N GLU A 760 17.11 24.60 -9.50
CA GLU A 760 15.85 24.11 -10.06
C GLU A 760 16.10 22.96 -11.03
N PHE A 761 15.20 21.99 -11.07
CA PHE A 761 15.31 20.83 -11.96
C PHE A 761 13.96 20.32 -12.47
N ASP A 762 13.92 19.75 -13.67
CA ASP A 762 12.69 19.22 -14.27
C ASP A 762 12.52 17.72 -13.98
N ARG A 763 11.67 17.41 -13.00
CA ARG A 763 11.39 16.03 -12.58
C ARG A 763 10.77 15.16 -13.66
N GLU A 764 9.82 15.69 -14.43
CA GLU A 764 9.13 14.89 -15.45
C GLU A 764 10.09 14.54 -16.58
N ALA A 765 10.94 15.48 -16.98
CA ALA A 765 11.95 15.25 -18.00
C ALA A 765 13.03 14.26 -17.54
N ILE A 766 13.48 14.34 -16.29
CA ILE A 766 14.46 13.40 -15.72
C ILE A 766 13.89 11.97 -15.66
N LEU A 767 12.64 11.81 -15.22
CA LEU A 767 11.96 10.51 -15.20
C LEU A 767 11.70 9.98 -16.61
N ALA A 768 11.29 10.84 -17.54
CA ALA A 768 11.07 10.47 -18.95
C ALA A 768 12.38 10.04 -19.64
N ALA A 769 13.52 10.60 -19.21
CA ALA A 769 14.86 10.18 -19.64
C ALA A 769 15.32 8.85 -18.98
N GLY A 770 14.53 8.30 -18.04
CA GLY A 770 14.78 6.99 -17.43
C GLY A 770 15.68 7.02 -16.20
N TYR A 771 15.86 8.17 -15.55
CA TYR A 771 16.70 8.32 -14.36
C TYR A 771 15.87 8.39 -13.08
N ASP A 772 16.43 7.88 -11.99
CA ASP A 772 15.80 7.90 -10.66
C ASP A 772 15.96 9.28 -10.02
N LEU A 773 14.93 9.74 -9.30
CA LEU A 773 14.90 11.04 -8.63
C LEU A 773 15.34 10.99 -7.17
N ALA A 774 15.60 9.82 -6.59
CA ALA A 774 16.13 9.69 -5.24
C ALA A 774 17.37 10.59 -5.09
N THR A 775 17.25 11.57 -4.21
CA THR A 775 18.22 12.66 -4.03
C THR A 775 18.93 12.50 -2.69
N PRO A 776 20.16 11.94 -2.66
CA PRO A 776 20.96 11.87 -1.43
C PRO A 776 21.31 13.27 -0.90
N VAL A 777 21.09 13.46 0.41
CA VAL A 777 21.52 14.59 1.22
C VAL A 777 22.46 14.05 2.29
N ILE A 778 23.74 14.38 2.18
CA ILE A 778 24.83 13.67 2.87
C ILE A 778 25.68 14.66 3.63
N ILE A 779 25.99 14.36 4.88
CA ILE A 779 26.99 15.10 5.65
C ILE A 779 28.35 14.50 5.35
N SER A 780 29.15 15.14 4.50
CA SER A 780 30.41 14.57 4.01
C SER A 780 31.49 14.50 5.09
N ASN A 781 31.43 15.36 6.11
CA ASN A 781 32.29 15.33 7.28
C ASN A 781 31.61 14.67 8.50
N SER A 782 30.71 13.70 8.29
CA SER A 782 29.95 13.07 9.39
C SER A 782 30.80 12.41 10.48
N ASP A 783 32.06 12.09 10.19
CA ASP A 783 33.00 11.49 11.14
C ASP A 783 33.53 12.49 12.19
N ASP A 784 33.40 13.79 11.94
CA ASP A 784 33.80 14.84 12.89
C ASP A 784 32.77 15.03 14.02
N TYR A 785 31.59 14.41 13.90
CA TYR A 785 30.48 14.52 14.83
C TYR A 785 30.24 13.23 15.61
N ARG A 786 29.75 13.35 16.85
CA ARG A 786 29.46 12.18 17.72
C ARG A 786 28.39 11.27 17.13
N ASP A 787 27.33 11.86 16.58
CA ASP A 787 26.32 11.14 15.83
C ASP A 787 25.58 12.07 14.87
N VAL A 788 24.94 11.48 13.87
CA VAL A 788 24.03 12.16 12.94
C VAL A 788 22.69 11.46 13.06
N THR A 789 21.78 12.07 13.80
CA THR A 789 20.44 11.52 14.04
C THR A 789 19.43 12.20 13.14
N ARG A 790 18.59 11.40 12.48
CA ARG A 790 17.41 11.92 11.80
C ARG A 790 16.37 12.29 12.86
N VAL A 791 15.93 13.55 12.84
CA VAL A 791 14.97 14.07 13.82
C VAL A 791 13.52 13.75 13.43
N THR A 792 13.23 13.58 12.13
CA THR A 792 11.89 13.20 11.65
C THR A 792 11.65 11.70 11.75
N GLN A 793 10.53 11.31 12.37
CA GLN A 793 10.00 9.93 12.38
C GLN A 793 9.03 9.67 11.22
N GLN A 794 8.71 10.68 10.42
CA GLN A 794 7.75 10.57 9.31
C GLN A 794 8.44 10.14 8.00
N PRO A 795 7.87 9.19 7.25
CA PRO A 795 8.44 8.69 5.98
C PRO A 795 8.38 9.73 4.84
N THR A 796 7.73 10.87 5.04
CA THR A 796 7.54 11.94 4.07
C THR A 796 8.01 13.28 4.64
N ILE A 797 8.98 13.91 4.00
CA ILE A 797 9.29 15.34 4.13
C ILE A 797 8.32 16.09 3.21
N ASN A 798 7.04 16.02 3.55
CA ASN A 798 6.03 16.97 3.12
C ASN A 798 4.86 16.80 4.07
N SER A 799 4.16 17.90 4.30
CA SER A 799 2.96 17.82 5.10
C SER A 799 2.00 16.80 4.46
N ALA A 800 1.35 15.98 5.31
CA ALA A 800 0.30 15.06 4.87
C ALA A 800 -0.85 15.78 4.13
N PHE A 801 -0.88 17.12 4.17
CA PHE A 801 -1.93 17.95 3.63
C PHE A 801 -1.75 18.18 2.12
N PRO A 802 -2.81 17.97 1.31
CA PRO A 802 -2.80 18.28 -0.12
C PRO A 802 -2.42 19.74 -0.38
N LYS A 803 -1.80 20.04 -1.53
CA LYS A 803 -1.53 21.44 -1.94
C LYS A 803 -2.81 22.27 -2.12
N THR A 804 -3.93 21.59 -2.37
CA THR A 804 -5.27 22.19 -2.51
C THR A 804 -5.99 22.34 -1.17
N PHE A 805 -5.35 21.99 -0.05
CA PHE A 805 -5.98 22.02 1.27
C PHE A 805 -6.30 23.45 1.70
N LEU A 806 -7.55 23.67 2.09
CA LEU A 806 -8.06 24.98 2.45
C LEU A 806 -7.88 25.25 3.95
N TRP A 807 -6.84 26.00 4.29
CA TRP A 807 -6.57 26.50 5.62
C TRP A 807 -7.34 27.80 5.94
N GLY A 808 -7.89 27.89 7.14
CA GLY A 808 -8.25 29.18 7.72
C GLY A 808 -9.09 29.09 8.99
N GLY A 809 -10.19 29.83 9.04
CA GLY A 809 -11.01 29.96 10.25
C GLY A 809 -12.49 30.20 9.97
N ALA A 810 -13.32 30.04 11.00
CA ALA A 810 -14.77 30.09 10.91
C ALA A 810 -15.39 31.01 11.95
N ILE A 811 -16.35 31.84 11.53
CA ILE A 811 -17.13 32.74 12.37
C ILE A 811 -18.60 32.70 11.96
N ALA A 812 -19.51 33.00 12.89
CA ALA A 812 -20.93 33.20 12.60
C ALA A 812 -21.31 34.68 12.75
N ALA A 813 -22.16 35.20 11.86
CA ALA A 813 -22.53 36.61 11.77
C ALA A 813 -23.02 37.16 13.12
N ASN A 814 -24.03 36.54 13.73
CA ASN A 814 -24.55 36.97 15.04
C ASN A 814 -23.54 36.94 16.21
N GLN A 815 -22.38 36.29 16.06
CA GLN A 815 -21.36 36.22 17.10
C GLN A 815 -20.25 37.27 16.94
N VAL A 816 -20.15 37.90 15.76
CA VAL A 816 -19.06 38.82 15.43
C VAL A 816 -19.52 40.16 14.87
N GLU A 817 -20.54 40.19 14.01
CA GLU A 817 -20.93 41.37 13.25
C GLU A 817 -21.33 42.55 14.14
N GLY A 818 -22.21 42.31 15.12
CA GLY A 818 -22.87 43.39 15.83
C GLY A 818 -23.81 44.15 14.90
N ALA A 819 -23.88 45.48 15.08
CA ALA A 819 -24.70 46.37 14.24
C ALA A 819 -26.13 45.83 14.08
N TRP A 820 -26.73 45.38 15.18
CA TRP A 820 -27.85 44.45 15.19
C TRP A 820 -29.16 44.99 14.58
N GLN A 821 -29.30 46.31 14.47
CA GLN A 821 -30.42 47.03 13.82
C GLN A 821 -29.99 48.01 12.72
N GLU A 822 -28.71 48.02 12.34
CA GLU A 822 -28.24 48.91 11.28
C GLU A 822 -28.64 48.39 9.89
N ASP A 823 -28.76 49.30 8.93
CA ASP A 823 -29.09 49.02 7.53
C ASP A 823 -30.34 48.14 7.33
N GLY A 824 -31.31 48.26 8.24
CA GLY A 824 -32.59 47.57 8.16
C GLY A 824 -32.57 46.09 8.56
N LYS A 825 -31.51 45.62 9.25
CA LYS A 825 -31.46 44.26 9.80
C LYS A 825 -32.65 44.00 10.75
N GLY A 826 -33.32 42.87 10.57
CA GLY A 826 -34.38 42.39 11.45
C GLY A 826 -33.89 41.72 12.74
N ILE A 827 -34.83 41.40 13.63
CA ILE A 827 -34.55 40.67 14.88
C ILE A 827 -34.39 39.18 14.54
N SER A 828 -33.30 38.56 15.01
CA SER A 828 -33.06 37.12 14.92
C SER A 828 -33.38 36.38 16.22
N THR A 829 -33.45 35.05 16.16
CA THR A 829 -33.50 34.19 17.36
C THR A 829 -32.34 34.45 18.33
N SER A 830 -31.13 34.73 17.80
CA SER A 830 -29.96 35.05 18.62
C SER A 830 -30.10 36.38 19.38
N ASP A 831 -30.77 37.39 18.78
CA ASP A 831 -30.95 38.72 19.37
C ASP A 831 -31.89 38.68 20.60
N VAL A 832 -32.80 37.70 20.66
CA VAL A 832 -33.72 37.46 21.79
C VAL A 832 -33.18 36.46 22.81
N GLN A 833 -31.93 36.00 22.65
CA GLN A 833 -31.24 35.07 23.56
C GLN A 833 -29.97 35.73 24.15
N PRO A 834 -30.11 36.75 25.01
CA PRO A 834 -28.97 37.53 25.50
C PRO A 834 -28.05 36.77 26.46
N GLN A 835 -28.47 35.60 26.95
CA GLN A 835 -27.68 34.70 27.80
C GLN A 835 -27.26 33.42 27.04
N GLY A 836 -27.27 33.47 25.71
CA GLY A 836 -26.90 32.37 24.84
C GLY A 836 -28.03 31.37 24.59
N VAL A 837 -27.70 30.31 23.85
CA VAL A 837 -28.64 29.33 23.28
C VAL A 837 -29.52 28.63 24.33
N PHE A 838 -29.02 28.43 25.55
CA PHE A 838 -29.77 27.81 26.65
C PHE A 838 -30.38 28.84 27.61
N GLY A 839 -30.15 30.12 27.36
CA GLY A 839 -30.72 31.21 28.12
C GLY A 839 -32.22 31.40 27.84
N PRO A 840 -32.94 32.07 28.76
CA PRO A 840 -34.34 32.39 28.55
C PRO A 840 -34.52 33.35 27.37
N VAL A 841 -35.61 33.18 26.63
CA VAL A 841 -36.04 34.11 25.59
C VAL A 841 -36.43 35.44 26.22
N LYS A 842 -35.86 36.52 25.71
CA LYS A 842 -36.20 37.90 26.07
C LYS A 842 -36.46 38.68 24.80
N GLU A 843 -37.73 38.89 24.49
CA GLU A 843 -38.12 39.75 23.38
C GLU A 843 -37.57 41.16 23.59
N ARG A 844 -37.05 41.75 22.52
CA ARG A 844 -36.38 43.05 22.57
C ARG A 844 -37.39 44.17 22.66
N VAL A 845 -37.26 45.02 23.68
CA VAL A 845 -37.97 46.30 23.81
C VAL A 845 -37.02 47.49 23.62
N PRO A 846 -37.52 48.68 23.26
CA PRO A 846 -36.68 49.87 23.10
C PRO A 846 -35.88 50.17 24.38
N GLY A 847 -34.55 50.27 24.25
CA GLY A 847 -33.64 50.51 25.37
C GLY A 847 -32.90 49.27 25.88
N ASP A 848 -33.28 48.06 25.44
CA ASP A 848 -32.54 46.85 25.77
C ASP A 848 -31.13 46.87 25.17
N CYS A 849 -30.14 46.52 25.98
CA CYS A 849 -28.75 46.32 25.57
C CYS A 849 -28.32 44.86 25.77
N GLY A 850 -27.65 44.31 24.76
CA GLY A 850 -27.08 42.97 24.77
C GLY A 850 -25.63 42.96 24.27
N LEU A 851 -24.84 41.98 24.71
CA LEU A 851 -23.43 41.87 24.30
C LEU A 851 -23.29 41.75 22.77
N LYS A 852 -24.20 41.00 22.13
CA LYS A 852 -24.25 40.77 20.67
C LYS A 852 -24.69 41.98 19.86
N ASP A 853 -25.27 43.01 20.49
CA ASP A 853 -25.70 44.23 19.78
C ASP A 853 -24.54 44.90 19.05
N ILE A 854 -23.37 44.84 19.68
CA ILE A 854 -22.09 45.30 19.14
C ILE A 854 -21.15 44.09 18.87
N ALA A 855 -21.25 43.00 19.63
CA ALA A 855 -20.40 41.79 19.48
C ALA A 855 -18.88 42.07 19.48
N ILE A 856 -18.20 42.03 18.35
CA ILE A 856 -16.82 42.56 18.20
C ILE A 856 -16.74 43.66 17.15
N ASP A 857 -17.88 44.14 16.67
CA ASP A 857 -18.01 45.19 15.66
C ASP A 857 -17.38 44.80 14.31
N PHE A 858 -17.47 43.51 13.95
CA PHE A 858 -16.94 43.01 12.68
C PHE A 858 -17.66 43.65 11.48
N TYR A 859 -18.93 44.06 11.63
CA TYR A 859 -19.69 44.75 10.57
C TYR A 859 -18.97 45.99 10.04
N HIS A 860 -18.32 46.75 10.92
CA HIS A 860 -17.55 47.93 10.54
C HIS A 860 -16.06 47.65 10.36
N ARG A 861 -15.53 46.66 11.07
CA ARG A 861 -14.08 46.39 11.18
C ARG A 861 -13.57 45.24 10.31
N TYR A 862 -14.43 44.61 9.52
CA TYR A 862 -14.06 43.49 8.66
C TYR A 862 -12.80 43.74 7.80
N PRO A 863 -12.50 44.94 7.26
CA PRO A 863 -11.25 45.12 6.50
C PRO A 863 -10.00 44.94 7.36
N GLN A 864 -10.03 45.42 8.61
CA GLN A 864 -8.91 45.29 9.56
C GLN A 864 -8.75 43.82 9.99
N ASP A 865 -9.87 43.15 10.24
CA ASP A 865 -9.87 41.75 10.69
C ASP A 865 -9.45 40.80 9.55
N ILE A 866 -9.92 41.04 8.31
CA ILE A 866 -9.50 40.29 7.13
C ILE A 866 -8.01 40.47 6.83
N ALA A 867 -7.46 41.68 7.02
CA ALA A 867 -6.02 41.89 6.87
C ALA A 867 -5.21 41.01 7.85
N LEU A 868 -5.71 40.80 9.08
CA LEU A 868 -5.08 39.90 10.05
C LEU A 868 -5.22 38.42 9.66
N PHE A 869 -6.37 38.01 9.09
CA PHE A 869 -6.53 36.66 8.54
C PHE A 869 -5.59 36.41 7.35
N ALA A 870 -5.45 37.39 6.46
CA ALA A 870 -4.51 37.35 5.35
C ALA A 870 -3.06 37.29 5.82
N GLU A 871 -2.72 38.00 6.90
CA GLU A 871 -1.38 37.94 7.50
C GLU A 871 -1.02 36.56 8.05
N MET A 872 -2.00 35.79 8.54
CA MET A 872 -1.83 34.37 8.90
C MET A 872 -1.74 33.45 7.67
N GLY A 873 -2.06 33.94 6.47
CA GLY A 873 -2.02 33.16 5.24
C GLY A 873 -3.30 32.37 4.96
N PHE A 874 -4.46 32.77 5.50
CA PHE A 874 -5.72 32.07 5.25
C PHE A 874 -5.99 31.94 3.75
N SER A 875 -6.39 30.75 3.33
CA SER A 875 -6.89 30.46 1.98
C SER A 875 -8.41 30.39 1.93
N CYS A 876 -9.06 30.13 3.08
CA CYS A 876 -10.50 30.06 3.22
C CYS A 876 -10.96 30.73 4.51
N LEU A 877 -12.05 31.51 4.46
CA LEU A 877 -12.74 32.00 5.65
C LEU A 877 -14.21 31.57 5.59
N ARG A 878 -14.64 30.82 6.60
CA ARG A 878 -16.05 30.47 6.77
C ARG A 878 -16.78 31.59 7.50
N VAL A 879 -17.87 32.05 6.91
CA VAL A 879 -18.79 33.05 7.48
C VAL A 879 -20.24 32.60 7.32
N SER A 880 -21.18 33.18 8.07
CA SER A 880 -22.60 33.07 7.73
C SER A 880 -23.11 34.37 7.12
N ILE A 881 -24.13 34.27 6.27
CA ILE A 881 -24.95 35.42 5.91
C ILE A 881 -26.09 35.48 6.92
N ALA A 882 -26.20 36.58 7.64
CA ALA A 882 -27.32 36.82 8.54
C ALA A 882 -28.61 36.92 7.72
N TRP A 883 -29.47 35.91 7.79
CA TRP A 883 -30.74 35.86 7.07
C TRP A 883 -31.58 37.13 7.32
N THR A 884 -31.58 37.62 8.56
CA THR A 884 -32.25 38.87 8.97
C THR A 884 -31.70 40.16 8.34
N ARG A 885 -30.50 40.15 7.77
CA ARG A 885 -30.00 41.29 6.97
C ARG A 885 -30.60 41.30 5.58
N ILE A 886 -30.93 40.13 5.03
CA ILE A 886 -31.43 39.98 3.65
C ILE A 886 -32.96 40.00 3.62
N PHE A 887 -33.61 39.27 4.53
CA PHE A 887 -35.05 39.23 4.72
C PHE A 887 -35.35 39.47 6.22
N PRO A 888 -35.55 40.73 6.65
CA PRO A 888 -35.69 41.09 8.06
C PRO A 888 -36.78 40.34 8.84
N GLN A 889 -37.96 40.15 8.26
CA GLN A 889 -39.05 39.34 8.80
C GLN A 889 -39.01 37.89 8.30
N GLY A 890 -38.36 37.67 7.16
CA GLY A 890 -38.08 36.37 6.56
C GLY A 890 -39.07 35.96 5.47
N ASP A 891 -40.23 36.61 5.39
CA ASP A 891 -41.28 36.31 4.40
C ASP A 891 -41.48 37.41 3.34
N GLU A 892 -40.69 38.48 3.38
CA GLU A 892 -40.73 39.53 2.36
C GLU A 892 -40.42 38.99 0.96
N LEU A 893 -41.05 39.58 -0.06
CA LEU A 893 -40.84 39.15 -1.45
C LEU A 893 -39.59 39.78 -2.09
N VAL A 894 -39.14 40.92 -1.57
CA VAL A 894 -37.99 41.68 -2.07
C VAL A 894 -36.92 41.70 -0.98
N PRO A 895 -35.66 41.36 -1.29
CA PRO A 895 -34.58 41.39 -0.31
C PRO A 895 -34.21 42.83 0.06
N ASN A 896 -33.63 43.01 1.24
CA ASN A 896 -32.99 44.23 1.66
C ASN A 896 -31.64 44.42 0.95
N GLU A 897 -31.56 45.40 0.05
CA GLU A 897 -30.36 45.68 -0.74
C GLU A 897 -29.17 46.11 0.12
N ALA A 898 -29.39 46.79 1.24
CA ALA A 898 -28.28 47.24 2.10
C ALA A 898 -27.55 46.03 2.72
N GLY A 899 -28.31 45.02 3.15
CA GLY A 899 -27.75 43.74 3.60
C GLY A 899 -27.00 43.01 2.49
N LEU A 900 -27.56 42.97 1.27
CA LEU A 900 -26.88 42.35 0.13
C LEU A 900 -25.55 43.06 -0.21
N ALA A 901 -25.56 44.39 -0.20
CA ALA A 901 -24.40 45.23 -0.50
C ALA A 901 -23.30 45.15 0.57
N PHE A 902 -23.65 44.89 1.83
CA PHE A 902 -22.67 44.63 2.87
C PHE A 902 -21.85 43.36 2.57
N TYR A 903 -22.51 42.23 2.31
CA TYR A 903 -21.81 40.99 2.00
C TYR A 903 -21.07 41.04 0.66
N ASP A 904 -21.54 41.84 -0.31
CA ASP A 904 -20.74 42.13 -1.51
C ASP A 904 -19.37 42.72 -1.16
N LYS A 905 -19.35 43.75 -0.31
CA LYS A 905 -18.11 44.40 0.12
C LYS A 905 -17.24 43.45 0.96
N LEU A 906 -17.86 42.62 1.80
CA LEU A 906 -17.15 41.63 2.60
C LEU A 906 -16.45 40.60 1.71
N PHE A 907 -17.15 40.01 0.73
CA PHE A 907 -16.58 39.03 -0.18
C PHE A 907 -15.56 39.65 -1.14
N ASP A 908 -15.76 40.90 -1.57
CA ASP A 908 -14.76 41.63 -2.34
C ASP A 908 -13.48 41.87 -1.54
N GLU A 909 -13.59 42.13 -0.24
CA GLU A 909 -12.43 42.28 0.63
C GLU A 909 -11.67 40.95 0.83
N LEU A 910 -12.39 39.84 1.02
CA LEU A 910 -11.76 38.51 1.06
C LEU A 910 -11.02 38.20 -0.26
N ALA A 911 -11.66 38.48 -1.40
CA ALA A 911 -11.08 38.27 -2.71
C ALA A 911 -9.82 39.12 -2.95
N ARG A 912 -9.76 40.37 -2.45
CA ARG A 912 -8.55 41.22 -2.51
C ARG A 912 -7.34 40.58 -1.83
N HIS A 913 -7.57 39.77 -0.81
CA HIS A 913 -6.54 39.05 -0.06
C HIS A 913 -6.34 37.60 -0.52
N GLY A 914 -7.03 37.16 -1.58
CA GLY A 914 -6.95 35.78 -2.07
C GLY A 914 -7.61 34.75 -1.14
N ILE A 915 -8.52 35.19 -0.27
CA ILE A 915 -9.23 34.32 0.68
C ILE A 915 -10.55 33.89 0.05
N GLN A 916 -10.78 32.59 -0.05
CA GLN A 916 -12.02 32.04 -0.56
C GLN A 916 -13.12 32.09 0.52
N PRO A 917 -14.31 32.66 0.23
CA PRO A 917 -15.42 32.61 1.15
C PRO A 917 -16.07 31.22 1.16
N MET A 918 -16.30 30.66 2.35
CA MET A 918 -17.23 29.56 2.59
C MET A 918 -18.44 30.09 3.35
N VAL A 919 -19.63 29.98 2.77
CA VAL A 919 -20.82 30.64 3.32
C VAL A 919 -21.80 29.65 3.91
N THR A 920 -22.14 29.82 5.18
CA THR A 920 -23.25 29.12 5.85
C THR A 920 -24.52 29.93 5.69
N LEU A 921 -25.56 29.36 5.06
CA LEU A 921 -26.82 30.08 4.79
C LEU A 921 -27.62 30.35 6.06
N SER A 922 -27.73 29.36 6.95
CA SER A 922 -28.45 29.48 8.22
C SER A 922 -27.60 28.98 9.38
N HIS A 923 -27.16 29.92 10.23
CA HIS A 923 -26.32 29.65 11.39
C HIS A 923 -26.91 30.28 12.66
N TYR A 924 -27.93 29.63 13.24
CA TYR A 924 -28.54 29.98 14.53
C TYR A 924 -29.13 31.41 14.65
N GLU A 925 -29.52 31.99 13.52
CA GLU A 925 -29.94 33.40 13.44
C GLU A 925 -31.17 33.63 12.56
N MET A 926 -32.09 32.66 12.52
CA MET A 926 -33.29 32.79 11.71
C MET A 926 -34.15 34.01 12.13
N PRO A 927 -34.89 34.64 11.20
CA PRO A 927 -35.73 35.78 11.51
C PRO A 927 -36.79 35.47 12.58
N TRP A 928 -36.87 36.32 13.60
CA TRP A 928 -37.85 36.25 14.67
C TRP A 928 -39.28 36.41 14.14
N GLY A 929 -39.46 37.15 13.04
CA GLY A 929 -40.72 37.25 12.31
C GLY A 929 -41.27 35.87 11.89
N LEU A 930 -40.42 34.98 11.37
CA LEU A 930 -40.83 33.62 11.00
C LEU A 930 -41.23 32.77 12.21
N VAL A 931 -40.56 32.97 13.34
CA VAL A 931 -40.93 32.31 14.61
C VAL A 931 -42.32 32.77 15.06
N LYS A 932 -42.54 34.08 15.15
CA LYS A 932 -43.81 34.65 15.64
C LYS A 932 -44.99 34.42 14.71
N GLN A 933 -44.79 34.48 13.40
CA GLN A 933 -45.87 34.40 12.42
C GLN A 933 -46.19 32.96 12.02
N TYR A 934 -45.19 32.08 11.96
CA TYR A 934 -45.35 30.72 11.44
C TYR A 934 -45.01 29.62 12.44
N GLY A 935 -44.44 29.93 13.62
CA GLY A 935 -43.93 28.92 14.54
C GLY A 935 -42.61 28.30 14.08
N GLY A 936 -41.79 29.07 13.36
CA GLY A 936 -40.50 28.64 12.85
C GLY A 936 -40.62 27.46 11.87
N TRP A 937 -39.64 26.56 11.90
CA TRP A 937 -39.60 25.38 11.03
C TRP A 937 -40.71 24.36 11.32
N GLY A 938 -41.49 24.52 12.39
CA GLY A 938 -42.70 23.71 12.59
C GLY A 938 -43.72 23.87 11.46
N ASN A 939 -43.65 24.96 10.70
CA ASN A 939 -44.53 25.22 9.56
C ASN A 939 -43.81 25.07 8.23
N ARG A 940 -44.41 24.29 7.34
CA ARG A 940 -43.88 23.96 6.02
C ARG A 940 -43.63 25.20 5.13
N LYS A 941 -44.34 26.32 5.34
CA LYS A 941 -44.13 27.58 4.59
C LYS A 941 -42.72 28.14 4.73
N VAL A 942 -42.02 27.82 5.82
CA VAL A 942 -40.64 28.29 6.04
C VAL A 942 -39.66 27.68 5.02
N ILE A 943 -39.99 26.53 4.42
CA ILE A 943 -39.24 25.97 3.28
C ILE A 943 -39.20 26.97 2.13
N ASP A 944 -40.34 27.56 1.76
CA ASP A 944 -40.45 28.52 0.65
C ASP A 944 -39.69 29.82 0.96
N CYS A 945 -39.75 30.28 2.21
CA CYS A 945 -39.01 31.46 2.67
C CYS A 945 -37.48 31.22 2.59
N PHE A 946 -37.03 30.05 3.04
CA PHE A 946 -35.61 29.69 2.98
C PHE A 946 -35.13 29.48 1.55
N GLU A 947 -35.90 28.81 0.68
CA GLU A 947 -35.54 28.62 -0.72
C GLU A 947 -35.41 29.99 -1.44
N ARG A 948 -36.35 30.93 -1.19
CA ARG A 948 -36.28 32.28 -1.73
C ARG A 948 -35.00 33.00 -1.27
N TYR A 949 -34.69 32.93 0.02
CA TYR A 949 -33.48 33.49 0.59
C TYR A 949 -32.22 32.88 -0.06
N ALA A 950 -32.13 31.55 -0.11
CA ALA A 950 -31.00 30.84 -0.71
C ALA A 950 -30.82 31.21 -2.19
N ARG A 951 -31.88 31.19 -3.00
CA ARG A 951 -31.83 31.60 -4.41
C ARG A 951 -31.40 33.05 -4.58
N CYS A 952 -31.87 33.96 -3.72
CA CYS A 952 -31.47 35.36 -3.75
C CYS A 952 -29.95 35.51 -3.56
N VAL A 953 -29.39 34.88 -2.52
CA VAL A 953 -27.95 35.00 -2.24
C VAL A 953 -27.09 34.20 -3.22
N PHE A 954 -27.53 33.04 -3.69
CA PHE A 954 -26.84 32.33 -4.77
C PHE A 954 -26.77 33.18 -6.04
N THR A 955 -27.88 33.80 -6.45
CA THR A 955 -27.92 34.65 -7.64
C THR A 955 -27.04 35.89 -7.47
N ARG A 956 -27.07 36.53 -6.29
CA ARG A 956 -26.26 37.73 -6.02
C ARG A 956 -24.76 37.42 -6.02
N TYR A 957 -24.35 36.30 -5.40
CA TYR A 957 -22.94 35.99 -5.14
C TYR A 957 -22.36 34.87 -6.01
N GLN A 958 -23.03 34.48 -7.09
CA GLN A 958 -22.65 33.38 -8.00
C GLN A 958 -21.20 33.45 -8.53
N HIS A 959 -20.64 34.66 -8.66
CA HIS A 959 -19.28 34.89 -9.14
C HIS A 959 -18.25 35.08 -8.02
N LYS A 960 -18.69 35.17 -6.76
CA LYS A 960 -17.86 35.48 -5.60
C LYS A 960 -17.69 34.29 -4.64
N VAL A 961 -18.71 33.44 -4.53
CA VAL A 961 -18.74 32.34 -3.57
C VAL A 961 -18.94 31.01 -4.28
N LYS A 962 -18.04 30.06 -4.00
CA LYS A 962 -18.08 28.69 -4.56
C LYS A 962 -18.30 27.60 -3.51
N LEU A 963 -18.11 27.91 -2.22
CA LEU A 963 -18.28 26.96 -1.13
C LEU A 963 -19.47 27.40 -0.26
N TRP A 964 -20.45 26.51 -0.12
CA TRP A 964 -21.69 26.79 0.59
C TRP A 964 -22.01 25.69 1.61
N LEU A 965 -22.66 26.05 2.71
CA LEU A 965 -23.25 25.14 3.69
C LEU A 965 -24.71 25.54 3.90
N THR A 966 -25.64 24.57 3.94
CA THR A 966 -27.07 24.91 4.10
C THR A 966 -27.43 25.35 5.52
N PHE A 967 -27.22 24.48 6.50
CA PHE A 967 -27.61 24.69 7.89
C PHE A 967 -26.45 24.28 8.78
N ASN A 968 -26.18 25.07 9.82
CA ASN A 968 -25.27 24.69 10.89
C ASN A 968 -25.93 23.68 11.83
N GLU A 969 -25.31 22.52 12.03
CA GLU A 969 -25.65 21.51 13.05
C GLU A 969 -27.16 21.26 13.21
N ILE A 970 -27.83 20.73 12.18
CA ILE A 970 -29.27 20.44 12.22
C ILE A 970 -29.66 19.61 13.45
N ASN A 971 -28.76 18.74 13.93
CA ASN A 971 -28.95 17.91 15.11
C ASN A 971 -29.04 18.69 16.44
N MET A 972 -28.51 19.92 16.51
CA MET A 972 -28.65 20.78 17.70
C MET A 972 -30.12 21.12 18.01
N SER A 973 -31.00 21.01 17.02
CA SER A 973 -32.45 21.18 17.18
C SER A 973 -33.07 20.24 18.22
N LEU A 974 -32.44 19.09 18.49
CA LEU A 974 -32.88 18.16 19.55
C LEU A 974 -32.52 18.66 20.96
N HIS A 975 -31.54 19.56 21.09
CA HIS A 975 -31.05 20.08 22.36
C HIS A 975 -31.49 21.53 22.62
N ALA A 976 -31.61 22.34 21.57
CA ALA A 976 -32.05 23.72 21.62
C ALA A 976 -33.06 24.03 20.49
N PRO A 977 -34.33 23.61 20.64
CA PRO A 977 -35.34 23.72 19.58
C PRO A 977 -35.58 25.14 19.08
N LEU A 978 -35.51 26.14 19.96
CA LEU A 978 -35.70 27.54 19.55
C LEU A 978 -34.60 28.02 18.60
N THR A 979 -33.33 27.73 18.93
CA THR A 979 -32.19 28.18 18.14
C THR A 979 -32.06 27.37 16.85
N GLY A 980 -32.28 26.04 16.92
CA GLY A 980 -32.12 25.13 15.78
C GLY A 980 -33.27 25.21 14.78
N VAL A 981 -34.52 25.18 15.26
CA VAL A 981 -35.74 25.10 14.43
C VAL A 981 -36.76 26.20 14.68
N GLY A 982 -36.51 27.14 15.60
CA GLY A 982 -37.44 28.25 15.86
C GLY A 982 -38.71 27.85 16.60
N LEU A 983 -38.68 26.74 17.35
CA LEU A 983 -39.81 26.31 18.18
C LEU A 983 -39.68 26.88 19.60
N GLU A 984 -40.67 27.66 20.04
CA GLU A 984 -40.74 28.23 21.40
C GLU A 984 -41.21 27.18 22.42
N GLY A 985 -40.81 27.34 23.69
CA GLY A 985 -41.23 26.49 24.81
C GLY A 985 -40.53 25.12 24.86
N GLU A 986 -41.24 24.11 25.36
CA GLU A 986 -40.79 22.71 25.44
C GLU A 986 -41.59 21.86 24.43
N PRO A 987 -41.26 21.93 23.12
CA PRO A 987 -42.00 21.21 22.09
C PRO A 987 -41.85 19.69 22.23
N GLU A 988 -42.91 18.95 21.91
CA GLU A 988 -42.85 17.50 21.84
C GLU A 988 -41.85 17.03 20.77
N LYS A 989 -41.20 15.88 21.00
CA LYS A 989 -40.21 15.31 20.07
C LYS A 989 -40.74 15.17 18.64
N GLY A 990 -42.01 14.81 18.46
CA GLY A 990 -42.62 14.70 17.14
C GLY A 990 -42.62 16.03 16.36
N ALA A 991 -42.94 17.14 17.04
CA ALA A 991 -42.91 18.47 16.43
C ALA A 991 -41.48 18.90 16.06
N ILE A 992 -40.49 18.57 16.89
CA ILE A 992 -39.08 18.82 16.60
C ILE A 992 -38.64 18.05 15.34
N TYR A 993 -38.93 16.75 15.26
CA TYR A 993 -38.58 15.95 14.08
C TYR A 993 -39.33 16.38 12.80
N GLN A 994 -40.57 16.86 12.91
CA GLN A 994 -41.30 17.45 11.77
C GLN A 994 -40.62 18.73 11.29
N ALA A 995 -40.19 19.60 12.21
CA ALA A 995 -39.45 20.81 11.88
C ALA A 995 -38.10 20.50 11.22
N ILE A 996 -37.38 19.49 11.72
CA ILE A 996 -36.15 19.01 11.11
C ILE A 996 -36.41 18.41 9.72
N HIS A 997 -37.52 17.67 9.51
CA HIS A 997 -37.90 17.19 8.19
C HIS A 997 -38.01 18.35 7.18
N HIS A 998 -38.66 19.46 7.58
CA HIS A 998 -38.74 20.66 6.73
C HIS A 998 -37.36 21.25 6.43
N GLN A 999 -36.43 21.30 7.40
CA GLN A 999 -35.04 21.73 7.14
C GLN A 999 -34.29 20.82 6.18
N LEU A 1000 -34.46 19.50 6.28
CA LEU A 1000 -33.82 18.53 5.37
C LEU A 1000 -34.33 18.68 3.93
N VAL A 1001 -35.64 18.91 3.76
CA VAL A 1001 -36.24 19.22 2.45
C VAL A 1001 -35.72 20.55 1.91
N ALA A 1002 -35.71 21.61 2.73
CA ALA A 1002 -35.20 22.93 2.36
C ALA A 1002 -33.69 22.91 2.02
N SER A 1003 -32.90 22.12 2.74
CA SER A 1003 -31.48 21.88 2.45
C SER A 1003 -31.31 21.28 1.07
N SER A 1004 -32.09 20.24 0.74
CA SER A 1004 -32.02 19.58 -0.57
C SER A 1004 -32.51 20.47 -1.72
N LEU A 1005 -33.51 21.33 -1.48
CA LEU A 1005 -33.92 22.37 -2.43
C LEU A 1005 -32.83 23.43 -2.64
N ALA A 1006 -32.12 23.84 -1.58
CA ALA A 1006 -31.00 24.75 -1.68
C ALA A 1006 -29.82 24.12 -2.42
N VAL A 1007 -29.54 22.82 -2.22
CA VAL A 1007 -28.54 22.08 -3.02
C VAL A 1007 -28.89 22.15 -4.51
N LYS A 1008 -30.12 21.78 -4.85
CA LYS A 1008 -30.61 21.85 -6.23
C LYS A 1008 -30.49 23.27 -6.80
N ALA A 1009 -30.96 24.28 -6.07
CA ALA A 1009 -30.89 25.67 -6.51
C ALA A 1009 -29.45 26.17 -6.68
N CYS A 1010 -28.52 25.73 -5.82
CA CYS A 1010 -27.10 26.06 -5.92
C CYS A 1010 -26.51 25.50 -7.22
N HIS A 1011 -26.71 24.23 -7.51
CA HIS A 1011 -26.22 23.61 -8.75
C HIS A 1011 -26.86 24.19 -10.01
N ASP A 1012 -28.15 24.55 -9.95
CA ASP A 1012 -28.86 25.20 -11.07
C ASP A 1012 -28.30 26.60 -11.39
N ILE A 1013 -27.91 27.38 -10.37
CA ILE A 1013 -27.48 28.77 -10.50
C ILE A 1013 -25.94 28.89 -10.65
N ILE A 1014 -25.18 28.04 -9.95
CA ILE A 1014 -23.73 28.08 -9.85
C ILE A 1014 -23.16 26.67 -10.12
N PRO A 1015 -23.00 26.26 -11.39
CA PRO A 1015 -22.67 24.86 -11.74
C PRO A 1015 -21.34 24.33 -11.19
N ASP A 1016 -20.39 25.22 -10.89
CA ASP A 1016 -19.07 24.91 -10.34
C ASP A 1016 -18.98 25.06 -8.80
N ALA A 1017 -20.08 25.41 -8.13
CA ALA A 1017 -20.13 25.47 -6.68
C ALA A 1017 -20.13 24.08 -6.05
N LYS A 1018 -19.64 24.03 -4.80
CA LYS A 1018 -19.79 22.89 -3.90
C LYS A 1018 -20.64 23.30 -2.72
N ILE A 1019 -21.65 22.49 -2.41
CA ILE A 1019 -22.55 22.73 -1.29
C ILE A 1019 -22.58 21.52 -0.35
N GLY A 1020 -22.22 21.77 0.91
CA GLY A 1020 -22.09 20.76 1.95
C GLY A 1020 -23.23 20.82 2.98
N ASN A 1021 -23.33 19.76 3.77
CA ASN A 1021 -24.04 19.83 5.05
C ASN A 1021 -23.10 20.36 6.14
N MET A 1022 -23.62 20.57 7.36
CA MET A 1022 -22.80 20.79 8.54
C MET A 1022 -23.40 20.02 9.72
N LEU A 1023 -22.64 19.07 10.26
CA LEU A 1023 -23.04 18.21 11.37
C LEU A 1023 -22.31 18.61 12.66
N LEU A 1024 -22.96 18.49 13.82
CA LEU A 1024 -22.19 18.42 15.07
C LEU A 1024 -21.51 17.04 15.14
N GLY A 1025 -20.21 17.03 14.94
CA GLY A 1025 -19.37 15.84 14.90
C GLY A 1025 -19.00 15.39 16.32
N GLY A 1026 -19.89 14.61 16.92
CA GLY A 1026 -19.63 13.86 18.14
C GLY A 1026 -19.54 12.37 17.84
N LEU A 1027 -18.57 11.71 18.47
CA LEU A 1027 -18.44 10.26 18.44
C LEU A 1027 -18.50 9.72 19.87
N MET A 1028 -19.36 8.74 20.07
CA MET A 1028 -19.50 8.02 21.34
C MET A 1028 -18.71 6.72 21.31
N TYR A 1029 -18.03 6.42 22.40
CA TYR A 1029 -17.38 5.14 22.67
C TYR A 1029 -18.19 4.30 23.65
N PRO A 1030 -18.10 2.96 23.60
CA PRO A 1030 -18.68 2.14 24.65
C PRO A 1030 -17.86 2.27 25.94
N LEU A 1031 -18.52 2.49 27.07
CA LEU A 1031 -17.85 2.59 28.38
C LEU A 1031 -17.15 1.27 28.74
N THR A 1032 -17.74 0.14 28.37
CA THR A 1032 -17.16 -1.19 28.56
C THR A 1032 -17.33 -2.06 27.31
N CYS A 1033 -16.62 -3.17 27.21
CA CYS A 1033 -16.80 -4.14 26.12
C CYS A 1033 -18.08 -4.99 26.24
N LYS A 1034 -19.01 -4.65 27.14
CA LYS A 1034 -20.30 -5.34 27.23
C LYS A 1034 -21.06 -5.15 25.91
N PRO A 1035 -21.64 -6.21 25.33
CA PRO A 1035 -22.43 -6.09 24.10
C PRO A 1035 -23.55 -5.05 24.18
N ASP A 1036 -24.17 -4.88 25.35
CA ASP A 1036 -25.22 -3.87 25.58
C ASP A 1036 -24.67 -2.44 25.46
N ASP A 1037 -23.50 -2.15 26.04
CA ASP A 1037 -22.83 -0.84 25.89
C ASP A 1037 -22.42 -0.59 24.43
N VAL A 1038 -21.94 -1.62 23.72
CA VAL A 1038 -21.57 -1.54 22.30
C VAL A 1038 -22.81 -1.25 21.44
N LEU A 1039 -23.94 -1.94 21.71
CA LEU A 1039 -25.19 -1.74 20.99
C LEU A 1039 -25.79 -0.35 21.29
N GLU A 1040 -25.77 0.10 22.54
CA GLU A 1040 -26.24 1.43 22.93
C GLU A 1040 -25.41 2.52 22.25
N THR A 1041 -24.08 2.35 22.24
CA THR A 1041 -23.17 3.25 21.51
C THR A 1041 -23.48 3.32 20.02
N LEU A 1042 -23.78 2.18 19.38
CA LEU A 1042 -24.19 2.14 17.98
C LEU A 1042 -25.51 2.90 17.75
N GLN A 1043 -26.47 2.80 18.67
CA GLN A 1043 -27.75 3.50 18.59
C GLN A 1043 -27.58 5.01 18.76
N GLU A 1044 -26.81 5.44 19.75
CA GLU A 1044 -26.53 6.84 20.01
C GLU A 1044 -25.80 7.49 18.82
N ASN A 1045 -24.71 6.88 18.34
CA ASN A 1045 -24.01 7.39 17.15
C ASN A 1045 -24.90 7.43 15.90
N ARG A 1046 -25.80 6.45 15.71
CA ARG A 1046 -26.77 6.45 14.60
C ARG A 1046 -27.79 7.59 14.70
N SER A 1047 -28.19 7.98 15.91
CA SER A 1047 -29.11 9.10 16.11
C SER A 1047 -28.48 10.44 15.71
N TRP A 1048 -27.17 10.60 15.92
CA TRP A 1048 -26.38 11.76 15.50
C TRP A 1048 -26.09 11.74 13.99
N LEU A 1049 -25.76 10.58 13.43
CA LEU A 1049 -25.42 10.43 12.00
C LEU A 1049 -26.64 10.46 11.07
N PHE A 1050 -27.85 10.25 11.58
CA PHE A 1050 -29.09 10.19 10.78
C PHE A 1050 -29.27 11.41 9.85
N PHE A 1051 -28.95 12.62 10.32
CA PHE A 1051 -29.10 13.83 9.51
C PHE A 1051 -28.15 13.80 8.31
N GLY A 1052 -26.91 13.35 8.53
CA GLY A 1052 -25.94 13.08 7.48
C GLY A 1052 -26.41 12.00 6.50
N ASP A 1053 -27.02 10.91 6.98
CA ASP A 1053 -27.60 9.87 6.11
C ASP A 1053 -28.64 10.46 5.15
N VAL A 1054 -29.56 11.30 5.62
CA VAL A 1054 -30.56 11.92 4.74
C VAL A 1054 -29.91 12.87 3.75
N GLN A 1055 -29.00 13.74 4.18
CA GLN A 1055 -28.38 14.74 3.30
C GLN A 1055 -27.38 14.15 2.29
N CYS A 1056 -26.70 13.06 2.64
CA CYS A 1056 -25.67 12.44 1.80
C CYS A 1056 -26.21 11.29 0.94
N ARG A 1057 -27.22 10.54 1.40
CA ARG A 1057 -27.79 9.38 0.71
C ARG A 1057 -29.21 9.61 0.17
N GLY A 1058 -29.82 10.75 0.53
CA GLY A 1058 -31.09 11.21 -0.03
C GLY A 1058 -32.32 10.42 0.40
N SER A 1059 -32.23 9.67 1.51
CA SER A 1059 -33.35 8.88 2.04
C SER A 1059 -33.25 8.69 3.55
N TYR A 1060 -34.40 8.47 4.19
CA TYR A 1060 -34.47 8.14 5.62
C TYR A 1060 -33.93 6.73 5.86
N PRO A 1061 -32.94 6.55 6.76
CA PRO A 1061 -32.41 5.23 7.04
C PRO A 1061 -33.41 4.38 7.85
N GLY A 1062 -33.41 3.07 7.60
CA GLY A 1062 -34.41 2.15 8.18
C GLY A 1062 -34.43 2.11 9.72
N TYR A 1063 -33.29 2.34 10.37
CA TYR A 1063 -33.22 2.37 11.84
C TYR A 1063 -34.01 3.55 12.43
N MET A 1064 -34.09 4.69 11.74
CA MET A 1064 -34.91 5.82 12.18
C MET A 1064 -36.39 5.58 11.95
N LEU A 1065 -36.77 4.86 10.89
CA LEU A 1065 -38.18 4.47 10.70
C LEU A 1065 -38.67 3.59 11.85
N ARG A 1066 -37.82 2.66 12.32
CA ARG A 1066 -38.09 1.89 13.54
C ARG A 1066 -38.16 2.80 14.77
N TYR A 1067 -37.18 3.69 14.96
CA TYR A 1067 -37.16 4.61 16.10
C TYR A 1067 -38.45 5.45 16.17
N PHE A 1068 -38.88 6.02 15.05
CA PHE A 1068 -40.11 6.82 14.99
C PHE A 1068 -41.34 6.00 15.34
N ARG A 1069 -41.47 4.79 14.78
CA ARG A 1069 -42.58 3.87 15.11
C ARG A 1069 -42.59 3.52 16.60
N ASP A 1070 -41.43 3.14 17.15
CA ASP A 1070 -41.31 2.65 18.53
C ASP A 1070 -41.54 3.80 19.55
N ASN A 1071 -41.32 5.07 19.15
CA ASN A 1071 -41.57 6.26 19.98
C ASN A 1071 -42.88 6.99 19.64
N GLY A 1072 -43.74 6.43 18.78
CA GLY A 1072 -45.01 7.07 18.40
C GLY A 1072 -44.87 8.39 17.63
N ILE A 1073 -43.71 8.63 17.01
CA ILE A 1073 -43.44 9.82 16.20
C ILE A 1073 -43.98 9.59 14.79
N GLN A 1074 -44.94 10.41 14.37
CA GLN A 1074 -45.47 10.41 13.00
C GLN A 1074 -44.98 11.68 12.29
N LEU A 1075 -44.37 11.49 11.11
CA LEU A 1075 -43.89 12.57 10.26
C LEU A 1075 -44.72 12.65 8.99
N GLU A 1076 -45.10 13.86 8.61
CA GLU A 1076 -45.73 14.15 7.32
C GLU A 1076 -44.64 14.29 6.25
N ILE A 1077 -44.36 13.18 5.56
CA ILE A 1077 -43.38 13.09 4.47
C ILE A 1077 -44.14 12.79 3.17
N SER A 1078 -44.21 13.75 2.27
CA SER A 1078 -44.85 13.56 0.96
C SER A 1078 -43.93 12.81 -0.02
N GLU A 1079 -44.51 12.22 -1.08
CA GLU A 1079 -43.70 11.65 -2.18
C GLU A 1079 -42.85 12.71 -2.87
N HIS A 1080 -43.31 13.96 -2.89
CA HIS A 1080 -42.54 15.08 -3.39
C HIS A 1080 -41.29 15.35 -2.53
N ASP A 1081 -41.42 15.27 -1.19
CA ASP A 1081 -40.28 15.39 -0.28
C ASP A 1081 -39.26 14.29 -0.53
N ARG A 1082 -39.71 13.04 -0.67
CA ARG A 1082 -38.83 11.90 -0.98
C ARG A 1082 -38.05 12.10 -2.28
N ALA A 1083 -38.67 12.71 -3.30
CA ALA A 1083 -38.00 13.03 -4.55
C ALA A 1083 -36.99 14.18 -4.38
N ILE A 1084 -37.35 15.22 -3.62
CA ILE A 1084 -36.48 16.36 -3.32
C ILE A 1084 -35.23 15.93 -2.57
N LEU A 1085 -35.36 15.07 -1.56
CA LEU A 1085 -34.23 14.63 -0.71
C LEU A 1085 -33.12 13.94 -1.50
N LYS A 1086 -33.39 13.45 -2.72
CA LYS A 1086 -32.37 12.88 -3.61
C LYS A 1086 -31.34 13.91 -4.11
N ASN A 1087 -31.57 15.20 -3.93
CA ASN A 1087 -30.58 16.25 -4.20
C ASN A 1087 -29.61 16.33 -3.03
N THR A 1088 -28.62 15.44 -3.02
CA THR A 1088 -27.67 15.26 -1.93
C THR A 1088 -26.52 16.26 -1.98
N VAL A 1089 -25.95 16.57 -0.81
CA VAL A 1089 -24.78 17.46 -0.68
C VAL A 1089 -23.54 16.92 -1.39
N ASP A 1090 -22.62 17.80 -1.77
CA ASP A 1090 -21.38 17.46 -2.49
C ASP A 1090 -20.27 16.95 -1.56
N PHE A 1091 -20.18 17.53 -0.36
CA PHE A 1091 -19.19 17.23 0.65
C PHE A 1091 -19.82 17.26 2.06
N ILE A 1092 -19.12 16.69 3.03
CA ILE A 1092 -19.57 16.67 4.42
C ILE A 1092 -18.73 17.63 5.22
N SER A 1093 -19.38 18.55 5.93
CA SER A 1093 -18.68 19.35 6.92
C SER A 1093 -19.19 19.05 8.32
N PHE A 1094 -18.31 19.25 9.31
CA PHE A 1094 -18.66 19.02 10.70
C PHE A 1094 -17.85 19.87 11.67
N SER A 1095 -18.40 20.07 12.86
CA SER A 1095 -17.68 20.56 14.04
C SER A 1095 -17.10 19.39 14.83
N TYR A 1096 -15.94 19.56 15.47
CA TYR A 1096 -15.40 18.57 16.40
C TYR A 1096 -14.74 19.26 17.59
N TYR A 1097 -15.05 18.79 18.80
CA TYR A 1097 -14.48 19.33 20.04
C TYR A 1097 -14.08 18.26 21.05
N MET A 1098 -14.90 17.21 21.20
CA MET A 1098 -14.71 16.15 22.18
C MET A 1098 -15.42 14.86 21.76
N THR A 1099 -15.03 13.76 22.40
CA THR A 1099 -15.78 12.49 22.43
C THR A 1099 -16.36 12.25 23.83
N GLY A 1100 -17.20 11.22 23.95
CA GLY A 1100 -17.74 10.76 25.22
C GLY A 1100 -18.01 9.26 25.22
N CYS A 1101 -18.41 8.72 26.36
CA CYS A 1101 -18.79 7.33 26.50
C CYS A 1101 -20.30 7.14 26.66
N VAL A 1102 -20.76 5.94 26.32
CA VAL A 1102 -22.15 5.47 26.49
C VAL A 1102 -22.14 4.11 27.19
N THR A 1103 -23.13 3.87 28.07
CA THR A 1103 -23.35 2.59 28.74
C THR A 1103 -24.83 2.23 28.72
N ALA A 1104 -25.16 0.94 28.82
CA ALA A 1104 -26.53 0.46 29.02
C ALA A 1104 -26.92 0.41 30.52
N ASP A 1105 -25.99 0.72 31.43
CA ASP A 1105 -26.29 0.83 32.86
C ASP A 1105 -27.08 2.11 33.15
N GLU A 1106 -28.38 1.96 33.47
CA GLU A 1106 -29.30 3.07 33.71
C GLU A 1106 -28.87 3.97 34.89
N GLU A 1107 -28.22 3.42 35.91
CA GLU A 1107 -27.80 4.19 37.08
C GLU A 1107 -26.58 5.07 36.78
N LEU A 1108 -25.63 4.52 36.01
CA LEU A 1108 -24.47 5.28 35.52
C LEU A 1108 -24.88 6.32 34.46
N ASN A 1109 -25.80 5.97 33.56
CA ASN A 1109 -26.37 6.91 32.60
C ASN A 1109 -27.12 8.06 33.30
N ALA A 1110 -27.92 7.76 34.33
CA ALA A 1110 -28.62 8.79 35.09
C ALA A 1110 -27.66 9.75 35.81
N LYS A 1111 -26.51 9.26 36.29
CA LYS A 1111 -25.45 10.08 36.90
C LYS A 1111 -24.67 10.91 35.87
N ALA A 1112 -24.56 10.46 34.62
CA ALA A 1112 -23.83 11.14 33.54
C ALA A 1112 -24.61 12.29 32.86
N ARG A 1113 -25.94 12.34 33.00
CA ARG A 1113 -26.83 13.40 32.46
C ARG A 1113 -26.66 14.81 33.07
N GLY A 1114 -25.47 15.13 33.61
CA GLY A 1114 -25.12 16.44 34.16
C GLY A 1114 -24.40 17.39 33.19
N ASN A 1115 -23.97 16.92 32.01
CA ASN A 1115 -23.21 17.71 31.02
C ASN A 1115 -24.08 18.09 29.79
N ILE A 1116 -23.70 19.14 29.04
CA ILE A 1116 -24.47 19.73 27.92
C ILE A 1116 -24.88 18.68 26.87
N LEU A 1117 -24.01 17.71 26.59
CA LEU A 1117 -24.25 16.64 25.62
C LEU A 1117 -24.70 15.31 26.25
N SER A 1118 -24.96 15.30 27.57
CA SER A 1118 -25.39 14.10 28.31
C SER A 1118 -24.49 12.86 28.11
N MET A 1119 -23.18 13.07 27.92
CA MET A 1119 -22.21 11.99 27.69
C MET A 1119 -21.60 11.50 29.02
N VAL A 1120 -21.33 10.20 29.12
CA VAL A 1120 -20.52 9.66 30.23
C VAL A 1120 -19.06 10.08 30.01
N PRO A 1121 -18.38 10.69 31.00
CA PRO A 1121 -16.97 11.03 30.85
C PRO A 1121 -16.11 9.79 30.60
N ASN A 1122 -15.23 9.86 29.60
CA ASN A 1122 -14.25 8.84 29.33
C ASN A 1122 -13.14 8.88 30.41
N PRO A 1123 -12.89 7.79 31.16
CA PRO A 1123 -11.90 7.78 32.24
C PRO A 1123 -10.45 7.93 31.77
N HIS A 1124 -10.19 7.85 30.46
CA HIS A 1124 -8.85 7.91 29.87
C HIS A 1124 -8.48 9.27 29.29
N LEU A 1125 -9.42 10.23 29.24
CA LEU A 1125 -9.19 11.53 28.61
C LEU A 1125 -9.00 12.64 29.65
N ALA A 1126 -8.05 13.54 29.36
CA ALA A 1126 -7.92 14.79 30.09
C ALA A 1126 -9.11 15.72 29.81
N SER A 1127 -9.38 16.63 30.74
CA SER A 1127 -10.42 17.64 30.59
C SER A 1127 -9.83 19.05 30.63
N SER A 1128 -10.37 19.94 29.81
CA SER A 1128 -10.08 21.38 29.86
C SER A 1128 -10.65 22.02 31.14
N GLU A 1129 -10.32 23.29 31.38
CA GLU A 1129 -10.85 24.08 32.50
C GLU A 1129 -12.39 24.20 32.49
N TRP A 1130 -13.04 24.03 31.33
CA TRP A 1130 -14.50 24.02 31.17
C TRP A 1130 -15.12 22.62 31.27
N GLY A 1131 -14.34 21.61 31.66
CA GLY A 1131 -14.81 20.22 31.79
C GLY A 1131 -15.04 19.50 30.46
N TRP A 1132 -14.56 20.06 29.34
CA TRP A 1132 -14.62 19.41 28.03
C TRP A 1132 -13.45 18.45 27.87
N GLN A 1133 -13.72 17.21 27.48
CA GLN A 1133 -12.68 16.20 27.28
C GLN A 1133 -11.88 16.49 26.00
N ILE A 1134 -10.57 16.29 26.07
CA ILE A 1134 -9.65 16.54 24.95
C ILE A 1134 -9.30 15.19 24.34
N ASP A 1135 -9.72 14.95 23.10
CA ASP A 1135 -9.48 13.71 22.37
C ASP A 1135 -9.04 13.99 20.92
N PRO A 1136 -7.75 14.19 20.65
CA PRO A 1136 -7.27 14.39 19.29
C PRO A 1136 -7.47 13.12 18.44
N VAL A 1137 -7.29 11.92 19.00
CA VAL A 1137 -7.43 10.65 18.28
C VAL A 1137 -8.88 10.42 17.84
N GLY A 1138 -9.85 10.82 18.66
CA GLY A 1138 -11.26 10.79 18.30
C GLY A 1138 -11.61 11.58 17.04
N LEU A 1139 -10.83 12.62 16.68
CA LEU A 1139 -11.00 13.33 15.41
C LEU A 1139 -10.64 12.42 14.24
N ARG A 1140 -9.51 11.70 14.30
CA ARG A 1140 -9.11 10.71 13.28
C ARG A 1140 -10.16 9.60 13.16
N ILE A 1141 -10.70 9.12 14.28
CA ILE A 1141 -11.73 8.07 14.27
C ILE A 1141 -13.02 8.59 13.62
N LEU A 1142 -13.46 9.81 13.94
CA LEU A 1142 -14.64 10.41 13.32
C LEU A 1142 -14.43 10.62 11.82
N LEU A 1143 -13.26 11.13 11.41
CA LEU A 1143 -12.90 11.32 10.01
C LEU A 1143 -13.02 10.02 9.21
N ASN A 1144 -12.38 8.94 9.69
CA ASN A 1144 -12.49 7.63 9.07
C ASN A 1144 -13.94 7.12 9.08
N THR A 1145 -14.67 7.28 10.18
CA THR A 1145 -16.08 6.85 10.29
C THR A 1145 -16.98 7.55 9.25
N LEU A 1146 -16.82 8.86 9.06
CA LEU A 1146 -17.58 9.62 8.08
C LEU A 1146 -17.18 9.25 6.65
N TRP A 1147 -15.88 9.11 6.39
CA TRP A 1147 -15.38 8.70 5.08
C TRP A 1147 -15.88 7.31 4.69
N ASP A 1148 -15.68 6.31 5.55
CA ASP A 1148 -16.12 4.92 5.33
C ASP A 1148 -17.63 4.83 5.09
N ARG A 1149 -18.40 5.65 5.80
CA ARG A 1149 -19.86 5.64 5.69
C ARG A 1149 -20.37 6.26 4.40
N TYR A 1150 -19.77 7.36 3.95
CA TYR A 1150 -20.36 8.22 2.93
C TYR A 1150 -19.57 8.34 1.63
N GLN A 1151 -18.24 8.14 1.66
CA GLN A 1151 -17.35 8.28 0.50
C GLN A 1151 -17.54 9.62 -0.22
N LYS A 1152 -17.62 10.70 0.57
CA LYS A 1152 -17.73 12.09 0.11
C LYS A 1152 -16.63 12.91 0.80
N PRO A 1153 -16.05 13.93 0.13
CA PRO A 1153 -14.99 14.76 0.70
C PRO A 1153 -15.42 15.35 2.05
N LEU A 1154 -14.48 15.46 2.98
CA LEU A 1154 -14.72 15.98 4.32
C LEU A 1154 -14.11 17.37 4.51
N PHE A 1155 -14.75 18.20 5.32
CA PHE A 1155 -14.27 19.53 5.69
C PHE A 1155 -14.48 19.77 7.18
N ILE A 1156 -13.41 19.96 7.94
CA ILE A 1156 -13.51 20.36 9.35
C ILE A 1156 -13.80 21.85 9.38
N VAL A 1157 -15.03 22.23 9.70
CA VAL A 1157 -15.48 23.63 9.64
C VAL A 1157 -15.55 24.31 10.99
N GLU A 1158 -15.42 23.55 12.09
CA GLU A 1158 -15.22 24.06 13.44
C GLU A 1158 -14.37 23.08 14.26
N ASN A 1159 -13.24 23.55 14.79
CA ASN A 1159 -12.48 22.88 15.83
C ASN A 1159 -11.66 23.95 16.59
N GLY A 1160 -11.54 23.80 17.91
CA GLY A 1160 -10.72 24.73 18.70
C GLY A 1160 -10.95 24.63 20.20
N LEU A 1161 -10.03 25.23 20.95
CA LEU A 1161 -10.07 25.24 22.41
C LEU A 1161 -10.54 26.58 22.96
N GLY A 1162 -11.66 26.56 23.68
CA GLY A 1162 -12.14 27.73 24.42
C GLY A 1162 -11.51 27.78 25.81
N ALA A 1163 -10.77 28.86 26.10
CA ALA A 1163 -10.06 29.06 27.36
C ALA A 1163 -10.12 30.53 27.82
N LYS A 1164 -9.74 30.81 29.07
CA LYS A 1164 -9.60 32.17 29.60
C LYS A 1164 -8.21 32.68 29.26
N ASP A 1165 -8.12 33.58 28.27
CA ASP A 1165 -6.86 34.26 27.99
C ASP A 1165 -6.62 35.38 29.00
N LYS A 1166 -5.36 35.53 29.44
CA LYS A 1166 -4.92 36.66 30.28
C LYS A 1166 -3.82 37.42 29.52
N PRO A 1167 -3.99 38.74 29.29
CA PRO A 1167 -2.90 39.56 28.80
C PRO A 1167 -1.85 39.73 29.90
N GLU A 1168 -0.58 39.53 29.55
CA GLU A 1168 0.57 39.77 30.42
C GLU A 1168 0.84 41.27 30.57
N GLY A 1169 1.76 41.64 31.47
CA GLY A 1169 2.10 43.04 31.76
C GLY A 1169 2.63 43.83 30.55
N ASP A 1170 3.10 43.16 29.51
CA ASP A 1170 3.56 43.73 28.24
C ASP A 1170 2.48 43.70 27.11
N GLY A 1171 1.28 43.19 27.41
CA GLY A 1171 0.18 43.03 26.47
C GLY A 1171 0.21 41.77 25.60
N THR A 1172 1.22 40.90 25.77
CA THR A 1172 1.27 39.59 25.09
C THR A 1172 0.29 38.60 25.71
N ILE A 1173 -0.12 37.60 24.95
CA ILE A 1173 -1.02 36.53 25.41
C ILE A 1173 -0.37 35.20 25.06
N ASN A 1174 0.09 34.49 26.09
CA ASN A 1174 0.74 33.18 25.96
C ASN A 1174 -0.31 32.07 26.07
N ASP A 1175 -0.75 31.56 24.94
CA ASP A 1175 -1.79 30.54 24.82
C ASP A 1175 -1.26 29.20 24.31
N ASP A 1176 -0.18 28.71 24.94
CA ASP A 1176 0.46 27.43 24.59
C ASP A 1176 -0.50 26.23 24.70
N TYR A 1177 -1.48 26.28 25.59
CA TYR A 1177 -2.54 25.27 25.69
C TYR A 1177 -3.39 25.18 24.41
N ARG A 1178 -3.62 26.31 23.72
CA ARG A 1178 -4.37 26.36 22.47
C ARG A 1178 -3.52 25.82 21.32
N ILE A 1179 -2.23 26.16 21.31
CA ILE A 1179 -1.26 25.60 20.36
C ILE A 1179 -1.19 24.08 20.50
N SER A 1180 -1.02 23.56 21.72
CA SER A 1180 -0.97 22.11 21.98
C SER A 1180 -2.23 21.42 21.49
N TYR A 1181 -3.41 21.91 21.88
CA TYR A 1181 -4.69 21.33 21.42
C TYR A 1181 -4.78 21.26 19.90
N LEU A 1182 -4.52 22.39 19.21
CA LEU A 1182 -4.64 22.45 17.75
C LEU A 1182 -3.57 21.63 17.04
N ASN A 1183 -2.33 21.62 17.56
CA ASN A 1183 -1.24 20.78 17.05
C ASN A 1183 -1.65 19.31 17.08
N ASP A 1184 -2.08 18.82 18.25
CA ASP A 1184 -2.40 17.40 18.44
C ASP A 1184 -3.56 16.96 17.55
N HIS A 1185 -4.58 17.82 17.38
CA HIS A 1185 -5.69 17.52 16.47
C HIS A 1185 -5.27 17.56 15.01
N LEU A 1186 -4.48 18.54 14.58
CA LEU A 1186 -4.03 18.65 13.19
C LEU A 1186 -3.05 17.54 12.80
N VAL A 1187 -2.23 17.04 13.73
CA VAL A 1187 -1.44 15.82 13.53
C VAL A 1187 -2.37 14.65 13.19
N GLN A 1188 -3.46 14.47 13.95
CA GLN A 1188 -4.45 13.41 13.70
C GLN A 1188 -5.25 13.63 12.39
N VAL A 1189 -5.41 14.87 11.93
CA VAL A 1189 -5.94 15.15 10.58
C VAL A 1189 -4.95 14.70 9.51
N GLY A 1190 -3.65 14.98 9.68
CA GLY A 1190 -2.60 14.50 8.78
C GLY A 1190 -2.61 12.97 8.67
N GLU A 1191 -2.69 12.29 9.80
CA GLU A 1191 -2.83 10.83 9.88
C GLU A 1191 -4.09 10.30 9.18
N ALA A 1192 -5.24 10.97 9.32
CA ALA A 1192 -6.46 10.58 8.61
C ALA A 1192 -6.34 10.75 7.08
N ILE A 1193 -5.58 11.76 6.62
CA ILE A 1193 -5.30 11.92 5.19
C ILE A 1193 -4.41 10.77 4.69
N GLU A 1194 -3.43 10.35 5.50
CA GLU A 1194 -2.61 9.16 5.20
C GLU A 1194 -3.43 7.86 5.22
N ASP A 1195 -4.49 7.77 6.04
CA ASP A 1195 -5.47 6.67 6.02
C ASP A 1195 -6.29 6.63 4.71
N GLY A 1196 -6.22 7.68 3.87
CA GLY A 1196 -6.94 7.81 2.60
C GLY A 1196 -8.23 8.62 2.69
N VAL A 1197 -8.47 9.35 3.78
CA VAL A 1197 -9.62 10.25 3.90
C VAL A 1197 -9.42 11.49 3.02
N GLU A 1198 -10.35 11.75 2.09
CA GLU A 1198 -10.29 12.95 1.25
C GLU A 1198 -10.69 14.20 2.05
N MET A 1199 -9.70 14.99 2.44
CA MET A 1199 -9.88 16.23 3.18
C MET A 1199 -9.79 17.46 2.27
N MET A 1200 -10.84 18.29 2.30
CA MET A 1200 -10.88 19.56 1.57
C MET A 1200 -10.15 20.69 2.33
N GLY A 1201 -10.23 20.70 3.66
CA GLY A 1201 -9.68 21.79 4.44
C GLY A 1201 -10.01 21.72 5.93
N TYR A 1202 -9.49 22.72 6.64
CA TYR A 1202 -9.66 22.92 8.07
C TYR A 1202 -9.83 24.41 8.36
N THR A 1203 -10.95 24.77 8.98
CA THR A 1203 -11.17 26.12 9.52
C THR A 1203 -11.34 26.07 11.04
N SER A 1204 -10.39 26.64 11.77
CA SER A 1204 -10.48 26.73 13.22
C SER A 1204 -11.69 27.58 13.64
N TRP A 1205 -12.32 27.19 14.74
CA TRP A 1205 -13.47 27.95 15.26
C TRP A 1205 -13.02 29.25 15.91
N GLY A 1206 -13.69 30.35 15.55
CA GLY A 1206 -13.48 31.68 16.11
C GLY A 1206 -12.02 32.12 16.04
N PRO A 1207 -11.40 32.25 14.84
CA PRO A 1207 -10.00 32.65 14.66
C PRO A 1207 -9.71 34.05 15.24
N ILE A 1208 -10.74 34.87 15.40
CA ILE A 1208 -10.79 36.06 16.22
C ILE A 1208 -11.77 35.81 17.37
N ASP A 1209 -11.45 36.32 18.56
CA ASP A 1209 -12.34 36.19 19.71
C ASP A 1209 -13.75 36.70 19.36
N LEU A 1210 -14.76 35.94 19.75
CA LEU A 1210 -16.15 36.17 19.39
C LEU A 1210 -17.08 35.90 20.58
N VAL A 1211 -18.31 36.37 20.51
CA VAL A 1211 -19.31 36.11 21.55
C VAL A 1211 -19.73 34.64 21.47
N SER A 1212 -19.54 33.87 22.55
CA SER A 1212 -19.87 32.44 22.56
C SER A 1212 -21.36 32.16 22.34
N ALA A 1213 -21.69 31.13 21.57
CA ALA A 1213 -23.09 30.78 21.30
C ALA A 1213 -23.81 30.29 22.56
N SER A 1214 -23.16 29.46 23.38
CA SER A 1214 -23.80 28.77 24.51
C SER A 1214 -24.27 29.70 25.63
N LYS A 1215 -23.41 30.65 26.05
CA LYS A 1215 -23.69 31.56 27.18
C LYS A 1215 -23.72 33.05 26.81
N ALA A 1216 -23.41 33.40 25.56
CA ALA A 1216 -23.21 34.79 25.15
C ALA A 1216 -22.15 35.52 25.98
N GLU A 1217 -21.01 34.86 26.19
CA GLU A 1217 -19.84 35.37 26.93
C GLU A 1217 -18.62 35.54 26.01
N LEU A 1218 -17.72 36.46 26.34
CA LEU A 1218 -16.41 36.70 25.71
C LEU A 1218 -15.24 36.19 26.56
N SER A 1219 -15.45 35.84 27.82
CA SER A 1219 -14.40 35.30 28.69
C SER A 1219 -13.93 33.90 28.29
N LYS A 1220 -14.76 33.13 27.57
CA LYS A 1220 -14.36 31.88 26.89
C LYS A 1220 -13.91 32.19 25.46
N ARG A 1221 -12.59 32.25 25.25
CA ARG A 1221 -11.96 32.73 24.02
C ARG A 1221 -11.36 31.60 23.20
N TYR A 1222 -11.51 31.68 21.88
CA TYR A 1222 -11.01 30.69 20.93
C TYR A 1222 -9.92 31.24 20.00
N GLY A 1223 -9.86 32.56 19.81
CA GLY A 1223 -9.14 33.14 18.68
C GLY A 1223 -7.64 33.08 18.78
N PHE A 1224 -7.01 33.22 17.63
CA PHE A 1224 -5.62 33.61 17.46
C PHE A 1224 -5.46 35.13 17.66
N ILE A 1225 -6.54 35.88 17.45
CA ILE A 1225 -6.62 37.32 17.60
C ILE A 1225 -7.47 37.62 18.83
N TYR A 1226 -6.86 38.23 19.83
CA TYR A 1226 -7.53 38.71 21.03
C TYR A 1226 -8.34 39.96 20.73
N VAL A 1227 -9.56 40.04 21.23
CA VAL A 1227 -10.38 41.26 21.20
C VAL A 1227 -10.52 41.80 22.61
N ASP A 1228 -10.10 43.06 22.82
CA ASP A 1228 -10.25 43.76 24.09
C ASP A 1228 -11.72 44.14 24.34
N ARG A 1229 -12.45 43.14 24.84
CA ARG A 1229 -13.84 43.26 25.29
C ARG A 1229 -14.18 42.18 26.30
N ASP A 1230 -14.87 42.53 27.39
CA ASP A 1230 -15.28 41.62 28.45
C ASP A 1230 -16.77 41.20 28.35
N ASP A 1231 -17.21 40.34 29.28
CA ASP A 1231 -18.59 39.83 29.34
C ASP A 1231 -19.63 40.92 29.64
N GLN A 1232 -19.21 42.05 30.22
CA GLN A 1232 -20.08 43.20 30.49
C GLN A 1232 -20.11 44.19 29.32
N GLY A 1233 -19.36 43.90 28.25
CA GLY A 1233 -19.25 44.72 27.06
C GLY A 1233 -18.29 45.90 27.19
N ASN A 1234 -17.47 45.97 28.25
CA ASN A 1234 -16.42 46.97 28.38
C ASN A 1234 -15.18 46.55 27.58
N GLY A 1235 -14.42 47.53 27.09
CA GLY A 1235 -13.16 47.31 26.37
C GLY A 1235 -13.06 48.21 25.14
N SER A 1236 -11.86 48.36 24.60
CA SER A 1236 -11.57 49.24 23.46
C SER A 1236 -11.94 48.65 22.10
N LEU A 1237 -12.31 47.36 22.06
CA LEU A 1237 -12.46 46.56 20.83
C LEU A 1237 -11.14 46.44 20.02
N SER A 1238 -9.97 46.76 20.59
CA SER A 1238 -8.70 46.58 19.89
C SER A 1238 -8.38 45.10 19.63
N ARG A 1239 -7.70 44.82 18.52
CA ARG A 1239 -7.23 43.47 18.16
C ARG A 1239 -5.75 43.33 18.48
N SER A 1240 -5.39 42.23 19.15
CA SER A 1240 -3.99 41.87 19.46
C SER A 1240 -3.68 40.45 19.01
N ARG A 1241 -2.51 40.22 18.42
CA ARG A 1241 -2.07 38.87 18.01
C ARG A 1241 -1.66 38.07 19.25
N LYS A 1242 -2.22 36.89 19.45
CA LYS A 1242 -1.78 35.94 20.49
C LYS A 1242 -0.55 35.16 20.00
N LYS A 1243 0.10 34.40 20.88
CA LYS A 1243 1.24 33.54 20.47
C LYS A 1243 0.81 32.53 19.40
N SER A 1244 -0.37 31.94 19.54
CA SER A 1244 -0.97 31.01 18.58
C SER A 1244 -1.19 31.61 17.17
N PHE A 1245 -1.29 32.93 17.02
CA PHE A 1245 -1.36 33.60 15.71
C PHE A 1245 -0.13 33.30 14.85
N HIS A 1246 1.05 33.45 15.45
CA HIS A 1246 2.31 33.23 14.76
C HIS A 1246 2.55 31.75 14.49
N TRP A 1247 2.16 30.87 15.42
CA TRP A 1247 2.20 29.43 15.23
C TRP A 1247 1.31 28.98 14.06
N TYR A 1248 0.04 29.41 14.03
CA TYR A 1248 -0.87 28.98 12.97
C TYR A 1248 -0.48 29.55 11.60
N LYS A 1249 0.08 30.77 11.57
CA LYS A 1249 0.71 31.33 10.38
C LYS A 1249 1.82 30.43 9.83
N GLU A 1250 2.68 29.91 10.70
CA GLU A 1250 3.76 29.00 10.32
C GLU A 1250 3.22 27.64 9.83
N VAL A 1251 2.20 27.10 10.49
CA VAL A 1251 1.51 25.87 10.05
C VAL A 1251 0.98 26.06 8.64
N ILE A 1252 0.27 27.15 8.35
CA ILE A 1252 -0.28 27.40 7.03
C ILE A 1252 0.83 27.61 5.99
N ALA A 1253 1.85 28.42 6.31
CA ALA A 1253 2.97 28.70 5.41
C ALA A 1253 3.77 27.44 5.03
N THR A 1254 3.88 26.48 5.96
CA THR A 1254 4.52 25.17 5.73
C THR A 1254 3.53 24.09 5.26
N ASN A 1255 2.27 24.47 5.01
CA ASN A 1255 1.16 23.59 4.70
C ASN A 1255 0.94 22.45 5.73
N GLY A 1256 1.36 22.62 6.99
CA GLY A 1256 1.33 21.58 8.03
C GLY A 1256 2.69 20.95 8.33
N GLY A 1257 3.76 21.33 7.61
CA GLY A 1257 5.10 20.79 7.83
C GLY A 1257 5.76 21.20 9.16
N SER A 1258 5.25 22.22 9.85
CA SER A 1258 5.72 22.64 11.19
C SER A 1258 5.01 21.94 12.36
N LEU A 1259 4.02 21.07 12.08
CA LEU A 1259 3.32 20.31 13.11
C LEU A 1259 4.27 19.31 13.79
N LYS A 1260 4.09 19.10 15.09
CA LYS A 1260 4.95 18.23 15.91
C LYS A 1260 4.17 16.99 16.35
N PRO A 1261 4.53 15.78 15.89
CA PRO A 1261 3.86 14.54 16.30
C PRO A 1261 4.15 14.13 17.76
#